data_AF-A0A413DN47-F1
#
_entry.id   AF-A0A413DN47-F1
#
_cell.length_a   1.000
_cell.length_b   1.000
_cell.length_c   1.000
_cell.angle_alpha   90.00
_cell.angle_beta   90.00
_cell.angle_gamma   90.00
#
_symmetry.space_group_name_H-M   'P 1'
#
loop_
_entity.id
_entity.type
_entity.pdbx_description
1 polymer ?
#
loop_
_entity_poly.entity_id
_entity_poly.type
_entity_poly.pdbx_seq_one_letter_code
_entity_poly.pdbx_strand_id
1 'polypeptide(L)'
;MSNVRRVYVEKKPDFAVKAKELKHEIKHYLGITTVEAVRVLIRYDVENISEETYKKALYTVFSEPPVDDIYEETFDYGDAKVFTVEFLPGQFDQRADSAEQCVKLLNENEEPIIRSAITYVIEGAITDEQFAAIKKHCINPVDSRAIGMEKPKTLVQEFDDPADVIIFDGFKDMAEDKLKELYLSLNLAMTFKDFLHIQNYFKNEEKRDPSMTEIRVLDTYWSDHCRHTTFSTELKNVKFDDGFYRTPIENTYKDYLNTFSNIYKDRNDKFVCLMDLALLAMKRLKAEGKLDDQEESDEINACSIVVPVEVDGKTEEWLVNFKNETHNHPTEIEPFGGAATCLGGAIRDPLSGRTYVYQAMRVTGAADPTVPVSQTIEGKLPQKKLVREAAHGYSSYGNQIGLATGYVKEVYHPNYVAKRMEIGAVMGAAPRRAVQRLNSDPGDKIILLGGRTGRDGIGGATGSSKAHNTKSTSVCGAEVQKGNAPTERKLQRLFRREEVSHIIKKCNDFGAGGVSVAIGELADGLRIELDKVPKKYAGLDGTEIAISESQERMAVVVAPSDVEQFLAYAKEENLEATEVAVVTEDPRLVLEWRGKEVVNISRAFLDTNGAHQETDVEVEMPCESDNYLDKISTPAVAKMVEAGDMKGAWEAELEDLNVCSQKGLVEMFDGSIGAGSVYMPYGGRYQLTETQSMVAKLPVLKGKCDTVTMMAYGFDPYLSSWSPYHGSIYAVLESISRIVAAGGDYSKIRMTYQEYFRRMNEDPKRWSQPFAALLGAYDAQIGFGLPSIGGKDSMSGTFNDIDVPPTLVSFAVDVAKEKDIITPELKKEGNQLVLFTIDKDEFDLPKYDQVMTLYTAIRNLIQDGAIVSAYALDGKGLAAAVSKMAFGNKLGVTIEDEVTSDTLFAPGFGNIVAEVPVDALSKVREVIDAAGISDAASVVGYVNDKQTIECDDMVLPVEEAVKVWTAKLEGVFHTKATDDTSKVNSGLYDAKNIYVCKNKVAKPTVFIPVFPGTNCEYDSAKAFERAGADTIVKVFKNLTAEDIRDSVDEFVKAIDKSQIIMFPGGFSAGDEPEGSAKFFATAFRNAKMTEAVEKLINERDGLALGICNGFQALIKLGLVPYGEIRQQDAQSPTLTYNTINRHISKMVYTKVVSNKSPWLAQAKLGQTYCNPASHGEGRFVAPKEWLDKLFENGQVATQYVDLDGNVSMDEEWNVNGSYMSIEGITSPDGRILGKMAHSERRGESVAINIYGEQDMKIFESGVKYFK
;
A
#
# COMPACT_ATOMS: atom_id res chain seq x y z
N MET A 1 24.68 10.28 -39.70
CA MET A 1 23.51 9.37 -39.71
C MET A 1 23.12 9.17 -38.26
N SER A 2 21.83 9.11 -37.94
CA SER A 2 21.39 8.91 -36.54
C SER A 2 21.79 7.51 -36.08
N ASN A 3 22.34 7.39 -34.87
CA ASN A 3 22.65 6.11 -34.22
C ASN A 3 21.43 5.53 -33.46
N VAL A 4 20.28 6.21 -33.53
CA VAL A 4 19.04 5.79 -32.85
C VAL A 4 18.28 4.79 -33.71
N ARG A 5 17.94 3.66 -33.10
CA ARG A 5 17.06 2.62 -33.64
C ARG A 5 15.69 2.73 -33.00
N ARG A 6 14.64 2.49 -33.78
CA ARG A 6 13.26 2.51 -33.27
C ARG A 6 12.60 1.16 -33.40
N VAL A 7 11.95 0.70 -32.34
CA VAL A 7 11.17 -0.53 -32.30
C VAL A 7 9.76 -0.22 -31.83
N TYR A 8 8.76 -0.75 -32.51
CA TYR A 8 7.39 -0.78 -32.03
C TYR A 8 6.99 -2.22 -31.70
N VAL A 9 6.30 -2.39 -30.59
CA VAL A 9 5.84 -3.69 -30.09
C VAL A 9 4.34 -3.60 -29.86
N GLU A 10 3.59 -4.49 -30.50
CA GLU A 10 2.12 -4.52 -30.46
C GLU A 10 1.66 -5.87 -29.95
N LYS A 11 0.71 -5.88 -29.00
CA LYS A 11 0.06 -7.14 -28.60
C LYS A 11 -0.78 -7.66 -29.76
N LYS A 12 -0.66 -8.96 -30.07
CA LYS A 12 -1.53 -9.61 -31.06
C LYS A 12 -3.01 -9.45 -30.66
N PRO A 13 -3.95 -9.45 -31.62
CA PRO A 13 -5.36 -9.11 -31.37
C PRO A 13 -6.03 -9.86 -30.20
N ASP A 14 -5.68 -11.13 -29.99
CA ASP A 14 -6.24 -11.95 -28.90
C ASP A 14 -5.80 -11.46 -27.51
N PHE A 15 -4.59 -10.89 -27.42
CA PHE A 15 -3.94 -10.46 -26.18
C PHE A 15 -3.94 -8.92 -25.98
N ALA A 16 -4.47 -8.16 -26.94
CA ALA A 16 -4.52 -6.70 -26.90
C ALA A 16 -5.59 -6.15 -25.91
N VAL A 17 -5.48 -6.52 -24.63
CA VAL A 17 -6.47 -6.19 -23.59
C VAL A 17 -6.58 -4.67 -23.36
N LYS A 18 -5.44 -3.97 -23.24
CA LYS A 18 -5.41 -2.48 -23.12
C LYS A 18 -6.08 -1.77 -24.29
N ALA A 19 -5.90 -2.28 -25.52
CA ALA A 19 -6.54 -1.70 -26.70
C ALA A 19 -8.07 -1.89 -26.68
N LYS A 20 -8.53 -3.06 -26.23
CA LYS A 20 -9.97 -3.36 -26.03
C LYS A 20 -10.58 -2.48 -24.94
N GLU A 21 -9.87 -2.28 -23.83
CA GLU A 21 -10.29 -1.42 -22.73
C GLU A 21 -10.40 0.04 -23.19
N LEU A 22 -9.36 0.60 -23.82
CA LEU A 22 -9.41 1.97 -24.33
C LEU A 22 -10.53 2.16 -25.35
N LYS A 23 -10.76 1.18 -26.25
CA LYS A 23 -11.91 1.22 -27.17
C LYS A 23 -13.25 1.26 -26.41
N HIS A 24 -13.38 0.47 -25.35
CA HIS A 24 -14.56 0.47 -24.50
C HIS A 24 -14.76 1.83 -23.82
N GLU A 25 -13.71 2.41 -23.26
CA GLU A 25 -13.75 3.75 -22.66
C GLU A 25 -14.12 4.82 -23.69
N ILE A 26 -13.49 4.83 -24.87
CA ILE A 26 -13.83 5.80 -25.93
C ILE A 26 -15.33 5.73 -26.29
N LYS A 27 -15.88 4.52 -26.38
CA LYS A 27 -17.29 4.30 -26.72
C LYS A 27 -18.24 4.70 -25.60
N HIS A 28 -17.98 4.26 -24.38
CA HIS A 28 -18.93 4.35 -23.26
C HIS A 28 -18.67 5.56 -22.35
N TYR A 29 -17.41 5.93 -22.17
CA TYR A 29 -16.97 7.03 -21.32
C TYR A 29 -16.95 8.36 -22.08
N LEU A 30 -16.37 8.38 -23.29
CA LEU A 30 -16.34 9.60 -24.13
C LEU A 30 -17.55 9.71 -25.07
N GLY A 31 -18.36 8.66 -25.19
CA GLY A 31 -19.55 8.65 -26.07
C GLY A 31 -19.24 8.60 -27.57
N ILE A 32 -18.00 8.27 -27.96
CA ILE A 32 -17.55 8.28 -29.36
C ILE A 32 -17.74 6.88 -29.96
N THR A 33 -18.83 6.69 -30.69
CA THR A 33 -19.22 5.39 -31.28
C THR A 33 -18.66 5.14 -32.68
N THR A 34 -18.03 6.14 -33.30
CA THR A 34 -17.45 6.08 -34.66
C THR A 34 -16.07 5.43 -34.73
N VAL A 35 -15.47 5.08 -33.57
CA VAL A 35 -14.21 4.33 -33.52
C VAL A 35 -14.46 2.85 -33.80
N GLU A 36 -13.86 2.35 -34.86
CA GLU A 36 -14.01 0.97 -35.32
C GLU A 36 -12.96 0.04 -34.70
N ALA A 37 -11.72 0.51 -34.55
CA ALA A 37 -10.65 -0.22 -33.88
C ALA A 37 -9.65 0.72 -33.20
N VAL A 38 -8.95 0.17 -32.20
CA VAL A 38 -7.89 0.84 -31.46
C VAL A 38 -6.71 -0.12 -31.42
N ARG A 39 -5.51 0.38 -31.71
CA ARG A 39 -4.24 -0.34 -31.49
C ARG A 39 -3.38 0.47 -30.53
N VAL A 40 -2.63 -0.24 -29.71
CA VAL A 40 -1.72 0.34 -28.70
C VAL A 40 -0.37 -0.34 -28.88
N LEU A 41 0.63 0.45 -29.26
CA LEU A 41 1.99 -0.02 -29.50
C LEU A 41 2.94 0.63 -28.50
N ILE A 42 3.88 -0.16 -27.98
CA ILE A 42 4.98 0.36 -27.19
C ILE A 42 6.12 0.69 -28.13
N ARG A 43 6.58 1.94 -28.07
CA ARG A 43 7.72 2.44 -28.84
C ARG A 43 8.95 2.47 -27.94
N TYR A 44 10.02 1.83 -28.38
CA TYR A 44 11.36 1.96 -27.82
C TYR A 44 12.25 2.71 -28.81
N ASP A 45 12.85 3.80 -28.36
CA ASP A 45 13.99 4.42 -29.04
C ASP A 45 15.27 4.01 -28.30
N VAL A 46 16.25 3.48 -29.03
CA VAL A 46 17.47 2.88 -28.47
C VAL A 46 18.71 3.45 -29.14
N GLU A 47 19.69 3.87 -28.35
CA GLU A 47 21.03 4.31 -28.78
C GLU A 47 22.12 3.56 -27.99
N ASN A 48 23.37 3.58 -28.47
CA ASN A 48 24.55 2.96 -27.84
C ASN A 48 24.43 1.45 -27.61
N ILE A 49 23.95 0.74 -28.63
CA ILE A 49 23.83 -0.72 -28.64
C ILE A 49 24.46 -1.32 -29.89
N SER A 50 25.21 -2.41 -29.74
CA SER A 50 25.72 -3.17 -30.90
C SER A 50 24.61 -3.88 -31.68
N GLU A 51 24.86 -4.17 -32.97
CA GLU A 51 23.90 -4.89 -33.82
C GLU A 51 23.53 -6.26 -33.25
N GLU A 52 24.52 -6.98 -32.70
CA GLU A 52 24.31 -8.31 -32.13
C GLU A 52 23.39 -8.26 -30.90
N THR A 53 23.70 -7.38 -29.95
CA THR A 53 22.88 -7.20 -28.74
C THR A 53 21.48 -6.73 -29.10
N TYR A 54 21.35 -5.78 -30.04
CA TYR A 54 20.06 -5.29 -30.51
C TYR A 54 19.19 -6.41 -31.09
N LYS A 55 19.74 -7.24 -31.98
CA LYS A 55 18.96 -8.35 -32.59
C LYS A 55 18.53 -9.41 -31.57
N LYS A 56 19.31 -9.64 -30.51
CA LYS A 56 18.87 -10.48 -29.38
C LYS A 56 17.75 -9.80 -28.59
N ALA A 57 17.95 -8.53 -28.22
CA ALA A 57 17.03 -7.76 -27.40
C ALA A 57 15.63 -7.62 -28.01
N LEU A 58 15.50 -7.58 -29.34
CA LEU A 58 14.20 -7.57 -30.04
C LEU A 58 13.24 -8.65 -29.53
N TYR A 59 13.74 -9.88 -29.36
CA TYR A 59 12.90 -11.06 -29.06
C TYR A 59 13.02 -11.57 -27.63
N THR A 60 13.88 -10.95 -26.80
CA THR A 60 14.08 -11.36 -25.41
C THR A 60 13.80 -10.25 -24.39
N VAL A 61 13.92 -8.98 -24.79
CA VAL A 61 13.74 -7.81 -23.90
C VAL A 61 12.52 -7.02 -24.34
N PHE A 62 12.52 -6.51 -25.58
CA PHE A 62 11.49 -5.57 -26.05
C PHE A 62 10.14 -6.24 -26.30
N SER A 63 10.11 -7.54 -26.62
CA SER A 63 8.88 -8.24 -26.97
C SER A 63 8.87 -9.69 -26.48
N GLU A 64 7.70 -10.32 -26.59
CA GLU A 64 7.48 -11.75 -26.43
C GLU A 64 6.89 -12.37 -27.70
N PRO A 65 7.65 -13.19 -28.46
CA PRO A 65 7.20 -13.76 -29.72
C PRO A 65 5.81 -14.47 -29.70
N PRO A 66 5.40 -15.17 -28.62
CA PRO A 66 4.07 -15.78 -28.56
C PRO A 66 2.91 -14.78 -28.62
N VAL A 67 3.06 -13.60 -28.01
CA VAL A 67 1.95 -12.65 -27.77
C VAL A 67 2.12 -11.30 -28.46
N ASP A 68 3.31 -10.98 -28.94
CA ASP A 68 3.63 -9.69 -29.55
C ASP A 68 4.00 -9.81 -31.03
N ASP A 69 3.66 -8.76 -31.77
CA ASP A 69 4.22 -8.44 -33.08
C ASP A 69 5.23 -7.30 -32.93
N ILE A 70 6.28 -7.32 -33.74
CA ILE A 70 7.39 -6.34 -33.70
C ILE A 70 7.51 -5.64 -35.04
N TYR A 71 7.71 -4.33 -35.00
CA TYR A 71 7.98 -3.52 -36.18
C TYR A 71 9.25 -2.69 -35.97
N GLU A 72 10.25 -2.88 -36.82
CA GLU A 72 11.46 -2.04 -36.82
C GLU A 72 11.21 -0.77 -37.64
N GLU A 73 11.61 0.38 -37.11
CA GLU A 73 11.58 1.72 -37.71
C GLU A 73 10.17 2.31 -37.99
N THR A 74 9.28 1.55 -38.64
CA THR A 74 7.95 1.97 -39.06
C THR A 74 6.96 0.81 -39.00
N PHE A 75 5.67 1.10 -38.82
CA PHE A 75 4.58 0.14 -38.90
C PHE A 75 3.45 0.72 -39.78
N ASP A 76 2.60 -0.15 -40.32
CA ASP A 76 1.47 0.28 -41.15
C ASP A 76 0.29 0.70 -40.27
N TYR A 77 -0.30 1.86 -40.57
CA TYR A 77 -1.49 2.40 -39.93
C TYR A 77 -2.48 2.99 -40.94
N GLY A 78 -2.29 2.78 -42.25
CA GLY A 78 -3.19 3.27 -43.31
C GLY A 78 -3.59 4.74 -43.14
N ASP A 79 -4.90 5.00 -43.21
CA ASP A 79 -5.52 6.32 -43.02
C ASP A 79 -5.93 6.62 -41.56
N ALA A 80 -5.49 5.79 -40.60
CA ALA A 80 -5.86 5.94 -39.19
C ALA A 80 -5.22 7.20 -38.56
N LYS A 81 -5.86 7.73 -37.52
CA LYS A 81 -5.29 8.84 -36.74
C LYS A 81 -4.33 8.30 -35.68
N VAL A 82 -3.09 8.79 -35.69
CA VAL A 82 -2.01 8.30 -34.82
C VAL A 82 -1.48 9.42 -33.92
N PHE A 83 -1.16 9.08 -32.67
CA PHE A 83 -0.38 9.94 -31.78
C PHE A 83 0.46 9.12 -30.81
N THR A 84 1.57 9.69 -30.35
CA THR A 84 2.47 9.05 -29.40
C THR A 84 2.55 9.88 -28.13
N VAL A 85 2.60 9.21 -26.99
CA VAL A 85 2.67 9.79 -25.65
C VAL A 85 3.93 9.26 -24.95
N GLU A 86 4.74 10.14 -24.41
CA GLU A 86 5.91 9.81 -23.57
C GLU A 86 5.82 10.56 -22.25
N PHE A 87 6.60 10.13 -21.25
CA PHE A 87 6.75 10.91 -20.02
C PHE A 87 7.48 12.23 -20.27
N LEU A 88 7.20 13.22 -19.42
CA LEU A 88 7.94 14.48 -19.41
C LEU A 88 9.43 14.22 -19.12
N PRO A 89 10.36 14.99 -19.72
CA PRO A 89 11.78 14.86 -19.43
C PRO A 89 12.08 14.97 -17.92
N GLY A 90 12.87 14.03 -17.39
CA GLY A 90 13.27 13.98 -15.98
C GLY A 90 12.40 13.07 -15.11
N GLN A 91 11.19 12.72 -15.55
CA GLN A 91 10.33 11.75 -14.85
C GLN A 91 10.92 10.34 -14.91
N PHE A 92 10.69 9.55 -13.85
CA PHE A 92 11.16 8.15 -13.81
C PHE A 92 10.33 7.28 -14.77
N ASP A 93 11.01 6.67 -15.74
CA ASP A 93 10.45 5.69 -16.67
C ASP A 93 10.94 4.29 -16.28
N GLN A 94 10.15 3.59 -15.47
CA GLN A 94 10.46 2.23 -15.00
C GLN A 94 10.67 1.23 -16.14
N ARG A 95 9.95 1.42 -17.26
CA ARG A 95 10.04 0.55 -18.43
C ARG A 95 11.35 0.74 -19.17
N ALA A 96 11.75 2.00 -19.39
CA ALA A 96 13.04 2.30 -20.00
C ALA A 96 14.20 1.83 -19.11
N ASP A 97 14.15 2.12 -17.80
CA ASP A 97 15.18 1.70 -16.83
C ASP A 97 15.35 0.17 -16.81
N SER A 98 14.24 -0.57 -16.73
CA SER A 98 14.28 -2.04 -16.73
C SER A 98 14.75 -2.62 -18.06
N ALA A 99 14.42 -1.97 -19.19
CA ALA A 99 14.92 -2.35 -20.51
C ALA A 99 16.45 -2.18 -20.61
N GLU A 100 16.97 -1.06 -20.11
CA GLU A 100 18.42 -0.78 -20.10
C GLU A 100 19.15 -1.84 -19.27
N GLN A 101 18.65 -2.14 -18.08
CA GLN A 101 19.23 -3.17 -17.23
C GLN A 101 19.18 -4.56 -17.90
N CYS A 102 18.07 -4.94 -18.54
CA CYS A 102 17.98 -6.22 -19.27
C CYS A 102 18.96 -6.29 -20.44
N VAL A 103 19.16 -5.21 -21.19
CA VAL A 103 20.14 -5.16 -22.29
C VAL A 103 21.57 -5.32 -21.73
N LYS A 104 21.88 -4.70 -20.60
CA LYS A 104 23.17 -4.89 -19.90
C LYS A 104 23.39 -6.33 -19.43
N LEU A 105 22.34 -7.10 -19.15
CA LEU A 105 22.47 -8.53 -18.85
C LEU A 105 22.78 -9.39 -20.08
N LEU A 106 22.40 -8.95 -21.29
CA LEU A 106 22.77 -9.63 -22.54
C LEU A 106 24.25 -9.41 -22.89
N ASN A 107 24.77 -8.21 -22.61
CA ASN A 107 26.18 -7.86 -22.76
C ASN A 107 26.53 -6.76 -21.75
N GLU A 108 27.36 -7.09 -20.76
CA GLU A 108 27.65 -6.22 -19.62
C GLU A 108 28.50 -4.99 -19.97
N ASN A 109 29.04 -4.91 -21.19
CA ASN A 109 29.86 -3.78 -21.64
C ASN A 109 29.07 -2.75 -22.46
N GLU A 110 27.77 -2.97 -22.69
CA GLU A 110 26.90 -2.00 -23.38
C GLU A 110 26.47 -0.90 -22.40
N GLU A 111 26.38 0.33 -22.88
CA GLU A 111 25.81 1.47 -22.15
C GLU A 111 24.60 2.01 -22.92
N PRO A 112 23.53 1.20 -23.04
CA PRO A 112 22.37 1.55 -23.84
C PRO A 112 21.67 2.76 -23.23
N ILE A 113 21.14 3.63 -24.09
CA ILE A 113 20.18 4.68 -23.69
C ILE A 113 18.85 4.32 -24.33
N ILE A 114 17.82 4.14 -23.50
CA ILE A 114 16.49 3.74 -23.94
C ILE A 114 15.46 4.79 -23.50
N ARG A 115 14.52 5.07 -24.38
CA ARG A 115 13.32 5.84 -24.07
C ARG A 115 12.11 5.05 -24.51
N SER A 116 11.08 5.02 -23.65
CA SER A 116 9.83 4.35 -23.95
C SER A 116 8.71 5.37 -24.20
N ALA A 117 7.76 5.01 -25.05
CA ALA A 117 6.56 5.78 -25.34
C ALA A 117 5.42 4.84 -25.73
N ILE A 118 4.19 5.33 -25.69
CA ILE A 118 2.99 4.61 -26.13
C ILE A 118 2.45 5.30 -27.38
N THR A 119 2.33 4.54 -28.47
CA THR A 119 1.74 4.98 -29.73
C THR A 119 0.33 4.42 -29.85
N TYR A 120 -0.65 5.31 -29.98
CA TYR A 120 -2.05 4.98 -30.17
C TYR A 120 -2.44 5.14 -31.63
N VAL A 121 -3.12 4.14 -32.19
CA VAL A 121 -3.70 4.17 -33.54
C VAL A 121 -5.21 4.04 -33.40
N ILE A 122 -5.93 5.05 -33.88
CA ILE A 122 -7.39 5.10 -33.78
C ILE A 122 -7.99 5.02 -35.19
N GLU A 123 -8.71 3.94 -35.46
CA GLU A 123 -9.35 3.65 -36.75
C GLU A 123 -10.85 3.99 -36.71
N GLY A 124 -11.37 4.54 -37.80
CA GLY A 124 -12.78 4.91 -37.97
C GLY A 124 -13.01 6.33 -38.47
N ALA A 125 -14.26 6.68 -38.73
CA ALA A 125 -14.66 8.01 -39.21
C ALA A 125 -14.72 9.02 -38.05
N ILE A 126 -13.56 9.56 -37.66
CA ILE A 126 -13.40 10.37 -36.43
C ILE A 126 -13.13 11.83 -36.77
N THR A 127 -13.93 12.75 -36.23
CA THR A 127 -13.72 14.20 -36.39
C THR A 127 -12.45 14.66 -35.66
N ASP A 128 -11.94 15.86 -35.96
CA ASP A 128 -10.76 16.38 -35.25
C ASP A 128 -11.06 16.67 -33.78
N GLU A 129 -12.29 17.07 -33.46
CA GLU A 129 -12.76 17.29 -32.09
C GLU A 129 -12.80 15.98 -31.29
N GLN A 130 -13.34 14.90 -31.89
CA GLN A 130 -13.35 13.57 -31.26
C GLN A 130 -11.93 13.06 -31.04
N PHE A 131 -11.02 13.24 -32.01
CA PHE A 131 -9.63 12.85 -31.86
C PHE A 131 -8.91 13.65 -30.76
N ALA A 132 -9.20 14.95 -30.63
CA ALA A 132 -8.67 15.77 -29.54
C ALA A 132 -9.19 15.32 -28.17
N ALA A 133 -10.46 14.92 -28.07
CA ALA A 133 -11.03 14.37 -26.84
C ALA A 133 -10.34 13.05 -26.43
N ILE A 134 -10.09 12.14 -27.38
CA ILE A 134 -9.36 10.89 -27.14
C ILE A 134 -7.93 11.18 -26.67
N LYS A 135 -7.22 12.11 -27.31
CA LYS A 135 -5.88 12.55 -26.86
C LYS A 135 -5.89 13.08 -25.44
N LYS A 136 -6.86 13.94 -25.11
CA LYS A 136 -7.01 14.51 -23.74
C LYS A 136 -7.30 13.43 -22.70
N HIS A 137 -8.00 12.35 -23.08
CA HIS A 137 -8.25 11.21 -22.19
C HIS A 137 -6.97 10.39 -21.93
N CYS A 138 -6.16 10.18 -22.97
CA CYS A 138 -4.95 9.33 -22.90
C CYS A 138 -3.69 10.06 -22.38
N ILE A 139 -3.69 11.39 -22.33
CA ILE A 139 -2.54 12.20 -21.92
C ILE A 139 -2.87 12.90 -20.61
N ASN A 140 -2.07 12.61 -19.57
CA ASN A 140 -2.07 13.43 -18.38
C ASN A 140 -0.98 14.51 -18.52
N PRO A 141 -1.35 15.79 -18.71
CA PRO A 141 -0.37 16.85 -18.95
C PRO A 141 0.59 17.10 -17.77
N VAL A 142 0.28 16.54 -16.58
CA VAL A 142 1.13 16.62 -15.38
C VAL A 142 2.37 15.74 -15.52
N ASP A 143 2.26 14.57 -16.17
CA ASP A 143 3.34 13.57 -16.21
C ASP A 143 3.81 13.20 -17.61
N SER A 144 2.99 13.48 -18.64
CA SER A 144 3.19 12.99 -20.00
C SER A 144 2.86 14.05 -21.04
N ARG A 145 3.46 13.88 -22.22
CA ARG A 145 3.29 14.78 -23.36
C ARG A 145 3.11 14.00 -24.65
N ALA A 146 2.40 14.61 -25.59
CA ALA A 146 2.37 14.13 -26.97
C ALA A 146 3.69 14.44 -27.68
N ILE A 147 4.18 13.49 -28.46
CA ILE A 147 5.32 13.67 -29.37
C ILE A 147 4.97 13.26 -30.80
N GLY A 148 5.73 13.81 -31.73
CA GLY A 148 5.65 13.44 -33.14
C GLY A 148 6.19 12.04 -33.42
N MET A 149 5.95 11.58 -34.64
CA MET A 149 6.52 10.34 -35.19
C MET A 149 7.99 10.51 -35.62
N GLU A 150 8.56 11.72 -35.48
CA GLU A 150 9.91 12.00 -35.94
C GLU A 150 10.99 11.20 -35.19
N LYS A 151 11.98 10.77 -35.98
CA LYS A 151 13.30 10.25 -35.61
C LYS A 151 14.16 11.17 -34.71
N PRO A 152 14.32 11.05 -33.37
CA PRO A 152 15.37 11.84 -32.72
C PRO A 152 16.74 11.44 -33.29
N LYS A 153 17.63 12.42 -33.46
CA LYS A 153 18.98 12.15 -34.00
C LYS A 153 19.87 11.43 -32.99
N THR A 154 19.71 11.76 -31.71
CA THR A 154 20.37 11.19 -30.54
C THR A 154 19.40 11.24 -29.36
N LEU A 155 19.55 10.32 -28.42
CA LEU A 155 18.88 10.25 -27.12
C LEU A 155 19.75 10.81 -25.99
N VAL A 156 21.05 11.01 -26.25
CA VAL A 156 21.96 11.70 -25.32
C VAL A 156 21.45 13.12 -25.10
N GLN A 157 21.18 13.45 -23.84
CA GLN A 157 20.81 14.81 -23.42
C GLN A 157 22.07 15.54 -22.98
N GLU A 158 22.39 16.63 -23.66
CA GLU A 158 23.39 17.59 -23.20
C GLU A 158 22.71 18.58 -22.26
N PHE A 159 23.24 18.71 -21.05
CA PHE A 159 22.80 19.70 -20.08
C PHE A 159 23.89 20.75 -19.94
N ASP A 160 23.50 22.02 -19.99
CA ASP A 160 24.42 23.12 -19.66
C ASP A 160 24.84 23.02 -18.19
N ASP A 161 26.06 23.46 -17.90
CA ASP A 161 26.48 23.64 -16.52
C ASP A 161 25.56 24.67 -15.83
N PRO A 162 24.92 24.32 -14.71
CA PRO A 162 24.05 25.25 -14.00
C PRO A 162 24.86 26.45 -13.50
N ALA A 163 24.22 27.62 -13.48
CA ALA A 163 24.81 28.82 -12.92
C ALA A 163 25.07 28.67 -11.40
N ASP A 164 25.92 29.52 -10.85
CA ASP A 164 26.09 29.62 -9.40
C ASP A 164 24.79 30.06 -8.72
N VAL A 165 24.57 29.61 -7.50
CA VAL A 165 23.44 30.03 -6.67
C VAL A 165 23.49 31.54 -6.46
N ILE A 166 22.36 32.21 -6.71
CA ILE A 166 22.22 33.65 -6.58
C ILE A 166 22.34 34.07 -5.10
N ILE A 167 23.07 35.16 -4.84
CA ILE A 167 23.05 35.88 -3.57
C ILE A 167 22.16 37.12 -3.72
N PHE A 168 21.27 37.37 -2.76
CA PHE A 168 20.38 38.54 -2.81
C PHE A 168 21.09 39.80 -2.29
N ASP A 169 21.96 40.38 -3.12
CA ASP A 169 22.74 41.57 -2.74
C ASP A 169 21.85 42.72 -2.21
N GLY A 170 22.17 43.21 -1.01
CA GLY A 170 21.45 44.28 -0.34
C GLY A 170 20.16 43.84 0.38
N PHE A 171 19.83 42.54 0.43
CA PHE A 171 18.66 42.00 1.13
C PHE A 171 18.55 42.48 2.58
N LYS A 172 19.65 42.44 3.34
CA LYS A 172 19.64 42.80 4.77
C LYS A 172 19.29 44.26 5.07
N ASP A 173 19.48 45.13 4.08
CA ASP A 173 19.22 46.57 4.17
C ASP A 173 18.09 47.02 3.21
N MET A 174 17.43 46.07 2.56
CA MET A 174 16.37 46.33 1.57
C MET A 174 15.15 46.98 2.24
N ALA A 175 14.68 48.09 1.67
CA ALA A 175 13.45 48.74 2.15
C ALA A 175 12.22 47.83 1.96
N GLU A 176 11.26 47.92 2.87
CA GLU A 176 10.11 47.00 2.97
C GLU A 176 9.33 46.85 1.65
N ASP A 177 9.05 47.94 0.93
CA ASP A 177 8.33 47.89 -0.35
C ASP A 177 9.06 47.02 -1.39
N LYS A 178 10.39 47.16 -1.49
CA LYS A 178 11.22 46.36 -2.40
C LYS A 178 11.37 44.92 -1.93
N LEU A 179 11.45 44.71 -0.61
CA LEU A 179 11.48 43.38 -0.02
C LEU A 179 10.18 42.63 -0.31
N LYS A 180 9.04 43.33 -0.29
CA LYS A 180 7.73 42.79 -0.62
C LYS A 180 7.60 42.44 -2.11
N GLU A 181 8.14 43.28 -3.00
CA GLU A 181 8.25 42.95 -4.43
C GLU A 181 9.09 41.68 -4.66
N LEU A 182 10.24 41.56 -3.98
CA LEU A 182 11.06 40.35 -4.04
C LEU A 182 10.29 39.12 -3.53
N TYR A 183 9.68 39.21 -2.34
CA TYR A 183 8.86 38.13 -1.77
C TYR A 183 7.79 37.63 -2.75
N LEU A 184 7.02 38.54 -3.35
CA LEU A 184 5.99 38.19 -4.33
C LEU A 184 6.57 37.51 -5.58
N SER A 185 7.79 37.88 -5.99
CA SER A 185 8.45 37.27 -7.15
C SER A 185 8.92 35.82 -6.92
N LEU A 186 9.16 35.43 -5.66
CA LEU A 186 9.72 34.12 -5.31
C LEU A 186 8.67 33.02 -5.15
N ASN A 187 7.37 33.37 -5.07
CA ASN A 187 6.26 32.42 -4.93
C ASN A 187 6.41 31.46 -3.73
N LEU A 188 6.88 31.99 -2.60
CA LEU A 188 7.12 31.28 -1.34
C LEU A 188 5.80 30.86 -0.66
N ALA A 189 5.84 29.84 0.20
CA ALA A 189 4.71 29.45 1.04
C ALA A 189 4.68 30.17 2.39
N MET A 190 5.86 30.51 2.93
CA MET A 190 5.96 31.30 4.17
C MET A 190 5.26 32.65 4.05
N THR A 191 4.90 33.25 5.18
CA THR A 191 4.27 34.58 5.20
C THR A 191 5.30 35.69 5.00
N PHE A 192 4.84 36.90 4.68
CA PHE A 192 5.72 38.07 4.64
C PHE A 192 6.35 38.39 6.02
N LYS A 193 5.68 38.02 7.13
CA LYS A 193 6.26 38.18 8.48
C LYS A 193 7.46 37.27 8.69
N ASP A 194 7.39 36.03 8.18
CA ASP A 194 8.52 35.10 8.19
C ASP A 194 9.67 35.66 7.35
N PHE A 195 9.36 36.17 6.16
CA PHE A 195 10.37 36.78 5.29
C PHE A 195 11.07 37.99 5.93
N LEU A 196 10.34 38.80 6.69
CA LEU A 196 10.91 39.90 7.48
C LEU A 196 11.74 39.38 8.67
N HIS A 197 11.33 38.28 9.31
CA HIS A 197 12.11 37.63 10.36
C HIS A 197 13.47 37.14 9.81
N ILE A 198 13.47 36.56 8.61
CA ILE A 198 14.69 36.19 7.87
C ILE A 198 15.57 37.41 7.61
N GLN A 199 15.01 38.51 7.09
CA GLN A 199 15.77 39.75 6.89
C GLN A 199 16.43 40.23 8.19
N ASN A 200 15.70 40.22 9.30
CA ASN A 200 16.22 40.64 10.60
C ASN A 200 17.37 39.76 11.09
N TYR A 201 17.27 38.44 10.92
CA TYR A 201 18.36 37.50 11.26
C TYR A 201 19.62 37.79 10.43
N PHE A 202 19.48 37.85 9.10
CA PHE A 202 20.62 38.13 8.21
C PHE A 202 21.24 39.51 8.42
N LYS A 203 20.43 40.49 8.83
CA LYS A 203 20.90 41.83 9.16
C LYS A 203 21.63 41.90 10.50
N ASN A 204 21.04 41.37 11.56
CA ASN A 204 21.47 41.63 12.92
C ASN A 204 22.47 40.58 13.43
N GLU A 205 22.30 39.32 13.04
CA GLU A 205 23.09 38.19 13.54
C GLU A 205 24.18 37.79 12.55
N GLU A 206 23.81 37.35 11.33
CA GLU A 206 24.77 36.85 10.33
C GLU A 206 25.55 37.98 9.63
N LYS A 207 24.98 39.19 9.57
CA LYS A 207 25.56 40.41 8.98
C LYS A 207 25.97 40.28 7.51
N ARG A 208 25.30 39.39 6.77
CA ARG A 208 25.50 39.12 5.33
C ARG A 208 24.16 38.99 4.63
N ASP A 209 24.19 38.99 3.30
CA ASP A 209 23.00 38.70 2.50
C ASP A 209 22.84 37.17 2.33
N PRO A 210 21.59 36.67 2.26
CA PRO A 210 21.31 35.24 2.07
C PRO A 210 21.45 34.81 0.62
N SER A 211 21.68 33.52 0.42
CA SER A 211 21.56 32.87 -0.89
C SER A 211 20.10 32.55 -1.24
N MET A 212 19.81 32.30 -2.51
CA MET A 212 18.54 31.70 -2.96
C MET A 212 18.26 30.37 -2.24
N THR A 213 19.28 29.52 -2.07
CA THR A 213 19.12 28.23 -1.40
C THR A 213 18.71 28.39 0.06
N GLU A 214 19.25 29.37 0.78
CA GLU A 214 18.87 29.62 2.19
C GLU A 214 17.41 30.03 2.33
N ILE A 215 16.94 30.92 1.44
CA ILE A 215 15.52 31.31 1.42
C ILE A 215 14.63 30.10 1.12
N ARG A 216 15.01 29.24 0.16
CA ARG A 216 14.24 28.05 -0.22
C ARG A 216 14.26 26.95 0.84
N VAL A 217 15.39 26.75 1.52
CA VAL A 217 15.50 25.84 2.65
C VAL A 217 14.59 26.32 3.77
N LEU A 218 14.63 27.59 4.15
CA LEU A 218 13.74 28.15 5.18
C LEU A 218 12.26 28.08 4.78
N ASP A 219 11.91 28.33 3.52
CA ASP A 219 10.53 28.19 3.00
C ASP A 219 9.99 26.76 3.14
N THR A 220 10.87 25.79 2.98
CA THR A 220 10.50 24.37 3.10
C THR A 220 10.49 23.94 4.56
N TYR A 221 11.52 24.31 5.34
CA TYR A 221 11.67 23.96 6.76
C TYR A 221 10.54 24.54 7.61
N TRP A 222 10.05 25.75 7.30
CA TRP A 222 8.97 26.42 8.03
C TRP A 222 7.59 26.28 7.36
N SER A 223 7.47 25.43 6.34
CA SER A 223 6.18 25.14 5.73
C SER A 223 5.25 24.43 6.71
N ASP A 224 3.94 24.62 6.53
CA ASP A 224 2.90 23.99 7.35
C ASP A 224 3.04 22.46 7.37
N HIS A 225 3.44 21.87 6.23
CA HIS A 225 3.66 20.44 6.09
C HIS A 225 4.81 19.89 6.94
N CYS A 226 5.89 20.66 7.13
CA CYS A 226 7.07 20.20 7.88
C CYS A 226 6.99 20.51 9.38
N ARG A 227 6.33 21.61 9.77
CA ARG A 227 6.34 22.10 11.16
C ARG A 227 4.95 22.31 11.75
N HIS A 228 3.90 21.95 11.03
CA HIS A 228 2.53 22.01 11.55
C HIS A 228 2.19 23.41 12.07
N THR A 229 2.50 24.45 11.28
CA THR A 229 2.36 25.86 11.70
C THR A 229 0.93 26.21 12.11
N THR A 230 -0.06 25.64 11.43
CA THR A 230 -1.48 25.75 11.77
C THR A 230 -1.75 25.13 13.14
N PHE A 231 -1.20 23.95 13.41
CA PHE A 231 -1.35 23.29 14.71
C PHE A 231 -0.60 24.01 15.84
N SER A 232 0.48 24.70 15.50
CA SER A 232 1.33 25.45 16.42
C SER A 232 0.89 26.91 16.59
N THR A 233 -0.18 27.35 15.93
CA THR A 233 -0.74 28.71 16.08
C THR A 233 -1.39 28.87 17.45
N GLU A 234 -1.07 29.96 18.15
CA GLU A 234 -1.65 30.26 19.47
C GLU A 234 -3.15 30.58 19.37
N LEU A 235 -3.98 29.90 20.18
CA LEU A 235 -5.42 30.12 20.28
C LEU A 235 -5.71 31.01 21.48
N LYS A 236 -6.01 32.30 21.26
CA LYS A 236 -6.14 33.29 22.34
C LYS A 236 -7.50 33.31 23.00
N ASN A 237 -8.56 33.48 22.21
CA ASN A 237 -9.93 33.50 22.72
C ASN A 237 -10.72 32.31 22.17
N VAL A 238 -11.23 31.46 23.06
CA VAL A 238 -12.15 30.38 22.71
C VAL A 238 -13.56 30.74 23.18
N LYS A 239 -14.46 30.93 22.23
CA LYS A 239 -15.87 31.21 22.48
C LYS A 239 -16.70 29.99 22.08
N PHE A 240 -17.67 29.62 22.92
CA PHE A 240 -18.64 28.56 22.62
C PHE A 240 -20.00 29.19 22.31
N ASP A 241 -20.61 28.77 21.22
CA ASP A 241 -22.00 29.14 20.91
C ASP A 241 -22.97 28.48 21.92
N ASP A 242 -24.19 29.01 22.00
CA ASP A 242 -25.24 28.42 22.83
C ASP A 242 -25.83 27.18 22.15
N GLY A 243 -26.15 26.16 22.95
CA GLY A 243 -26.73 24.91 22.45
C GLY A 243 -26.80 23.82 23.51
N PHE A 244 -27.56 22.75 23.23
CA PHE A 244 -27.75 21.61 24.14
C PHE A 244 -26.41 20.95 24.52
N TYR A 245 -25.55 20.70 23.53
CA TYR A 245 -24.25 20.04 23.69
C TYR A 245 -23.12 20.95 24.18
N ARG A 246 -23.41 22.20 24.56
CA ARG A 246 -22.37 23.13 25.04
C ARG A 246 -21.67 22.64 26.30
N THR A 247 -22.46 22.13 27.26
CA THR A 247 -21.96 21.72 28.57
C THR A 247 -20.86 20.67 28.50
N PRO A 248 -21.03 19.51 27.83
CA PRO A 248 -19.97 18.51 27.75
C PRO A 248 -18.70 19.06 27.07
N ILE A 249 -18.84 19.74 25.92
CA ILE A 249 -17.69 20.26 25.16
C ILE A 249 -16.90 21.30 25.97
N GLU A 250 -17.59 22.23 26.64
CA GLU A 250 -16.96 23.25 27.47
C GLU A 250 -16.29 22.63 28.73
N ASN A 251 -16.87 21.57 29.29
CA ASN A 251 -16.27 20.83 30.40
C ASN A 251 -14.98 20.11 30.00
N THR A 252 -14.97 19.45 28.84
CA THR A 252 -13.77 18.83 28.29
C THR A 252 -12.67 19.85 28.04
N TYR A 253 -13.02 21.04 27.52
CA TYR A 253 -12.06 22.11 27.37
C TYR A 253 -11.50 22.61 28.72
N LYS A 254 -12.32 22.70 29.77
CA LYS A 254 -11.86 23.06 31.12
C LYS A 254 -10.92 22.00 31.70
N ASP A 255 -11.20 20.72 31.50
CA ASP A 255 -10.32 19.62 31.95
C ASP A 255 -8.99 19.63 31.18
N TYR A 256 -9.04 19.88 29.87
CA TYR A 256 -7.87 20.11 29.03
C TYR A 256 -7.02 21.28 29.57
N LEU A 257 -7.62 22.45 29.87
CA LEU A 257 -6.89 23.61 30.39
C LEU A 257 -6.27 23.36 31.77
N ASN A 258 -6.96 22.60 32.63
CA ASN A 258 -6.41 22.16 33.91
C ASN A 258 -5.19 21.27 33.68
N THR A 259 -5.31 20.30 32.77
CA THR A 259 -4.21 19.41 32.40
C THR A 259 -3.04 20.19 31.80
N PHE A 260 -3.29 21.13 30.89
CA PHE A 260 -2.30 22.03 30.32
C PHE A 260 -1.54 22.77 31.42
N SER A 261 -2.27 23.39 32.35
CA SER A 261 -1.68 24.15 33.46
C SER A 261 -0.84 23.28 34.39
N ASN A 262 -1.25 22.03 34.63
CA ASN A 262 -0.54 21.10 35.50
C ASN A 262 0.72 20.52 34.84
N ILE A 263 0.63 20.09 33.59
CA ILE A 263 1.74 19.49 32.83
C ILE A 263 2.80 20.55 32.48
N TYR A 264 2.39 21.79 32.18
CA TYR A 264 3.28 22.88 31.77
C TYR A 264 3.50 23.97 32.82
N LYS A 265 3.23 23.69 34.10
CA LYS A 265 3.35 24.67 35.21
C LYS A 265 4.68 25.46 35.27
N ASP A 266 5.77 24.86 34.77
CA ASP A 266 7.12 25.44 34.77
C ASP A 266 7.62 25.84 33.35
N ARG A 267 6.72 25.87 32.35
CA ARG A 267 7.03 26.09 30.92
C ARG A 267 6.28 27.31 30.38
N ASN A 268 6.90 28.49 30.50
CA ASN A 268 6.34 29.76 30.01
C ASN A 268 6.41 29.90 28.47
N ASP A 269 7.11 28.98 27.80
CA ASP A 269 7.24 28.89 26.35
C ASP A 269 6.08 28.10 25.69
N LYS A 270 5.14 27.57 26.48
CA LYS A 270 3.98 26.81 26.02
C LYS A 270 2.71 27.64 26.08
N PHE A 271 1.85 27.51 25.07
CA PHE A 271 0.59 28.22 24.93
C PHE A 271 -0.47 27.29 24.32
N VAL A 272 -1.75 27.61 24.46
CA VAL A 272 -2.84 26.75 23.94
C VAL A 272 -2.81 26.78 22.41
N CYS A 273 -2.63 25.60 21.79
CA CYS A 273 -2.64 25.40 20.35
C CYS A 273 -3.23 24.01 20.01
N LEU A 274 -3.50 23.72 18.73
CA LEU A 274 -4.05 22.40 18.34
C LEU A 274 -3.03 21.28 18.57
N MET A 275 -1.72 21.55 18.42
CA MET A 275 -0.66 20.59 18.71
C MET A 275 -0.67 20.17 20.19
N ASP A 276 -0.83 21.13 21.11
CA ASP A 276 -0.93 20.84 22.53
C ASP A 276 -2.22 20.07 22.86
N LEU A 277 -3.34 20.40 22.21
CA LEU A 277 -4.60 19.68 22.35
C LEU A 277 -4.48 18.21 21.90
N ALA A 278 -3.80 17.94 20.79
CA ALA A 278 -3.56 16.61 20.28
C ALA A 278 -2.67 15.76 21.23
N LEU A 279 -1.69 16.37 21.89
CA LEU A 279 -0.67 15.65 22.68
C LEU A 279 -1.00 15.54 24.18
N LEU A 280 -1.88 16.38 24.73
CA LEU A 280 -2.02 16.50 26.18
C LEU A 280 -2.66 15.29 26.86
N ALA A 281 -3.59 14.59 26.20
CA ALA A 281 -4.16 13.36 26.73
C ALA A 281 -3.07 12.30 26.94
N MET A 282 -2.24 12.06 25.91
CA MET A 282 -1.10 11.15 25.99
C MET A 282 -0.13 11.53 27.11
N LYS A 283 0.23 12.82 27.22
CA LYS A 283 1.14 13.29 28.28
C LYS A 283 0.58 13.07 29.67
N ARG A 284 -0.73 13.30 29.86
CA ARG A 284 -1.42 13.01 31.13
C ARG A 284 -1.43 11.53 31.43
N LEU A 285 -1.85 10.69 30.48
CA LEU A 285 -1.92 9.24 30.64
C LEU A 285 -0.53 8.64 30.91
N LYS A 286 0.52 9.17 30.27
CA LYS A 286 1.92 8.82 30.56
C LYS A 286 2.31 9.19 31.99
N ALA A 287 1.98 10.40 32.46
CA ALA A 287 2.24 10.83 33.83
C ALA A 287 1.45 10.00 34.87
N GLU A 288 0.30 9.42 34.48
CA GLU A 288 -0.50 8.50 35.27
C GLU A 288 -0.02 7.03 35.20
N GLY A 289 1.04 6.71 34.44
CA GLY A 289 1.60 5.36 34.33
C GLY A 289 0.86 4.42 33.36
N LYS A 290 0.11 4.97 32.39
CA LYS A 290 -0.66 4.20 31.40
C LYS A 290 0.05 4.03 30.05
N LEU A 291 1.33 4.40 29.96
CA LEU A 291 2.13 4.36 28.72
C LEU A 291 3.60 3.93 28.99
N ASP A 292 3.79 2.91 29.82
CA ASP A 292 5.12 2.41 30.18
C ASP A 292 5.80 1.60 29.06
N ASP A 293 5.03 1.17 28.07
CA ASP A 293 5.47 0.38 26.93
C ASP A 293 5.93 1.23 25.74
N GLN A 294 5.78 2.56 25.77
CA GLN A 294 6.30 3.44 24.71
C GLN A 294 7.82 3.40 24.67
N GLU A 295 8.40 3.23 23.48
CA GLU A 295 9.85 3.35 23.32
C GLU A 295 10.30 4.80 23.57
N GLU A 296 11.27 5.00 24.46
CA GLU A 296 11.92 6.30 24.63
C GLU A 296 13.03 6.48 23.59
N SER A 297 12.84 7.45 22.68
CA SER A 297 13.80 7.78 21.64
C SER A 297 13.63 9.23 21.17
N ASP A 298 14.74 9.84 20.73
CA ASP A 298 14.73 11.11 20.00
C ASP A 298 14.34 10.95 18.52
N GLU A 299 14.16 9.70 18.04
CA GLU A 299 13.81 9.37 16.66
C GLU A 299 12.32 8.98 16.59
N ILE A 300 11.45 9.92 16.21
CA ILE A 300 9.98 9.82 16.40
C ILE A 300 9.21 9.86 15.07
N ASN A 301 9.71 9.23 14.00
CA ASN A 301 9.01 9.25 12.70
C ASN A 301 7.77 8.36 12.69
N ALA A 302 7.76 7.29 13.52
CA ALA A 302 6.66 6.37 13.69
C ALA A 302 6.37 6.12 15.18
N CYS A 303 5.14 5.73 15.49
CA CYS A 303 4.80 5.22 16.82
C CYS A 303 5.66 3.99 17.10
N SER A 304 6.10 3.82 18.35
CA SER A 304 6.95 2.70 18.75
C SER A 304 6.61 2.23 20.16
N ILE A 305 6.35 0.94 20.31
CA ILE A 305 6.15 0.28 21.60
C ILE A 305 7.06 -0.93 21.77
N VAL A 306 7.45 -1.20 23.01
CA VAL A 306 8.25 -2.35 23.42
C VAL A 306 7.30 -3.47 23.88
N VAL A 307 7.40 -4.60 23.21
CA VAL A 307 6.49 -5.73 23.38
C VAL A 307 7.27 -6.98 23.77
N PRO A 308 6.87 -7.72 24.83
CA PRO A 308 7.44 -9.02 25.14
C PRO A 308 6.90 -10.08 24.17
N VAL A 309 7.81 -10.82 23.53
CA VAL A 309 7.48 -11.83 22.53
C VAL A 309 8.12 -13.16 22.91
N GLU A 310 7.36 -14.25 22.79
CA GLU A 310 7.86 -15.60 22.98
C GLU A 310 8.36 -16.18 21.65
N VAL A 311 9.65 -16.46 21.56
CA VAL A 311 10.27 -17.15 20.41
C VAL A 311 10.95 -18.42 20.88
N ASP A 312 10.48 -19.58 20.40
CA ASP A 312 10.92 -20.91 20.84
C ASP A 312 10.91 -21.10 22.38
N GLY A 313 9.90 -20.51 23.05
CA GLY A 313 9.71 -20.60 24.51
C GLY A 313 10.65 -19.71 25.33
N LYS A 314 11.27 -18.70 24.71
CA LYS A 314 12.02 -17.65 25.39
C LYS A 314 11.36 -16.29 25.15
N THR A 315 11.17 -15.54 26.21
CA THR A 315 10.76 -14.14 26.14
C THR A 315 11.92 -13.27 25.65
N GLU A 316 11.70 -12.50 24.60
CA GLU A 316 12.58 -11.43 24.12
C GLU A 316 11.78 -10.15 23.86
N GLU A 317 12.43 -8.99 23.94
CA GLU A 317 11.82 -7.70 23.67
C GLU A 317 11.86 -7.38 22.17
N TRP A 318 10.72 -6.93 21.65
CA TRP A 318 10.56 -6.45 20.28
C TRP A 318 10.06 -5.02 20.27
N LEU A 319 10.48 -4.29 19.25
CA LEU A 319 9.85 -3.04 18.83
C LEU A 319 8.71 -3.38 17.88
N VAL A 320 7.54 -2.83 18.15
CA VAL A 320 6.39 -2.81 17.24
C VAL A 320 6.11 -1.35 16.90
N ASN A 321 6.21 -1.03 15.62
CA ASN A 321 6.03 0.30 15.09
C ASN A 321 4.77 0.39 14.24
N PHE A 322 4.13 1.55 14.26
CA PHE A 322 2.99 1.83 13.41
C PHE A 322 2.91 3.30 13.05
N LYS A 323 2.39 3.58 11.87
CA LYS A 323 2.30 4.94 11.33
C LYS A 323 1.15 5.02 10.33
N ASN A 324 0.40 6.10 10.37
CA ASN A 324 -0.48 6.55 9.29
C ASN A 324 0.12 7.78 8.62
N GLU A 325 -0.09 7.91 7.32
CA GLU A 325 0.35 9.03 6.51
C GLU A 325 -0.71 9.36 5.44
N THR A 326 -0.68 10.58 4.90
CA THR A 326 -1.66 11.02 3.90
C THR A 326 -1.03 11.75 2.73
N HIS A 327 -1.60 11.58 1.53
CA HIS A 327 -1.15 12.23 0.29
C HIS A 327 -2.34 12.80 -0.51
N ASN A 328 -3.23 13.52 0.18
CA ASN A 328 -4.47 14.06 -0.41
C ASN A 328 -4.22 14.97 -1.63
N HIS A 329 -3.26 15.89 -1.54
CA HIS A 329 -3.00 16.87 -2.62
C HIS A 329 -2.38 16.25 -3.87
N PRO A 330 -1.26 15.49 -3.78
CA PRO A 330 -0.69 14.86 -4.97
C PRO A 330 -1.69 13.93 -5.67
N THR A 331 -2.46 13.16 -4.89
CA THR A 331 -3.42 12.18 -5.44
C THR A 331 -4.62 12.84 -6.12
N GLU A 332 -4.95 14.09 -5.79
CA GLU A 332 -6.00 14.83 -6.50
C GLU A 332 -5.56 15.30 -7.89
N ILE A 333 -4.25 15.53 -8.07
CA ILE A 333 -3.64 16.05 -9.31
C ILE A 333 -3.23 14.90 -10.25
N GLU A 334 -2.47 13.94 -9.72
CA GLU A 334 -1.99 12.76 -10.42
C GLU A 334 -2.19 11.55 -9.47
N PRO A 335 -3.33 10.83 -9.60
CA PRO A 335 -3.75 9.87 -8.59
C PRO A 335 -2.82 8.68 -8.44
N PHE A 336 -2.18 8.22 -9.52
CA PHE A 336 -1.34 7.02 -9.46
C PHE A 336 -0.09 7.28 -8.62
N GLY A 337 0.71 8.29 -8.98
CA GLY A 337 1.93 8.66 -8.28
C GLY A 337 1.67 9.18 -6.88
N GLY A 338 0.61 9.98 -6.69
CA GLY A 338 0.21 10.47 -5.36
C GLY A 338 -0.08 9.34 -4.37
N ALA A 339 -0.87 8.34 -4.77
CA ALA A 339 -1.20 7.20 -3.91
C ALA A 339 -0.04 6.21 -3.74
N ALA A 340 0.77 5.98 -4.78
CA ALA A 340 1.96 5.14 -4.69
C ALA A 340 2.97 5.70 -3.67
N THR A 341 3.23 7.00 -3.72
CA THR A 341 4.16 7.68 -2.81
C THR A 341 3.60 7.85 -1.40
N CYS A 342 2.27 7.83 -1.22
CA CYS A 342 1.65 7.74 0.10
C CYS A 342 2.15 6.51 0.86
N LEU A 343 2.10 5.34 0.21
CA LEU A 343 2.58 4.10 0.81
C LEU A 343 4.11 4.11 0.97
N GLY A 344 4.85 4.54 -0.04
CA GLY A 344 6.32 4.60 0.04
C GLY A 344 6.82 5.46 1.21
N GLY A 345 6.25 6.66 1.40
CA GLY A 345 6.54 7.50 2.58
C GLY A 345 6.22 6.79 3.89
N ALA A 346 5.00 6.24 4.00
CA ALA A 346 4.56 5.52 5.20
C ALA A 346 5.47 4.32 5.55
N ILE A 347 6.05 3.63 4.56
CA ILE A 347 6.99 2.51 4.78
C ILE A 347 8.33 3.02 5.33
N ARG A 348 8.84 4.14 4.80
CA ARG A 348 10.15 4.67 5.22
C ARG A 348 10.15 5.21 6.64
N ASP A 349 9.00 5.66 7.15
CA ASP A 349 8.84 6.14 8.52
C ASP A 349 9.20 5.08 9.59
N PRO A 350 8.59 3.88 9.66
CA PRO A 350 9.05 2.82 10.57
C PRO A 350 10.44 2.27 10.20
N LEU A 351 10.83 2.34 8.92
CA LEU A 351 12.15 1.91 8.48
C LEU A 351 13.25 2.78 9.07
N SER A 352 13.02 4.09 9.25
CA SER A 352 13.96 4.97 9.97
C SER A 352 14.14 4.54 11.42
N GLY A 353 13.13 3.90 12.03
CA GLY A 353 13.21 3.18 13.31
C GLY A 353 13.95 1.83 13.27
N ARG A 354 14.56 1.46 12.13
CA ARG A 354 15.23 0.17 11.87
C ARG A 354 14.30 -1.04 11.94
N THR A 355 13.01 -0.84 11.63
CA THR A 355 12.04 -1.93 11.62
C THR A 355 11.71 -2.42 10.22
N TYR A 356 11.31 -3.69 10.12
CA TYR A 356 10.82 -4.26 8.87
C TYR A 356 9.31 -4.08 8.78
N VAL A 357 8.83 -3.40 7.74
CA VAL A 357 7.40 -3.17 7.49
C VAL A 357 6.80 -4.39 6.80
N TYR A 358 5.78 -4.98 7.41
CA TYR A 358 5.23 -6.28 6.98
C TYR A 358 3.72 -6.27 6.75
N GLN A 359 3.02 -5.21 7.17
CA GLN A 359 1.59 -5.06 6.94
C GLN A 359 1.22 -3.63 6.58
N ALA A 360 0.22 -3.47 5.73
CA ALA A 360 -0.39 -2.20 5.36
C ALA A 360 -1.92 -2.24 5.44
N MET A 361 -2.50 -1.08 5.69
CA MET A 361 -3.92 -0.76 5.63
C MET A 361 -4.10 0.48 4.76
N ARG A 362 -5.14 0.49 3.92
CA ARG A 362 -5.52 1.65 3.10
C ARG A 362 -6.95 2.07 3.42
N VAL A 363 -7.13 3.30 3.93
CA VAL A 363 -8.45 3.87 4.23
C VAL A 363 -8.59 5.19 3.48
N THR A 364 -9.53 5.27 2.54
CA THR A 364 -9.65 6.42 1.63
C THR A 364 -11.05 7.01 1.63
N GLY A 365 -11.19 8.23 1.11
CA GLY A 365 -12.45 8.95 1.05
C GLY A 365 -12.69 9.57 -0.32
N ALA A 366 -13.88 9.35 -0.88
CA ALA A 366 -14.24 9.82 -2.21
C ALA A 366 -15.72 10.25 -2.29
N ALA A 367 -16.07 11.04 -3.31
CA ALA A 367 -17.47 11.20 -3.69
C ALA A 367 -17.91 10.01 -4.57
N ASP A 368 -19.21 9.93 -4.86
CA ASP A 368 -19.80 8.83 -5.63
C ASP A 368 -19.07 8.60 -6.98
N PRO A 369 -18.37 7.47 -7.18
CA PRO A 369 -17.62 7.19 -8.40
C PRO A 369 -18.50 6.65 -9.54
N THR A 370 -19.80 6.47 -9.30
CA THR A 370 -20.77 6.00 -10.30
C THR A 370 -21.36 7.15 -11.13
N VAL A 371 -21.13 8.41 -10.72
CA VAL A 371 -21.64 9.58 -11.45
C VAL A 371 -21.04 9.70 -12.86
N PRO A 372 -21.84 10.10 -13.86
CA PRO A 372 -21.34 10.30 -15.22
C PRO A 372 -20.26 11.39 -15.31
N VAL A 373 -19.29 11.20 -16.21
CA VAL A 373 -18.20 12.16 -16.50
C VAL A 373 -18.71 13.56 -16.81
N SER A 374 -19.86 13.65 -17.49
CA SER A 374 -20.50 14.91 -17.85
C SER A 374 -20.88 15.76 -16.64
N GLN A 375 -20.92 15.18 -15.43
CA GLN A 375 -21.17 15.88 -14.16
C GLN A 375 -19.88 16.22 -13.40
N THR A 376 -18.70 15.99 -13.99
CA THR A 376 -17.41 16.36 -13.37
C THR A 376 -17.29 17.87 -13.27
N ILE A 377 -16.93 18.37 -12.09
CA ILE A 377 -16.70 19.80 -11.85
C ILE A 377 -15.52 20.27 -12.69
N GLU A 378 -15.62 21.47 -13.28
CA GLU A 378 -14.55 22.07 -14.07
C GLU A 378 -13.24 22.18 -13.25
N GLY A 379 -12.12 21.78 -13.86
CA GLY A 379 -10.81 21.76 -13.22
C GLY A 379 -10.52 20.52 -12.38
N LYS A 380 -11.46 19.57 -12.26
CA LYS A 380 -11.27 18.31 -11.55
C LYS A 380 -11.19 17.10 -12.48
N LEU A 381 -10.54 16.04 -12.01
CA LEU A 381 -10.63 14.73 -12.63
C LEU A 381 -11.96 14.07 -12.28
N PRO A 382 -12.54 13.24 -13.17
CA PRO A 382 -13.74 12.47 -12.85
C PRO A 382 -13.51 11.54 -11.66
N GLN A 383 -14.50 11.43 -10.76
CA GLN A 383 -14.37 10.62 -9.53
C GLN A 383 -14.01 9.17 -9.83
N LYS A 384 -14.64 8.56 -10.84
CA LYS A 384 -14.30 7.20 -11.30
C LYS A 384 -12.83 7.02 -11.67
N LYS A 385 -12.24 8.03 -12.33
CA LYS A 385 -10.82 8.02 -12.73
C LYS A 385 -9.93 8.15 -11.49
N LEU A 386 -10.24 9.10 -10.62
CA LEU A 386 -9.52 9.34 -9.36
C LEU A 386 -9.43 8.07 -8.50
N VAL A 387 -10.56 7.39 -8.25
CA VAL A 387 -10.58 6.21 -7.37
C VAL A 387 -9.83 5.01 -7.98
N ARG A 388 -9.97 4.78 -9.29
CA ARG A 388 -9.29 3.69 -10.00
C ARG A 388 -7.78 3.89 -10.08
N GLU A 389 -7.33 5.09 -10.47
CA GLU A 389 -5.90 5.38 -10.64
C GLU A 389 -5.17 5.42 -9.29
N ALA A 390 -5.80 5.97 -8.23
CA ALA A 390 -5.21 5.94 -6.89
C ALA A 390 -5.10 4.51 -6.33
N ALA A 391 -6.15 3.70 -6.48
CA ALA A 391 -6.10 2.30 -6.08
C ALA A 391 -5.00 1.54 -6.83
N HIS A 392 -4.85 1.79 -8.14
CA HIS A 392 -3.79 1.20 -8.95
C HIS A 392 -2.39 1.66 -8.51
N GLY A 393 -2.19 2.95 -8.21
CA GLY A 393 -0.93 3.49 -7.72
C GLY A 393 -0.48 2.85 -6.41
N TYR A 394 -1.36 2.85 -5.41
CA TYR A 394 -1.07 2.26 -4.09
C TYR A 394 -0.81 0.75 -4.19
N SER A 395 -1.71 0.01 -4.86
CA SER A 395 -1.56 -1.45 -5.01
C SER A 395 -0.33 -1.83 -5.82
N SER A 396 -0.01 -1.09 -6.88
CA SER A 396 1.20 -1.33 -7.67
C SER A 396 2.47 -1.22 -6.81
N TYR A 397 2.57 -0.17 -5.99
CA TYR A 397 3.71 0.01 -5.10
C TYR A 397 3.81 -1.10 -4.04
N GLY A 398 2.70 -1.37 -3.35
CA GLY A 398 2.62 -2.39 -2.28
C GLY A 398 2.88 -3.81 -2.78
N ASN A 399 2.35 -4.17 -3.94
CA ASN A 399 2.54 -5.50 -4.54
C ASN A 399 4.00 -5.70 -4.97
N GLN A 400 4.61 -4.69 -5.63
CA GLN A 400 6.00 -4.76 -6.08
C GLN A 400 6.99 -4.85 -4.93
N ILE A 401 6.78 -4.07 -3.85
CA ILE A 401 7.66 -4.13 -2.67
C ILE A 401 7.45 -5.40 -1.82
N GLY A 402 6.34 -6.12 -2.04
CA GLY A 402 6.01 -7.34 -1.31
C GLY A 402 5.48 -7.07 0.10
N LEU A 403 4.56 -6.11 0.21
CA LEU A 403 3.93 -5.73 1.47
C LEU A 403 2.48 -6.22 1.52
N ALA A 404 2.13 -6.99 2.55
CA ALA A 404 0.78 -7.51 2.70
C ALA A 404 -0.18 -6.38 3.09
N THR A 405 -1.13 -6.05 2.21
CA THR A 405 -2.19 -5.08 2.52
C THR A 405 -3.39 -5.84 3.07
N GLY A 406 -3.50 -5.90 4.40
CA GLY A 406 -4.45 -6.75 5.10
C GLY A 406 -5.87 -6.18 5.17
N TYR A 407 -6.03 -4.88 4.90
CA TYR A 407 -7.33 -4.21 4.96
C TYR A 407 -7.37 -2.99 4.03
N VAL A 408 -8.45 -2.88 3.25
CA VAL A 408 -8.66 -1.79 2.29
C VAL A 408 -10.12 -1.34 2.37
N LYS A 409 -10.35 -0.04 2.52
CA LYS A 409 -11.69 0.53 2.57
C LYS A 409 -11.75 1.92 1.94
N GLU A 410 -12.76 2.16 1.11
CA GLU A 410 -13.12 3.49 0.63
C GLU A 410 -14.44 3.94 1.28
N VAL A 411 -14.42 5.13 1.89
CA VAL A 411 -15.54 5.77 2.56
C VAL A 411 -16.14 6.83 1.62
N TYR A 412 -17.45 6.82 1.43
CA TYR A 412 -18.12 7.68 0.47
C TYR A 412 -18.92 8.80 1.15
N HIS A 413 -18.60 10.04 0.80
CA HIS A 413 -19.31 11.24 1.23
C HIS A 413 -19.29 12.31 0.12
N PRO A 414 -20.42 12.99 -0.18
CA PRO A 414 -20.50 13.94 -1.30
C PRO A 414 -19.45 15.05 -1.25
N ASN A 415 -19.09 15.53 -0.06
CA ASN A 415 -18.12 16.62 0.11
C ASN A 415 -16.67 16.25 -0.20
N TYR A 416 -16.32 14.95 -0.32
CA TYR A 416 -15.00 14.57 -0.86
C TYR A 416 -14.86 14.90 -2.36
N VAL A 417 -15.93 15.37 -3.02
CA VAL A 417 -15.82 16.01 -4.33
C VAL A 417 -14.96 17.27 -4.28
N ALA A 418 -14.76 17.90 -3.11
CA ALA A 418 -13.80 18.98 -2.93
C ALA A 418 -12.39 18.47 -3.17
N LYS A 419 -12.01 17.41 -2.47
CA LYS A 419 -10.69 16.77 -2.54
C LYS A 419 -10.78 15.40 -1.86
N ARG A 420 -10.17 14.39 -2.47
CA ARG A 420 -10.16 13.03 -1.92
C ARG A 420 -9.34 12.94 -0.64
N MET A 421 -9.65 11.93 0.15
CA MET A 421 -8.83 11.47 1.26
C MET A 421 -8.03 10.24 0.83
N GLU A 422 -6.70 10.29 0.91
CA GLU A 422 -5.79 9.18 0.68
C GLU A 422 -4.97 8.94 1.94
N ILE A 423 -5.22 7.84 2.66
CA ILE A 423 -4.49 7.46 3.87
C ILE A 423 -3.93 6.05 3.72
N GLY A 424 -2.63 5.93 3.99
CA GLY A 424 -1.96 4.65 4.19
C GLY A 424 -1.54 4.50 5.65
N ALA A 425 -1.73 3.32 6.23
CA ALA A 425 -1.21 2.98 7.55
C ALA A 425 -0.40 1.68 7.48
N VAL A 426 0.67 1.57 8.25
CA VAL A 426 1.60 0.43 8.20
C VAL A 426 1.99 -0.07 9.58
N MET A 427 2.43 -1.33 9.63
CA MET A 427 3.01 -1.99 10.80
C MET A 427 4.44 -2.44 10.51
N GLY A 428 5.37 -2.08 11.39
CA GLY A 428 6.77 -2.50 11.39
C GLY A 428 7.15 -3.24 12.66
N ALA A 429 8.17 -4.11 12.60
CA ALA A 429 8.73 -4.72 13.80
C ALA A 429 10.23 -5.06 13.66
N ALA A 430 10.93 -5.06 14.80
CA ALA A 430 12.30 -5.57 14.91
C ALA A 430 12.61 -6.07 16.34
N PRO A 431 13.53 -7.03 16.51
CA PRO A 431 14.05 -7.36 17.84
C PRO A 431 14.71 -6.13 18.46
N ARG A 432 14.39 -5.78 19.72
CA ARG A 432 14.92 -4.57 20.36
C ARG A 432 16.45 -4.53 20.38
N ARG A 433 17.08 -5.70 20.56
CA ARG A 433 18.54 -5.91 20.54
C ARG A 433 19.22 -5.55 19.21
N ALA A 434 18.48 -5.54 18.11
CA ALA A 434 19.01 -5.19 16.79
C ALA A 434 19.09 -3.67 16.57
N VAL A 435 18.43 -2.86 17.42
CA VAL A 435 18.31 -1.41 17.24
C VAL A 435 19.06 -0.68 18.34
N GLN A 436 20.08 0.09 17.98
CA GLN A 436 20.74 1.02 18.90
C GLN A 436 20.06 2.38 18.83
N ARG A 437 19.84 3.04 19.98
CA ARG A 437 19.37 4.43 20.06
C ARG A 437 20.52 5.28 20.60
N LEU A 438 21.36 5.78 19.70
CA LEU A 438 22.55 6.57 20.05
C LEU A 438 22.41 8.00 19.54
N ASN A 439 23.32 8.88 19.98
CA ASN A 439 23.41 10.26 19.50
C ASN A 439 24.32 10.38 18.28
N SER A 440 24.15 11.48 17.54
CA SER A 440 25.05 11.89 16.46
C SER A 440 26.22 12.66 17.07
N ASP A 441 27.39 12.05 17.11
CA ASP A 441 28.59 12.62 17.70
C ASP A 441 29.43 13.34 16.62
N PRO A 442 30.12 14.44 16.94
CA PRO A 442 31.03 15.09 16.01
C PRO A 442 32.05 14.12 15.39
N GLY A 443 32.16 14.17 14.07
CA GLY A 443 32.98 13.26 13.27
C GLY A 443 32.22 12.07 12.69
N ASP A 444 31.03 11.73 13.20
CA ASP A 444 30.16 10.71 12.60
C ASP A 444 29.85 11.04 11.14
N LYS A 445 29.63 9.98 10.35
CA LYS A 445 29.41 10.06 8.91
C LYS A 445 27.95 9.82 8.59
N ILE A 446 27.45 10.57 7.60
CA ILE A 446 26.09 10.40 7.09
C ILE A 446 26.15 9.85 5.68
N ILE A 447 25.49 8.72 5.50
CA ILE A 447 25.41 8.00 4.24
C ILE A 447 23.99 8.12 3.70
N LEU A 448 23.87 8.59 2.45
CA LEU A 448 22.64 8.58 1.68
C LEU A 448 22.50 7.23 0.97
N LEU A 449 21.33 6.60 1.11
CA LEU A 449 21.00 5.30 0.54
C LEU A 449 19.87 5.42 -0.48
N GLY A 450 19.91 4.63 -1.55
CA GLY A 450 18.77 4.40 -2.43
C GLY A 450 18.74 5.29 -3.69
N GLY A 451 17.60 5.93 -3.94
CA GLY A 451 17.29 6.62 -5.19
C GLY A 451 18.21 7.80 -5.52
N ARG A 452 18.41 8.05 -6.83
CA ARG A 452 19.16 9.21 -7.32
C ARG A 452 18.31 10.48 -7.34
N THR A 453 18.95 11.62 -7.18
CA THR A 453 18.30 12.95 -7.06
C THR A 453 18.00 13.53 -8.44
N GLY A 454 16.74 13.92 -8.68
CA GLY A 454 16.27 14.64 -9.88
C GLY A 454 15.52 15.93 -9.53
N ARG A 455 14.88 16.57 -10.52
CA ARG A 455 13.92 17.69 -10.30
C ARG A 455 12.55 17.16 -9.87
N ASP A 456 12.53 16.30 -8.87
CA ASP A 456 11.33 15.61 -8.39
C ASP A 456 10.79 16.32 -7.15
N GLY A 457 9.53 16.74 -7.18
CA GLY A 457 8.83 17.32 -6.02
C GLY A 457 9.43 18.64 -5.52
N ILE A 458 10.19 19.37 -6.35
CA ILE A 458 10.75 20.66 -5.94
C ILE A 458 9.58 21.65 -5.70
N GLY A 459 9.33 21.96 -4.43
CA GLY A 459 8.18 22.75 -4.01
C GLY A 459 6.91 21.93 -3.71
N GLY A 460 7.00 20.60 -3.57
CA GLY A 460 5.85 19.75 -3.23
C GLY A 460 5.23 20.11 -1.87
N ALA A 461 6.05 20.23 -0.82
CA ALA A 461 5.61 20.65 0.52
C ALA A 461 4.99 22.07 0.56
N THR A 462 5.48 22.97 -0.30
CA THR A 462 4.93 24.32 -0.42
C THR A 462 3.67 24.35 -1.29
N GLY A 463 3.58 23.48 -2.31
CA GLY A 463 2.42 23.29 -3.18
C GLY A 463 1.22 22.70 -2.44
N SER A 464 1.44 21.69 -1.58
CA SER A 464 0.39 21.09 -0.73
C SER A 464 -0.26 22.09 0.24
N SER A 465 0.46 23.17 0.57
CA SER A 465 0.04 24.25 1.44
C SER A 465 -0.73 25.37 0.69
N LYS A 466 -0.82 25.33 -0.65
CA LYS A 466 -1.50 26.33 -1.50
C LYS A 466 -2.94 25.93 -1.86
N ALA A 467 -3.78 26.93 -2.14
CA ALA A 467 -5.15 26.68 -2.60
C ALA A 467 -5.19 26.20 -4.05
N HIS A 468 -5.98 25.15 -4.29
CA HIS A 468 -6.21 24.61 -5.62
C HIS A 468 -7.23 25.47 -6.37
N ASN A 469 -6.86 25.96 -7.55
CA ASN A 469 -7.74 26.72 -8.43
C ASN A 469 -7.52 26.33 -9.90
N THR A 470 -8.44 26.71 -10.78
CA THR A 470 -8.40 26.37 -12.22
C THR A 470 -7.16 26.84 -12.98
N LYS A 471 -6.33 27.75 -12.42
CA LYS A 471 -5.11 28.27 -13.04
C LYS A 471 -3.82 27.55 -12.61
N SER A 472 -3.87 26.69 -11.59
CA SER A 472 -2.68 26.05 -10.97
C SER A 472 -2.16 24.81 -11.71
N THR A 473 -2.98 24.16 -12.53
CA THR A 473 -2.71 22.82 -13.09
C THR A 473 -1.49 22.71 -14.01
N SER A 474 -1.05 23.78 -14.66
CA SER A 474 0.16 23.76 -15.51
C SER A 474 1.48 23.98 -14.75
N VAL A 475 1.42 24.46 -13.50
CA VAL A 475 2.60 24.73 -12.65
C VAL A 475 2.91 23.52 -11.75
N CYS A 476 1.89 22.73 -11.39
CA CYS A 476 1.98 21.57 -10.48
C CYS A 476 2.64 20.31 -11.07
N GLY A 477 3.03 20.30 -12.35
CA GLY A 477 3.65 19.13 -13.00
C GLY A 477 4.95 18.64 -12.36
N ALA A 478 5.69 19.54 -11.71
CA ALA A 478 6.92 19.21 -10.98
C ALA A 478 6.68 18.68 -9.56
N GLU A 479 5.44 18.78 -9.04
CA GLU A 479 5.11 18.49 -7.64
C GLU A 479 4.74 17.01 -7.41
N VAL A 480 4.34 16.25 -8.44
CA VAL A 480 3.92 14.85 -8.28
C VAL A 480 4.97 13.88 -8.82
N GLN A 481 5.29 12.88 -7.99
CA GLN A 481 6.41 11.96 -8.17
C GLN A 481 5.91 10.54 -8.46
N LYS A 482 6.71 9.76 -9.18
CA LYS A 482 6.50 8.31 -9.35
C LYS A 482 7.56 7.56 -8.55
N GLY A 483 7.12 6.64 -7.71
CA GLY A 483 8.02 5.84 -6.90
C GLY A 483 8.63 4.64 -7.65
N ASN A 484 9.79 4.20 -7.19
CA ASN A 484 10.54 3.02 -7.63
C ASN A 484 10.55 1.93 -6.53
N ALA A 485 9.45 1.20 -6.39
CA ALA A 485 9.28 0.15 -5.39
C ALA A 485 10.41 -0.90 -5.34
N PRO A 486 11.01 -1.36 -6.47
CA PRO A 486 12.18 -2.24 -6.43
C PRO A 486 13.39 -1.69 -5.68
N THR A 487 13.61 -0.37 -5.67
CA THR A 487 14.68 0.28 -4.90
C THR A 487 14.34 0.29 -3.42
N GLU A 488 13.10 0.64 -3.06
CA GLU A 488 12.68 0.65 -1.65
C GLU A 488 12.64 -0.76 -1.03
N ARG A 489 12.34 -1.78 -1.82
CA ARG A 489 12.48 -3.19 -1.42
C ARG A 489 13.90 -3.49 -0.93
N LYS A 490 14.93 -3.01 -1.64
CA LYS A 490 16.33 -3.22 -1.27
C LYS A 490 16.66 -2.55 0.07
N LEU A 491 16.13 -1.34 0.31
CA LEU A 491 16.24 -0.66 1.61
C LEU A 491 15.63 -1.51 2.73
N GLN A 492 14.41 -2.01 2.55
CA GLN A 492 13.78 -2.91 3.53
C GLN A 492 14.57 -4.19 3.79
N ARG A 493 15.18 -4.78 2.75
CA ARG A 493 16.04 -5.97 2.91
C ARG A 493 17.28 -5.65 3.73
N LEU A 494 17.94 -4.53 3.44
CA LEU A 494 19.14 -4.08 4.16
C LEU A 494 18.85 -3.87 5.66
N PHE A 495 17.77 -3.17 5.99
CA PHE A 495 17.39 -2.86 7.38
C PHE A 495 16.80 -4.06 8.13
N ARG A 496 16.34 -5.10 7.44
CA ARG A 496 15.92 -6.35 8.09
C ARG A 496 17.09 -7.16 8.64
N ARG A 497 18.32 -6.88 8.21
CA ARG A 497 19.53 -7.55 8.70
C ARG A 497 19.94 -6.94 10.04
N GLU A 498 19.94 -7.76 11.08
CA GLU A 498 20.25 -7.30 12.44
C GLU A 498 21.66 -6.72 12.54
N GLU A 499 22.64 -7.31 11.85
CA GLU A 499 24.02 -6.83 11.85
C GLU A 499 24.21 -5.48 11.16
N VAL A 500 23.26 -5.07 10.30
CA VAL A 500 23.26 -3.77 9.64
C VAL A 500 22.56 -2.75 10.54
N SER A 501 21.35 -3.07 10.98
CA SER A 501 20.54 -2.20 11.85
C SER A 501 21.22 -1.86 13.16
N HIS A 502 22.06 -2.77 13.68
CA HIS A 502 22.80 -2.55 14.93
C HIS A 502 23.94 -1.53 14.79
N ILE A 503 24.46 -1.29 13.58
CA ILE A 503 25.55 -0.32 13.32
C ILE A 503 24.99 1.11 13.15
N ILE A 504 23.71 1.25 12.82
CA ILE A 504 23.07 2.54 12.61
C ILE A 504 22.84 3.24 13.95
N LYS A 505 23.46 4.41 14.15
CA LYS A 505 23.31 5.22 15.37
C LYS A 505 21.99 6.00 15.36
N LYS A 506 21.72 6.67 14.24
CA LYS A 506 20.49 7.40 13.93
C LYS A 506 20.12 7.26 12.45
N CYS A 507 18.84 7.41 12.13
CA CYS A 507 18.36 7.35 10.75
C CYS A 507 17.16 8.26 10.53
N ASN A 508 17.04 8.78 9.31
CA ASN A 508 15.87 9.55 8.87
C ASN A 508 15.51 9.16 7.44
N ASP A 509 14.23 9.29 7.09
CA ASP A 509 13.75 9.11 5.73
C ASP A 509 13.85 10.42 4.93
N PHE A 510 13.81 10.30 3.60
CA PHE A 510 13.64 11.47 2.73
C PHE A 510 12.16 11.62 2.36
N GLY A 511 11.55 12.67 2.89
CA GLY A 511 10.23 13.17 2.51
C GLY A 511 10.32 14.61 1.98
N ALA A 512 9.55 15.51 2.61
CA ALA A 512 9.51 16.94 2.28
C ALA A 512 10.87 17.64 2.52
N GLY A 513 11.27 18.51 1.58
CA GLY A 513 12.51 19.29 1.68
C GLY A 513 13.83 18.55 1.51
N GLY A 514 13.80 17.26 1.17
CA GLY A 514 14.94 16.54 0.62
C GLY A 514 16.16 16.50 1.53
N VAL A 515 17.34 16.71 0.94
CA VAL A 515 18.64 16.68 1.65
C VAL A 515 18.67 17.67 2.81
N SER A 516 18.12 18.87 2.61
CA SER A 516 18.17 19.94 3.61
C SER A 516 17.41 19.62 4.90
N VAL A 517 16.32 18.87 4.81
CA VAL A 517 15.51 18.45 5.97
C VAL A 517 15.97 17.10 6.49
N ALA A 518 15.96 16.07 5.64
CA ALA A 518 16.22 14.69 6.05
C ALA A 518 17.60 14.53 6.73
N ILE A 519 18.65 15.07 6.11
CA ILE A 519 20.00 15.08 6.71
C ILE A 519 20.09 16.15 7.79
N GLY A 520 19.47 17.31 7.56
CA GLY A 520 19.46 18.43 8.50
C GLY A 520 18.92 18.07 9.88
N GLU A 521 18.00 17.12 10.02
CA GLU A 521 17.41 16.72 11.31
C GLU A 521 18.24 15.67 12.07
N LEU A 522 19.30 15.11 11.46
CA LEU A 522 20.07 14.04 12.09
C LEU A 522 21.04 14.52 13.18
N ALA A 523 21.47 15.78 13.15
CA ALA A 523 22.35 16.35 14.17
C ALA A 523 22.29 17.88 14.18
N ASP A 524 22.59 18.50 15.32
CA ASP A 524 22.55 19.96 15.47
C ASP A 524 23.55 20.67 14.54
N GLY A 525 24.74 20.10 14.36
CA GLY A 525 25.83 20.61 13.52
C GLY A 525 26.20 19.65 12.39
N LEU A 526 26.16 20.13 11.14
CA LEU A 526 26.33 19.31 9.95
C LEU A 526 27.06 20.07 8.84
N ARG A 527 27.97 19.40 8.14
CA ARG A 527 28.50 19.86 6.85
C ARG A 527 28.18 18.83 5.76
N ILE A 528 27.38 19.25 4.79
CA ILE A 528 26.86 18.43 3.69
C ILE A 528 27.53 18.84 2.37
N GLU A 529 28.06 17.87 1.63
CA GLU A 529 28.68 18.07 0.32
C GLU A 529 27.70 17.71 -0.80
N LEU A 530 27.04 18.71 -1.38
CA LEU A 530 26.01 18.50 -2.41
C LEU A 530 26.57 17.92 -3.71
N ASP A 531 27.88 18.08 -3.97
CA ASP A 531 28.53 17.48 -5.14
C ASP A 531 28.57 15.95 -5.07
N LYS A 532 28.59 15.37 -3.87
CA LYS A 532 28.60 13.92 -3.64
C LYS A 532 27.22 13.28 -3.75
N VAL A 533 26.14 14.05 -3.68
CA VAL A 533 24.78 13.53 -3.78
C VAL A 533 24.56 12.86 -5.16
N PRO A 534 24.14 11.58 -5.23
CA PRO A 534 23.87 10.90 -6.50
C PRO A 534 22.76 11.60 -7.30
N LYS A 535 22.97 11.78 -8.61
CA LYS A 535 22.11 12.56 -9.52
C LYS A 535 21.57 11.69 -10.65
N LYS A 536 20.30 11.88 -11.05
CA LYS A 536 19.69 11.19 -12.21
C LYS A 536 20.29 11.66 -13.54
N TYR A 537 20.60 12.95 -13.64
CA TYR A 537 21.17 13.61 -14.81
C TYR A 537 22.00 14.84 -14.40
N ALA A 538 22.87 15.31 -15.30
CA ALA A 538 23.62 16.54 -15.12
C ALA A 538 22.71 17.78 -15.25
N GLY A 539 23.11 18.95 -14.75
CA GLY A 539 22.33 20.18 -14.92
C GLY A 539 21.44 20.59 -13.74
N LEU A 540 21.48 19.87 -12.62
CA LEU A 540 20.84 20.30 -11.35
C LEU A 540 21.72 21.32 -10.64
N ASP A 541 21.15 22.46 -10.27
CA ASP A 541 21.87 23.46 -9.46
C ASP A 541 21.91 23.10 -7.96
N GLY A 542 22.73 23.82 -7.18
CA GLY A 542 22.88 23.57 -5.75
C GLY A 542 21.58 23.72 -4.94
N THR A 543 20.64 24.56 -5.38
CA THR A 543 19.32 24.68 -4.74
C THR A 543 18.47 23.46 -5.05
N GLU A 544 18.40 23.06 -6.32
CA GLU A 544 17.63 21.90 -6.76
C GLU A 544 18.09 20.61 -6.07
N ILE A 545 19.40 20.42 -5.89
CA ILE A 545 19.94 19.26 -5.17
C ILE A 545 19.57 19.30 -3.67
N ALA A 546 19.62 20.48 -3.04
CA ALA A 546 19.36 20.64 -1.61
C ALA A 546 17.91 20.31 -1.22
N ILE A 547 16.94 20.71 -2.04
CA ILE A 547 15.50 20.63 -1.71
C ILE A 547 14.73 19.59 -2.51
N SER A 548 15.39 18.83 -3.39
CA SER A 548 14.73 17.77 -4.17
C SER A 548 14.12 16.70 -3.27
N GLU A 549 12.85 16.38 -3.53
CA GLU A 549 12.04 15.44 -2.76
C GLU A 549 12.00 14.04 -3.41
N SER A 550 12.97 13.72 -4.28
CA SER A 550 13.11 12.42 -4.95
C SER A 550 12.88 11.23 -3.99
N GLN A 551 12.11 10.24 -4.43
CA GLN A 551 11.71 9.08 -3.61
C GLN A 551 12.81 8.04 -3.41
N GLU A 552 12.48 7.07 -2.54
CA GLU A 552 13.28 5.89 -2.14
C GLU A 552 14.66 6.21 -1.60
N ARG A 553 14.78 7.25 -0.77
CA ARG A 553 16.03 7.63 -0.12
C ARG A 553 15.93 7.54 1.41
N MET A 554 17.03 7.14 2.03
CA MET A 554 17.23 7.14 3.49
C MET A 554 18.58 7.76 3.83
N ALA A 555 18.70 8.40 4.99
CA ALA A 555 19.97 8.87 5.54
C ALA A 555 20.27 8.11 6.83
N VAL A 556 21.49 7.58 6.95
CA VAL A 556 21.96 6.88 8.14
C VAL A 556 23.20 7.55 8.71
N VAL A 557 23.25 7.66 10.04
CA VAL A 557 24.42 8.10 10.80
C VAL A 557 25.17 6.87 11.30
N VAL A 558 26.46 6.78 10.99
CA VAL A 558 27.34 5.70 11.43
C VAL A 558 28.65 6.26 11.98
N ALA A 559 29.29 5.51 12.88
CA ALA A 559 30.62 5.86 13.36
C ALA A 559 31.65 5.76 12.21
N PRO A 560 32.73 6.58 12.21
CA PRO A 560 33.74 6.54 11.16
C PRO A 560 34.39 5.17 10.94
N SER A 561 34.51 4.35 12.00
CA SER A 561 35.05 3.00 11.92
C SER A 561 34.16 2.02 11.16
N ASP A 562 32.87 2.31 11.05
CA ASP A 562 31.88 1.36 10.53
C ASP A 562 31.44 1.68 9.09
N VAL A 563 31.89 2.81 8.53
CA VAL A 563 31.51 3.29 7.18
C VAL A 563 31.81 2.24 6.11
N GLU A 564 33.03 1.70 6.06
CA GLU A 564 33.41 0.71 5.04
C GLU A 564 32.55 -0.56 5.13
N GLN A 565 32.28 -1.02 6.36
CA GLN A 565 31.46 -2.19 6.61
C GLN A 565 30.00 -1.95 6.20
N PHE A 566 29.45 -0.78 6.49
CA PHE A 566 28.10 -0.40 6.10
C PHE A 566 27.94 -0.32 4.58
N LEU A 567 28.89 0.32 3.88
CA LEU A 567 28.91 0.41 2.42
C LEU A 567 29.02 -0.99 1.77
N ALA A 568 29.78 -1.91 2.38
CA ALA A 568 29.85 -3.29 1.92
C ALA A 568 28.49 -4.00 2.03
N TYR A 569 27.76 -3.82 3.14
CA TYR A 569 26.41 -4.39 3.29
C TYR A 569 25.40 -3.81 2.30
N ALA A 570 25.45 -2.50 2.01
CA ALA A 570 24.62 -1.90 0.97
C ALA A 570 24.92 -2.49 -0.42
N LYS A 571 26.21 -2.72 -0.74
CA LYS A 571 26.63 -3.35 -1.99
C LYS A 571 26.12 -4.80 -2.12
N GLU A 572 26.06 -5.56 -1.02
CA GLU A 572 25.49 -6.91 -1.01
C GLU A 572 24.01 -6.94 -1.40
N GLU A 573 23.25 -5.89 -1.07
CA GLU A 573 21.82 -5.74 -1.43
C GLU A 573 21.61 -5.00 -2.76
N ASN A 574 22.68 -4.83 -3.57
CA ASN A 574 22.62 -4.16 -4.88
C ASN A 574 22.05 -2.73 -4.78
N LEU A 575 22.42 -2.00 -3.71
CA LEU A 575 21.93 -0.68 -3.36
C LEU A 575 23.04 0.36 -3.46
N GLU A 576 22.72 1.52 -4.07
CA GLU A 576 23.63 2.68 -4.10
C GLU A 576 23.67 3.33 -2.71
N ALA A 577 24.89 3.59 -2.21
CA ALA A 577 25.14 4.21 -0.91
C ALA A 577 26.32 5.16 -1.03
N THR A 578 26.20 6.38 -0.51
CA THR A 578 27.23 7.42 -0.65
C THR A 578 27.37 8.25 0.62
N GLU A 579 28.59 8.40 1.13
CA GLU A 579 28.91 9.35 2.21
C GLU A 579 28.74 10.78 1.67
N VAL A 580 27.81 11.55 2.26
CA VAL A 580 27.45 12.90 1.78
C VAL A 580 27.63 13.98 2.83
N ALA A 581 27.74 13.63 4.11
CA ALA A 581 27.92 14.61 5.17
C ALA A 581 28.70 14.09 6.37
N VAL A 582 29.17 15.03 7.19
CA VAL A 582 29.83 14.79 8.48
C VAL A 582 29.16 15.62 9.57
N VAL A 583 29.00 15.03 10.75
CA VAL A 583 28.52 15.73 11.95
C VAL A 583 29.64 16.63 12.50
N THR A 584 29.32 17.87 12.82
CA THR A 584 30.28 18.89 13.30
C THR A 584 29.95 19.35 14.71
N GLU A 585 30.96 19.83 15.45
CA GLU A 585 30.77 20.42 16.79
C GLU A 585 30.01 21.75 16.73
N ASP A 586 30.20 22.55 15.68
CA ASP A 586 29.52 23.84 15.50
C ASP A 586 28.05 23.59 15.14
N PRO A 587 27.06 24.08 15.92
CA PRO A 587 25.64 23.81 15.73
C PRO A 587 25.05 24.63 14.56
N ARG A 588 25.50 24.30 13.34
CA ARG A 588 25.11 24.96 12.09
C ARG A 588 24.81 23.93 11.02
N LEU A 589 23.84 24.25 10.17
CA LEU A 589 23.59 23.53 8.93
C LEU A 589 24.37 24.20 7.81
N VAL A 590 25.41 23.52 7.31
CA VAL A 590 26.23 23.98 6.20
C VAL A 590 26.08 23.06 5.00
N LEU A 591 25.60 23.60 3.86
CA LEU A 591 25.58 22.88 2.58
C LEU A 591 26.60 23.54 1.64
N GLU A 592 27.54 22.74 1.15
CA GLU A 592 28.56 23.15 0.20
C GLU A 592 28.24 22.62 -1.21
N TRP A 593 28.34 23.49 -2.20
CA TRP A 593 28.25 23.13 -3.61
C TRP A 593 29.33 23.85 -4.41
N ARG A 594 30.11 23.10 -5.19
CA ARG A 594 31.25 23.59 -5.98
C ARG A 594 32.25 24.41 -5.15
N GLY A 595 32.50 23.97 -3.92
CA GLY A 595 33.41 24.64 -2.98
C GLY A 595 32.87 25.93 -2.36
N LYS A 596 31.57 26.24 -2.52
CA LYS A 596 30.91 27.42 -1.95
C LYS A 596 29.84 27.00 -0.95
N GLU A 597 29.77 27.68 0.18
CA GLU A 597 28.68 27.51 1.16
C GLU A 597 27.42 28.18 0.61
N VAL A 598 26.52 27.36 0.07
CA VAL A 598 25.23 27.84 -0.45
C VAL A 598 24.17 27.90 0.64
N VAL A 599 24.36 27.19 1.75
CA VAL A 599 23.59 27.34 3.00
C VAL A 599 24.56 27.37 4.16
N ASN A 600 24.40 28.33 5.06
CA ASN A 600 25.11 28.37 6.33
C ASN A 600 24.25 29.06 7.39
N ILE A 601 23.40 28.30 8.08
CA ILE A 601 22.40 28.81 9.03
C ILE A 601 22.64 28.19 10.41
N SER A 602 22.48 28.98 11.48
CA SER A 602 22.56 28.45 12.85
C SER A 602 21.38 27.53 13.19
N ARG A 603 21.62 26.47 13.97
CA ARG A 603 20.57 25.57 14.46
C ARG A 603 19.49 26.35 15.21
N ALA A 604 19.92 27.23 16.11
CA ALA A 604 19.03 28.06 16.92
C ALA A 604 18.06 28.91 16.09
N PHE A 605 18.49 29.40 14.91
CA PHE A 605 17.60 30.15 14.02
C PHE A 605 16.66 29.24 13.21
N LEU A 606 17.14 28.08 12.74
CA LEU A 606 16.27 27.10 12.07
C LEU A 606 15.10 26.68 12.97
N ASP A 607 15.37 26.50 14.26
CA ASP A 607 14.41 26.05 15.28
C ASP A 607 13.42 27.13 15.73
N THR A 608 13.50 28.38 15.25
CA THR A 608 12.52 29.42 15.59
C THR A 608 11.14 29.17 14.99
N ASN A 609 11.06 28.36 13.94
CA ASN A 609 9.83 28.02 13.21
C ASN A 609 9.07 29.22 12.65
N GLY A 610 9.80 30.25 12.22
CA GLY A 610 9.20 31.46 11.65
C GLY A 610 8.67 32.43 12.71
N ALA A 611 7.78 33.33 12.29
CA ALA A 611 7.20 34.34 13.16
C ALA A 611 6.00 33.79 13.94
N HIS A 612 5.87 34.19 15.20
CA HIS A 612 4.74 33.82 16.07
C HIS A 612 3.38 34.18 15.44
N GLN A 613 2.44 33.24 15.48
CA GLN A 613 1.09 33.39 14.93
C GLN A 613 0.03 33.19 16.01
N GLU A 614 -1.07 33.94 15.90
CA GLU A 614 -2.15 33.97 16.87
C GLU A 614 -3.50 34.01 16.14
N THR A 615 -4.52 33.34 16.67
CA THR A 615 -5.90 33.35 16.15
C THR A 615 -6.91 33.13 17.29
N ASP A 616 -8.18 33.33 16.97
CA ASP A 616 -9.32 33.06 17.85
C ASP A 616 -10.14 31.86 17.34
N VAL A 617 -10.91 31.22 18.24
CA VAL A 617 -11.79 30.09 17.91
C VAL A 617 -13.22 30.39 18.35
N GLU A 618 -14.17 30.24 17.44
CA GLU A 618 -15.61 30.23 17.74
C GLU A 618 -16.14 28.81 17.50
N VAL A 619 -16.43 28.08 18.59
CA VAL A 619 -16.87 26.69 18.58
C VAL A 619 -18.36 26.61 18.29
N GLU A 620 -18.69 26.08 17.11
CA GLU A 620 -20.05 25.83 16.64
C GLU A 620 -20.66 24.62 17.38
N MET A 621 -21.86 24.78 17.93
CA MET A 621 -22.55 23.72 18.65
C MET A 621 -23.37 22.82 17.70
N PRO A 622 -23.34 21.49 17.88
CA PRO A 622 -24.17 20.59 17.11
C PRO A 622 -25.66 20.80 17.42
N CYS A 623 -26.49 20.61 16.41
CA CYS A 623 -27.95 20.76 16.49
C CYS A 623 -28.61 19.44 16.92
N GLU A 624 -29.41 19.48 17.99
CA GLU A 624 -30.10 18.30 18.54
C GLU A 624 -31.10 17.69 17.55
N SER A 625 -31.87 18.50 16.83
CA SER A 625 -32.84 17.98 15.84
C SER A 625 -32.18 17.28 14.65
N ASP A 626 -30.87 17.47 14.47
CA ASP A 626 -30.09 16.86 13.41
C ASP A 626 -29.26 15.67 13.88
N ASN A 627 -29.44 15.21 15.13
CA ASN A 627 -28.67 14.10 15.72
C ASN A 627 -28.56 12.92 14.77
N TYR A 628 -27.31 12.57 14.42
CA TYR A 628 -27.06 11.46 13.51
C TYR A 628 -27.34 10.11 14.18
N LEU A 629 -27.15 10.01 15.50
CA LEU A 629 -27.27 8.76 16.24
C LEU A 629 -28.73 8.27 16.36
N ASP A 630 -29.70 9.16 16.17
CA ASP A 630 -31.13 8.85 16.27
C ASP A 630 -31.81 8.66 14.89
N LYS A 631 -31.02 8.62 13.81
CA LYS A 631 -31.53 8.50 12.44
C LYS A 631 -31.45 7.08 11.92
N ILE A 632 -32.46 6.65 11.17
CA ILE A 632 -32.42 5.44 10.36
C ILE A 632 -31.44 5.66 9.19
N SER A 633 -30.31 4.94 9.22
CA SER A 633 -29.17 4.90 8.28
C SER A 633 -29.21 5.94 7.16
N THR A 634 -29.94 5.67 6.08
CA THR A 634 -30.05 6.57 4.92
C THR A 634 -31.49 7.02 4.68
N PRO A 635 -31.71 8.17 4.01
CA PRO A 635 -33.05 8.60 3.61
C PRO A 635 -33.81 7.56 2.75
N ALA A 636 -33.09 6.74 1.99
CA ALA A 636 -33.70 5.69 1.18
C ALA A 636 -34.27 4.57 2.08
N VAL A 637 -33.51 4.16 3.09
CA VAL A 637 -33.90 3.12 4.06
C VAL A 637 -35.05 3.62 4.93
N ALA A 638 -34.93 4.82 5.50
CA ALA A 638 -35.98 5.44 6.30
C ALA A 638 -37.34 5.47 5.58
N LYS A 639 -37.33 5.84 4.29
CA LYS A 639 -38.53 5.86 3.46
C LYS A 639 -39.17 4.47 3.29
N MET A 640 -38.37 3.41 3.16
CA MET A 640 -38.89 2.05 3.02
C MET A 640 -39.44 1.52 4.36
N VAL A 641 -38.76 1.83 5.47
CA VAL A 641 -39.25 1.53 6.83
C VAL A 641 -40.59 2.22 7.10
N GLU A 642 -40.71 3.51 6.78
CA GLU A 642 -41.98 4.26 6.89
C GLU A 642 -43.11 3.68 6.03
N ALA A 643 -42.77 3.07 4.89
CA ALA A 643 -43.71 2.41 4.00
C ALA A 643 -44.10 0.99 4.45
N GLY A 644 -43.47 0.45 5.50
CA GLY A 644 -43.63 -0.94 5.93
C GLY A 644 -43.02 -1.97 4.97
N ASP A 645 -42.07 -1.56 4.13
CA ASP A 645 -41.38 -2.43 3.16
C ASP A 645 -40.01 -2.87 3.71
N MET A 646 -40.01 -3.91 4.55
CA MET A 646 -38.78 -4.41 5.18
C MET A 646 -37.79 -4.96 4.14
N LYS A 647 -38.27 -5.61 3.08
CA LYS A 647 -37.40 -6.09 1.98
C LYS A 647 -36.73 -4.92 1.28
N GLY A 648 -37.51 -3.91 0.90
CA GLY A 648 -36.97 -2.70 0.27
C GLY A 648 -35.99 -1.93 1.17
N ALA A 649 -36.22 -1.90 2.49
CA ALA A 649 -35.30 -1.31 3.45
C ALA A 649 -33.96 -2.07 3.49
N TRP A 650 -34.00 -3.40 3.55
CA TRP A 650 -32.82 -4.25 3.56
C TRP A 650 -32.01 -4.15 2.26
N GLU A 651 -32.69 -4.15 1.11
CA GLU A 651 -32.04 -3.97 -0.19
C GLU A 651 -31.42 -2.57 -0.31
N ALA A 652 -32.12 -1.51 0.10
CA ALA A 652 -31.59 -0.15 0.09
C ALA A 652 -30.36 0.02 1.00
N GLU A 653 -30.32 -0.67 2.14
CA GLU A 653 -29.15 -0.69 3.02
C GLU A 653 -27.95 -1.35 2.32
N LEU A 654 -28.16 -2.52 1.69
CA LEU A 654 -27.11 -3.23 0.96
C LEU A 654 -26.60 -2.48 -0.29
N GLU A 655 -27.42 -1.61 -0.88
CA GLU A 655 -27.07 -0.74 -2.01
C GLU A 655 -26.28 0.52 -1.61
N ASP A 656 -26.28 0.91 -0.33
CA ASP A 656 -25.56 2.11 0.13
C ASP A 656 -24.07 2.00 -0.17
N LEU A 657 -23.45 3.09 -0.61
CA LEU A 657 -22.04 3.07 -1.03
C LEU A 657 -21.08 2.69 0.12
N ASN A 658 -21.45 2.96 1.38
CA ASN A 658 -20.63 2.58 2.54
C ASN A 658 -20.93 1.16 3.04
N VAL A 659 -21.96 0.50 2.51
CA VAL A 659 -22.33 -0.89 2.84
C VAL A 659 -21.95 -1.86 1.74
N CYS A 660 -22.20 -1.50 0.48
CA CYS A 660 -22.04 -2.35 -0.70
C CYS A 660 -20.62 -2.93 -0.84
N SER A 661 -20.50 -4.01 -1.60
CA SER A 661 -19.26 -4.74 -1.74
C SER A 661 -18.18 -3.91 -2.41
N GLN A 662 -17.00 -3.87 -1.79
CA GLN A 662 -15.80 -3.27 -2.36
C GLN A 662 -14.79 -4.34 -2.80
N LYS A 663 -15.23 -5.61 -2.93
CA LYS A 663 -14.37 -6.76 -3.23
C LYS A 663 -13.46 -6.54 -4.45
N GLY A 664 -13.98 -5.99 -5.54
CA GLY A 664 -13.19 -5.70 -6.74
C GLY A 664 -12.05 -4.70 -6.53
N LEU A 665 -12.21 -3.74 -5.59
CA LEU A 665 -11.15 -2.83 -5.17
C LEU A 665 -10.11 -3.57 -4.31
N VAL A 666 -10.58 -4.33 -3.31
CA VAL A 666 -9.70 -5.03 -2.35
C VAL A 666 -8.83 -6.08 -3.02
N GLU A 667 -9.35 -6.81 -4.01
CA GLU A 667 -8.60 -7.85 -4.75
C GLU A 667 -7.43 -7.29 -5.57
N MET A 668 -7.28 -5.97 -5.70
CA MET A 668 -6.09 -5.37 -6.34
C MET A 668 -4.84 -5.48 -5.47
N PHE A 669 -4.99 -5.67 -4.16
CA PHE A 669 -3.91 -5.58 -3.17
C PHE A 669 -3.52 -6.96 -2.66
N ASP A 670 -2.22 -7.27 -2.61
CA ASP A 670 -1.75 -8.56 -2.10
C ASP A 670 -1.98 -8.68 -0.58
N GLY A 671 -2.89 -9.56 -0.18
CA GLY A 671 -3.17 -9.83 1.24
C GLY A 671 -2.38 -10.98 1.86
N SER A 672 -1.46 -11.63 1.12
CA SER A 672 -0.93 -12.96 1.48
C SER A 672 0.60 -13.07 1.56
N ILE A 673 1.33 -12.13 0.97
CA ILE A 673 2.80 -12.11 0.94
C ILE A 673 3.41 -12.12 2.36
N GLY A 674 4.54 -12.81 2.54
CA GLY A 674 5.24 -12.92 3.82
C GLY A 674 4.79 -14.10 4.69
N ALA A 675 3.78 -14.86 4.23
CA ALA A 675 3.19 -16.01 4.93
C ALA A 675 2.81 -15.71 6.39
N GLY A 676 2.38 -14.47 6.66
CA GLY A 676 2.11 -13.96 7.99
C GLY A 676 0.68 -13.49 8.22
N SER A 677 -0.13 -13.29 7.17
CA SER A 677 -1.50 -12.80 7.29
C SER A 677 -2.40 -13.83 7.97
N VAL A 678 -2.90 -13.50 9.16
CA VAL A 678 -3.86 -14.34 9.89
C VAL A 678 -5.23 -14.22 9.22
N TYR A 679 -5.60 -13.00 8.81
CA TYR A 679 -6.78 -12.73 8.00
C TYR A 679 -6.42 -12.48 6.55
N MET A 680 -7.17 -13.14 5.65
CA MET A 680 -7.41 -12.58 4.33
C MET A 680 -8.49 -11.49 4.43
N PRO A 681 -8.49 -10.45 3.58
CA PRO A 681 -9.47 -9.35 3.68
C PRO A 681 -10.95 -9.78 3.58
N TYR A 682 -11.21 -10.90 2.89
CA TYR A 682 -12.53 -11.52 2.81
C TYR A 682 -12.48 -12.99 3.27
N GLY A 683 -13.34 -13.34 4.21
CA GLY A 683 -13.45 -14.66 4.81
C GLY A 683 -14.65 -15.49 4.34
N GLY A 684 -14.68 -16.73 4.81
CA GLY A 684 -15.70 -17.73 4.49
C GLY A 684 -15.36 -18.56 3.26
N ARG A 685 -16.10 -19.66 3.07
CA ARG A 685 -15.95 -20.61 1.95
C ARG A 685 -16.02 -19.91 0.59
N TYR A 686 -16.85 -18.88 0.47
CA TYR A 686 -17.05 -18.09 -0.74
C TYR A 686 -16.28 -16.75 -0.74
N GLN A 687 -15.53 -16.42 0.32
CA GLN A 687 -14.75 -15.16 0.42
C GLN A 687 -15.62 -13.91 0.19
N LEU A 688 -16.76 -13.84 0.89
CA LEU A 688 -17.75 -12.75 0.79
C LEU A 688 -18.00 -12.02 2.11
N THR A 689 -17.46 -12.49 3.25
CA THR A 689 -17.53 -11.75 4.52
C THR A 689 -16.32 -10.83 4.63
N GLU A 690 -16.56 -9.52 4.68
CA GLU A 690 -15.53 -8.50 4.92
C GLU A 690 -14.99 -8.63 6.35
N THR A 691 -13.66 -8.56 6.55
CA THR A 691 -13.10 -8.38 7.91
C THR A 691 -13.30 -6.94 8.39
N GLN A 692 -13.00 -6.62 9.65
CA GLN A 692 -13.04 -5.23 10.17
C GLN A 692 -11.70 -4.74 10.71
N SER A 693 -10.69 -5.61 10.64
CA SER A 693 -9.32 -5.37 11.09
C SER A 693 -8.37 -6.15 10.19
N MET A 694 -7.10 -5.71 10.17
CA MET A 694 -6.02 -6.53 9.66
C MET A 694 -5.31 -7.21 10.83
N VAL A 695 -5.00 -8.50 10.67
CA VAL A 695 -4.31 -9.30 11.68
C VAL A 695 -3.19 -10.10 11.02
N ALA A 696 -1.98 -9.98 11.55
CA ALA A 696 -0.80 -10.68 11.04
C ALA A 696 0.09 -11.19 12.18
N LYS A 697 0.81 -12.27 11.91
CA LYS A 697 1.87 -12.79 12.78
C LYS A 697 3.05 -11.83 12.79
N LEU A 698 3.69 -11.69 13.95
CA LEU A 698 4.93 -10.93 14.06
C LEU A 698 6.01 -11.52 13.12
N PRO A 699 6.78 -10.71 12.35
CA PRO A 699 7.59 -11.18 11.23
C PRO A 699 8.94 -11.80 11.66
N VAL A 700 8.92 -12.77 12.57
CA VAL A 700 10.09 -13.48 13.07
C VAL A 700 10.78 -14.26 11.94
N LEU A 701 12.10 -14.13 11.80
CA LEU A 701 12.87 -14.82 10.76
C LEU A 701 13.09 -16.30 11.07
N LYS A 702 13.35 -16.65 12.33
CA LYS A 702 13.66 -18.01 12.80
C LYS A 702 12.96 -18.31 14.12
N GLY A 703 12.57 -19.56 14.31
CA GLY A 703 11.86 -20.01 15.49
C GLY A 703 10.34 -19.88 15.36
N LYS A 704 9.63 -20.40 16.35
CA LYS A 704 8.17 -20.35 16.45
C LYS A 704 7.73 -19.18 17.30
N CYS A 705 6.74 -18.44 16.82
CA CYS A 705 6.11 -17.30 17.48
C CYS A 705 4.59 -17.37 17.28
N ASP A 706 3.84 -17.21 18.36
CA ASP A 706 2.38 -17.19 18.42
C ASP A 706 1.82 -15.75 18.58
N THR A 707 2.69 -14.74 18.67
CA THR A 707 2.30 -13.33 18.77
C THR A 707 1.77 -12.82 17.44
N VAL A 708 0.64 -12.13 17.50
CA VAL A 708 0.00 -11.45 16.36
C VAL A 708 -0.18 -9.97 16.69
N THR A 709 -0.15 -9.14 15.66
CA THR A 709 -0.53 -7.73 15.75
C THR A 709 -1.83 -7.48 15.02
N MET A 710 -2.61 -6.55 15.55
CA MET A 710 -3.92 -6.18 15.04
C MET A 710 -3.95 -4.68 14.77
N MET A 711 -4.57 -4.26 13.67
CA MET A 711 -4.91 -2.86 13.45
C MET A 711 -6.33 -2.74 12.90
N ALA A 712 -7.09 -1.80 13.43
CA ALA A 712 -8.42 -1.42 12.94
C ALA A 712 -8.53 0.10 12.85
N TYR A 713 -9.39 0.60 11.95
CA TYR A 713 -9.71 2.02 11.88
C TYR A 713 -11.13 2.28 12.38
N GLY A 714 -11.44 3.52 12.76
CA GLY A 714 -12.79 4.00 13.04
C GLY A 714 -12.96 5.43 12.52
N PHE A 715 -14.08 5.69 11.85
CA PHE A 715 -14.43 6.98 11.25
C PHE A 715 -15.78 6.89 10.49
N ASP A 716 -16.69 7.82 10.76
CA ASP A 716 -17.91 8.04 9.96
C ASP A 716 -18.02 9.52 9.55
N PRO A 717 -18.05 9.84 8.25
CA PRO A 717 -18.03 11.22 7.77
C PRO A 717 -19.35 11.97 8.01
N TYR A 718 -20.48 11.26 8.16
CA TYR A 718 -21.78 11.87 8.42
C TYR A 718 -21.92 12.24 9.89
N LEU A 719 -21.46 11.37 10.80
CA LEU A 719 -21.38 11.66 12.23
C LEU A 719 -20.45 12.85 12.50
N SER A 720 -19.25 12.84 11.92
CA SER A 720 -18.29 13.94 12.08
C SER A 720 -18.77 15.25 11.43
N SER A 721 -19.63 15.19 10.40
CA SER A 721 -20.26 16.37 9.81
C SER A 721 -21.37 16.96 10.69
N TRP A 722 -22.09 16.12 11.45
CA TRP A 722 -23.05 16.59 12.46
C TRP A 722 -22.33 17.19 13.67
N SER A 723 -21.38 16.46 14.23
CA SER A 723 -20.59 16.91 15.37
C SER A 723 -19.15 16.37 15.29
N PRO A 724 -18.16 17.22 15.01
CA PRO A 724 -16.76 16.80 15.04
C PRO A 724 -16.32 16.24 16.40
N TYR A 725 -16.89 16.77 17.50
CA TYR A 725 -16.63 16.29 18.86
C TYR A 725 -17.09 14.83 19.06
N HIS A 726 -18.37 14.54 18.78
CA HIS A 726 -18.89 13.18 18.88
C HIS A 726 -18.26 12.25 17.84
N GLY A 727 -18.07 12.74 16.61
CA GLY A 727 -17.42 12.00 15.52
C GLY A 727 -16.06 11.44 15.92
N SER A 728 -15.22 12.23 16.61
CA SER A 728 -13.93 11.75 17.12
C SER A 728 -14.06 10.73 18.25
N ILE A 729 -15.01 10.92 19.18
CA ILE A 729 -15.24 9.97 20.28
C ILE A 729 -15.67 8.61 19.73
N TYR A 730 -16.62 8.62 18.79
CA TYR A 730 -17.11 7.40 18.17
C TYR A 730 -16.12 6.80 17.18
N ALA A 731 -15.25 7.58 16.54
CA ALA A 731 -14.12 7.05 15.77
C ALA A 731 -13.17 6.22 16.65
N VAL A 732 -12.86 6.71 17.87
CA VAL A 732 -12.06 5.95 18.86
C VAL A 732 -12.81 4.70 19.35
N LEU A 733 -14.09 4.84 19.70
CA LEU A 733 -14.92 3.72 20.15
C LEU A 733 -15.04 2.63 19.07
N GLU A 734 -15.26 3.02 17.81
CA GLU A 734 -15.40 2.11 16.68
C GLU A 734 -14.11 1.35 16.41
N SER A 735 -12.95 2.02 16.37
CA SER A 735 -11.66 1.34 16.14
C SER A 735 -11.35 0.33 17.26
N ILE A 736 -11.66 0.66 18.52
CA ILE A 736 -11.54 -0.26 19.67
C ILE A 736 -12.50 -1.45 19.53
N SER A 737 -13.79 -1.20 19.22
CA SER A 737 -14.80 -2.26 19.12
C SER A 737 -14.44 -3.31 18.07
N ARG A 738 -13.83 -2.90 16.95
CA ARG A 738 -13.36 -3.79 15.88
C ARG A 738 -12.17 -4.65 16.30
N ILE A 739 -11.28 -4.13 17.15
CA ILE A 739 -10.21 -4.93 17.76
C ILE A 739 -10.80 -5.99 18.70
N VAL A 740 -11.74 -5.59 19.56
CA VAL A 740 -12.40 -6.51 20.51
C VAL A 740 -13.21 -7.59 19.80
N ALA A 741 -13.96 -7.24 18.75
CA ALA A 741 -14.71 -8.20 17.93
C ALA A 741 -13.80 -9.26 17.26
N ALA A 742 -12.55 -8.91 16.98
CA ALA A 742 -11.55 -9.82 16.45
C ALA A 742 -10.79 -10.61 17.54
N GLY A 743 -11.10 -10.39 18.83
CA GLY A 743 -10.50 -11.10 19.98
C GLY A 743 -9.40 -10.33 20.73
N GLY A 744 -9.16 -9.06 20.37
CA GLY A 744 -8.13 -8.22 20.97
C GLY A 744 -8.47 -7.72 22.38
N ASP A 745 -7.46 -7.20 23.07
CA ASP A 745 -7.52 -6.67 24.43
C ASP A 745 -7.56 -5.14 24.42
N TYR A 746 -8.75 -4.56 24.66
CA TYR A 746 -8.92 -3.11 24.58
C TYR A 746 -7.94 -2.35 25.48
N SER A 747 -7.57 -2.92 26.64
CA SER A 747 -6.72 -2.26 27.64
C SER A 747 -5.27 -2.06 27.18
N LYS A 748 -4.86 -2.79 26.13
CA LYS A 748 -3.50 -2.74 25.54
C LYS A 748 -3.42 -1.88 24.29
N ILE A 749 -4.55 -1.34 23.85
CA ILE A 749 -4.60 -0.58 22.60
C ILE A 749 -3.73 0.67 22.71
N ARG A 750 -3.01 0.95 21.63
CA ARG A 750 -2.35 2.23 21.36
C ARG A 750 -2.91 2.79 20.06
N MET A 751 -3.04 4.11 19.99
CA MET A 751 -3.68 4.76 18.86
C MET A 751 -2.73 5.68 18.10
N THR A 752 -3.09 5.94 16.86
CA THR A 752 -2.57 7.05 16.07
C THR A 752 -3.72 7.68 15.29
N TYR A 753 -3.71 9.00 15.13
CA TYR A 753 -4.81 9.75 14.50
C TYR A 753 -4.42 10.35 13.16
N GLN A 754 -5.38 10.39 12.24
CA GLN A 754 -5.24 11.13 10.98
C GLN A 754 -6.29 12.23 10.91
N GLU A 755 -5.84 13.48 10.93
CA GLU A 755 -6.69 14.65 10.78
C GLU A 755 -6.74 15.12 9.32
N TYR A 756 -7.95 15.40 8.83
CA TYR A 756 -8.15 16.04 7.52
C TYR A 756 -9.32 17.02 7.56
N PHE A 757 -9.02 18.31 7.43
CA PHE A 757 -10.00 19.38 7.56
C PHE A 757 -9.93 20.38 6.40
N ARG A 758 -10.99 21.20 6.32
CA ARG A 758 -11.03 22.39 5.46
C ARG A 758 -9.85 23.32 5.73
N ARG A 759 -9.56 24.22 4.77
CA ARG A 759 -8.48 25.19 4.91
C ARG A 759 -8.80 26.25 5.98
N MET A 760 -7.85 26.50 6.88
CA MET A 760 -7.94 27.56 7.88
C MET A 760 -7.72 28.96 7.27
N ASN A 761 -8.35 29.97 7.86
CA ASN A 761 -8.15 31.40 7.56
C ASN A 761 -8.43 32.23 8.83
N GLU A 762 -8.54 33.55 8.69
CA GLU A 762 -8.81 34.48 9.79
C GLU A 762 -10.22 34.36 10.40
N ASP A 763 -11.12 33.55 9.82
CA ASP A 763 -12.46 33.33 10.37
C ASP A 763 -12.40 32.33 11.55
N PRO A 764 -12.72 32.75 12.79
CA PRO A 764 -12.65 31.89 13.98
C PRO A 764 -13.52 30.63 13.90
N LYS A 765 -14.58 30.64 13.07
CA LYS A 765 -15.47 29.47 12.90
C LYS A 765 -14.80 28.34 12.13
N ARG A 766 -13.86 28.63 11.24
CA ARG A 766 -13.16 27.56 10.49
C ARG A 766 -12.35 26.68 11.44
N TRP A 767 -11.79 27.27 12.50
CA TRP A 767 -11.05 26.58 13.56
C TRP A 767 -11.92 25.72 14.48
N SER A 768 -13.25 25.91 14.47
CA SER A 768 -14.19 25.11 15.27
C SER A 768 -14.05 23.61 15.03
N GLN A 769 -13.94 23.19 13.77
CA GLN A 769 -13.96 21.77 13.40
C GLN A 769 -12.76 20.99 13.93
N PRO A 770 -11.50 21.39 13.63
CA PRO A 770 -10.33 20.70 14.18
C PRO A 770 -10.28 20.81 15.71
N PHE A 771 -10.65 21.97 16.28
CA PHE A 771 -10.65 22.16 17.73
C PHE A 771 -11.65 21.23 18.45
N ALA A 772 -12.89 21.16 17.99
CA ALA A 772 -13.91 20.29 18.56
C ALA A 772 -13.58 18.81 18.36
N ALA A 773 -13.03 18.43 17.21
CA ALA A 773 -12.60 17.06 16.93
C ALA A 773 -11.48 16.61 17.87
N LEU A 774 -10.47 17.44 18.09
CA LEU A 774 -9.37 17.13 19.00
C LEU A 774 -9.80 17.13 20.48
N LEU A 775 -10.77 17.97 20.86
CA LEU A 775 -11.39 17.87 22.19
C LEU A 775 -12.14 16.54 22.37
N GLY A 776 -12.88 16.07 21.37
CA GLY A 776 -13.55 14.77 21.43
C GLY A 776 -12.54 13.62 21.53
N ALA A 777 -11.46 13.68 20.76
CA ALA A 777 -10.38 12.70 20.84
C ALA A 777 -9.65 12.75 22.20
N TYR A 778 -9.51 13.93 22.81
CA TYR A 778 -8.99 14.08 24.18
C TYR A 778 -9.92 13.41 25.19
N ASP A 779 -11.23 13.68 25.13
CA ASP A 779 -12.23 13.09 26.02
C ASP A 779 -12.23 11.57 25.96
N ALA A 780 -12.25 10.99 24.76
CA ALA A 780 -12.22 9.54 24.58
C ALA A 780 -10.94 8.90 25.12
N GLN A 781 -9.76 9.52 24.88
CA GLN A 781 -8.50 9.01 25.43
C GLN A 781 -8.51 8.99 26.96
N ILE A 782 -8.99 10.06 27.60
CA ILE A 782 -9.08 10.13 29.06
C ILE A 782 -10.12 9.14 29.59
N GLY A 783 -11.29 9.07 28.95
CA GLY A 783 -12.40 8.19 29.31
C GLY A 783 -12.03 6.71 29.26
N PHE A 784 -11.38 6.26 28.18
CA PHE A 784 -10.87 4.88 28.08
C PHE A 784 -9.54 4.65 28.82
N GLY A 785 -8.82 5.72 29.14
CA GLY A 785 -7.46 5.61 29.67
C GLY A 785 -6.44 5.09 28.65
N LEU A 786 -6.69 5.28 27.35
CA LEU A 786 -5.85 4.77 26.27
C LEU A 786 -5.22 5.92 25.48
N PRO A 787 -3.88 5.98 25.35
CA PRO A 787 -3.22 7.09 24.68
C PRO A 787 -3.12 6.89 23.16
N SER A 788 -3.26 8.00 22.42
CA SER A 788 -2.73 8.13 21.07
C SER A 788 -1.26 8.56 21.14
N ILE A 789 -0.37 7.82 20.50
CA ILE A 789 1.08 8.04 20.57
C ILE A 789 1.69 8.52 19.27
N GLY A 790 0.85 8.83 18.28
CA GLY A 790 1.23 9.49 17.05
C GLY A 790 0.03 10.07 16.32
N GLY A 791 0.32 10.74 15.22
CA GLY A 791 -0.70 11.23 14.31
C GLY A 791 -0.11 12.02 13.16
N LYS A 792 -0.99 12.50 12.28
CA LYS A 792 -0.63 13.32 11.12
C LYS A 792 -1.82 14.16 10.70
N ASP A 793 -1.59 15.43 10.38
CA ASP A 793 -2.64 16.36 10.00
C ASP A 793 -2.54 16.86 8.55
N SER A 794 -3.70 17.28 8.01
CA SER A 794 -3.80 17.93 6.70
C SER A 794 -4.89 19.01 6.71
N MET A 795 -4.49 20.28 6.63
CA MET A 795 -5.41 21.44 6.69
C MET A 795 -5.71 22.04 5.31
N SER A 796 -5.79 21.19 4.27
CA SER A 796 -5.86 21.63 2.86
C SER A 796 -7.12 21.17 2.12
N GLY A 797 -8.15 20.73 2.85
CA GLY A 797 -9.37 20.10 2.32
C GLY A 797 -10.42 21.07 1.77
N THR A 798 -10.03 22.00 0.89
CA THR A 798 -10.95 22.95 0.25
C THR A 798 -10.64 23.06 -1.25
N PHE A 799 -11.69 23.02 -2.09
CA PHE A 799 -11.61 23.33 -3.52
C PHE A 799 -12.66 24.38 -3.87
N ASN A 800 -12.22 25.57 -4.30
CA ASN A 800 -13.05 26.76 -4.40
C ASN A 800 -13.82 26.99 -3.08
N ASP A 801 -15.16 26.91 -3.10
CA ASP A 801 -16.04 27.12 -1.94
C ASP A 801 -16.56 25.80 -1.33
N ILE A 802 -16.05 24.64 -1.78
CA ILE A 802 -16.45 23.32 -1.29
C ILE A 802 -15.39 22.81 -0.31
N ASP A 803 -15.82 22.45 0.90
CA ASP A 803 -14.99 21.91 1.96
C ASP A 803 -15.21 20.40 2.10
N VAL A 804 -14.14 19.65 2.42
CA VAL A 804 -14.23 18.23 2.80
C VAL A 804 -15.00 18.04 4.11
N PRO A 805 -15.60 16.86 4.37
CA PRO A 805 -16.18 16.60 5.68
C PRO A 805 -15.10 16.65 6.78
N PRO A 806 -15.42 17.12 7.99
CA PRO A 806 -14.48 17.11 9.12
C PRO A 806 -14.03 15.68 9.40
N THR A 807 -12.73 15.41 9.33
CA THR A 807 -12.22 14.05 9.38
C THR A 807 -11.16 13.90 10.48
N LEU A 808 -11.45 13.03 11.44
CA LEU A 808 -10.46 12.45 12.35
C LEU A 808 -10.63 10.94 12.28
N VAL A 809 -9.64 10.24 11.75
CA VAL A 809 -9.62 8.77 11.69
C VAL A 809 -8.80 8.24 12.84
N SER A 810 -9.38 7.33 13.63
CA SER A 810 -8.67 6.62 14.70
C SER A 810 -8.13 5.29 14.17
N PHE A 811 -6.83 5.04 14.30
CA PHE A 811 -6.23 3.72 14.08
C PHE A 811 -5.84 3.12 15.42
N ALA A 812 -6.49 2.03 15.81
CA ALA A 812 -6.21 1.28 17.04
C ALA A 812 -5.30 0.09 16.72
N VAL A 813 -4.25 -0.08 17.53
CA VAL A 813 -3.28 -1.18 17.43
C VAL A 813 -3.25 -1.98 18.72
N ASP A 814 -3.34 -3.30 18.61
CA ASP A 814 -3.20 -4.25 19.73
C ASP A 814 -2.20 -5.37 19.38
N VAL A 815 -1.62 -5.99 20.42
CA VAL A 815 -0.80 -7.18 20.32
C VAL A 815 -1.41 -8.32 21.12
N ALA A 816 -1.75 -9.39 20.41
CA ALA A 816 -2.46 -10.54 20.93
C ALA A 816 -1.71 -11.86 20.63
N LYS A 817 -2.34 -12.99 20.96
CA LYS A 817 -1.88 -14.33 20.57
C LYS A 817 -2.80 -14.91 19.52
N GLU A 818 -2.25 -15.73 18.62
CA GLU A 818 -3.00 -16.33 17.52
C GLU A 818 -4.24 -17.13 17.97
N LYS A 819 -4.21 -17.73 19.17
CA LYS A 819 -5.32 -18.49 19.75
C LYS A 819 -6.51 -17.63 20.20
N ASP A 820 -6.28 -16.34 20.43
CA ASP A 820 -7.30 -15.40 20.92
C ASP A 820 -8.15 -14.85 19.77
N ILE A 821 -7.75 -15.10 18.52
CA ILE A 821 -8.31 -14.47 17.32
C ILE A 821 -9.52 -15.25 16.79
N ILE A 822 -10.63 -14.54 16.52
CA ILE A 822 -11.86 -15.10 15.93
C ILE A 822 -12.34 -14.35 14.68
N THR A 823 -12.97 -15.05 13.75
CA THR A 823 -13.30 -14.50 12.41
C THR A 823 -14.79 -14.17 12.24
N PRO A 824 -15.15 -13.16 11.43
CA PRO A 824 -16.49 -12.56 11.38
C PRO A 824 -17.56 -13.38 10.64
N GLU A 825 -17.19 -14.38 9.83
CA GLU A 825 -18.17 -15.16 9.09
C GLU A 825 -18.95 -16.12 10.02
N LEU A 826 -20.27 -16.24 9.82
CA LEU A 826 -21.09 -17.17 10.60
C LEU A 826 -20.62 -18.62 10.42
N LYS A 827 -20.55 -19.38 11.50
CA LYS A 827 -19.94 -20.71 11.56
C LYS A 827 -20.95 -21.83 11.39
N LYS A 828 -22.11 -21.75 12.07
CA LYS A 828 -22.99 -22.91 12.20
C LYS A 828 -24.46 -22.56 12.41
N GLU A 829 -25.33 -23.31 11.73
CA GLU A 829 -26.77 -23.33 11.96
C GLU A 829 -27.15 -23.62 13.43
N GLY A 830 -28.23 -22.99 13.89
CA GLY A 830 -28.77 -23.12 15.24
C GLY A 830 -28.07 -22.24 16.29
N ASN A 831 -26.85 -21.76 16.04
CA ASN A 831 -26.20 -20.79 16.91
C ASN A 831 -27.03 -19.51 17.01
N GLN A 832 -26.99 -18.88 18.18
CA GLN A 832 -27.74 -17.65 18.44
C GLN A 832 -26.91 -16.44 18.05
N LEU A 833 -27.58 -15.38 17.64
CA LEU A 833 -27.00 -14.06 17.45
C LEU A 833 -27.32 -13.23 18.69
N VAL A 834 -26.28 -12.84 19.42
CA VAL A 834 -26.37 -12.01 20.62
C VAL A 834 -25.83 -10.63 20.30
N LEU A 835 -26.63 -9.59 20.49
CA LEU A 835 -26.22 -8.21 20.39
C LEU A 835 -25.77 -7.72 21.76
N PHE A 836 -24.54 -7.24 21.82
CA PHE A 836 -23.96 -6.57 22.97
C PHE A 836 -24.04 -5.06 22.76
N THR A 837 -24.68 -4.33 23.69
CA THR A 837 -24.98 -2.91 23.53
C THR A 837 -24.26 -2.03 24.55
N ILE A 838 -23.80 -0.87 24.10
CA ILE A 838 -23.24 0.16 24.97
C ILE A 838 -24.31 1.11 25.49
N ASP A 839 -24.05 1.71 26.65
CA ASP A 839 -24.84 2.81 27.18
C ASP A 839 -24.33 4.16 26.71
N LYS A 840 -25.26 5.11 26.53
CA LYS A 840 -24.99 6.53 26.33
C LYS A 840 -25.49 7.37 27.51
N ASP A 841 -24.87 8.53 27.75
CA ASP A 841 -25.37 9.53 28.70
C ASP A 841 -26.40 10.48 28.06
N GLU A 842 -26.81 11.50 28.80
CA GLU A 842 -27.82 12.48 28.35
C GLU A 842 -27.34 13.41 27.21
N PHE A 843 -26.05 13.36 26.87
CA PHE A 843 -25.43 14.11 25.77
C PHE A 843 -24.95 13.19 24.65
N ASP A 844 -25.46 11.96 24.58
CA ASP A 844 -25.05 10.95 23.59
C ASP A 844 -23.57 10.53 23.65
N LEU A 845 -22.89 10.77 24.78
CA LEU A 845 -21.53 10.27 24.98
C LEU A 845 -21.56 8.84 25.51
N PRO A 846 -20.64 7.96 25.07
CA PRO A 846 -20.57 6.61 25.58
C PRO A 846 -20.23 6.60 27.08
N LYS A 847 -20.92 5.76 27.87
CA LYS A 847 -20.54 5.54 29.27
C LYS A 847 -19.29 4.67 29.34
N TYR A 848 -18.12 5.29 29.27
CA TYR A 848 -16.81 4.63 29.16
C TYR A 848 -16.62 3.43 30.11
N ASP A 849 -17.00 3.53 31.39
CA ASP A 849 -16.87 2.44 32.36
C ASP A 849 -17.70 1.20 32.00
N GLN A 850 -18.93 1.39 31.50
CA GLN A 850 -19.80 0.31 31.05
C GLN A 850 -19.21 -0.35 29.79
N VAL A 851 -18.71 0.45 28.85
CA VAL A 851 -18.07 -0.04 27.62
C VAL A 851 -16.84 -0.88 27.92
N MET A 852 -15.94 -0.38 28.78
CA MET A 852 -14.73 -1.09 29.20
C MET A 852 -15.07 -2.42 29.90
N THR A 853 -16.09 -2.42 30.75
CA THR A 853 -16.59 -3.63 31.41
C THR A 853 -17.14 -4.64 30.39
N LEU A 854 -17.94 -4.17 29.44
CA LEU A 854 -18.52 -4.98 28.38
C LEU A 854 -17.44 -5.60 27.48
N TYR A 855 -16.47 -4.81 27.03
CA TYR A 855 -15.38 -5.31 26.16
C TYR A 855 -14.48 -6.31 26.87
N THR A 856 -14.25 -6.13 28.18
CA THR A 856 -13.58 -7.16 29.01
C THR A 856 -14.38 -8.47 29.01
N ALA A 857 -15.70 -8.39 29.20
CA ALA A 857 -16.58 -9.56 29.22
C ALA A 857 -16.59 -10.28 27.87
N ILE A 858 -16.75 -9.55 26.76
CA ILE A 858 -16.73 -10.10 25.39
C ILE A 858 -15.40 -10.82 25.12
N ARG A 859 -14.26 -10.18 25.41
CA ARG A 859 -12.95 -10.82 25.27
C ARG A 859 -12.85 -12.13 26.05
N ASN A 860 -13.28 -12.15 27.31
CA ASN A 860 -13.25 -13.36 28.12
C ASN A 860 -14.13 -14.47 27.53
N LEU A 861 -15.32 -14.11 27.02
CA LEU A 861 -16.22 -15.05 26.34
C LEU A 861 -15.62 -15.60 25.04
N ILE A 862 -14.88 -14.79 24.29
CA ILE A 862 -14.12 -15.23 23.11
C ILE A 862 -13.03 -16.24 23.51
N GLN A 863 -12.20 -15.89 24.51
CA GLN A 863 -11.11 -16.76 24.98
C GLN A 863 -11.61 -18.11 25.51
N ASP A 864 -12.82 -18.11 26.06
CA ASP A 864 -13.50 -19.29 26.57
C ASP A 864 -14.24 -20.12 25.50
N GLY A 865 -14.26 -19.65 24.24
CA GLY A 865 -14.96 -20.28 23.12
C GLY A 865 -16.49 -20.16 23.19
N ALA A 866 -17.02 -19.28 24.04
CA ALA A 866 -18.46 -19.00 24.14
C ALA A 866 -18.95 -18.09 23.01
N ILE A 867 -18.07 -17.25 22.46
CA ILE A 867 -18.30 -16.51 21.22
C ILE A 867 -17.40 -17.12 20.14
N VAL A 868 -17.99 -17.49 19.00
CA VAL A 868 -17.26 -18.16 17.89
C VAL A 868 -17.09 -17.29 16.65
N SER A 869 -17.84 -16.20 16.56
CA SER A 869 -17.75 -15.17 15.55
C SER A 869 -18.31 -13.87 16.11
N ALA A 870 -17.78 -12.71 15.70
CA ALA A 870 -18.30 -11.41 16.11
C ALA A 870 -18.05 -10.34 15.04
N TYR A 871 -18.88 -9.29 15.09
CA TYR A 871 -18.82 -8.15 14.19
C TYR A 871 -19.25 -6.89 14.95
N ALA A 872 -18.43 -5.84 14.92
CA ALA A 872 -18.76 -4.54 15.48
C ALA A 872 -19.73 -3.78 14.57
N LEU A 873 -20.76 -3.18 15.13
CA LEU A 873 -21.71 -2.36 14.39
C LEU A 873 -21.08 -0.98 14.08
N ASP A 874 -21.44 -0.45 12.91
CA ASP A 874 -21.04 0.87 12.43
C ASP A 874 -22.28 1.79 12.35
N GLY A 875 -22.19 2.87 11.56
CA GLY A 875 -23.30 3.79 11.31
C GLY A 875 -24.51 3.17 10.58
N LYS A 876 -24.46 1.88 10.22
CA LYS A 876 -25.43 1.19 9.35
C LYS A 876 -26.26 0.12 10.07
N GLY A 877 -26.00 -0.11 11.35
CA GLY A 877 -26.83 -0.94 12.21
C GLY A 877 -26.68 -2.46 12.03
N LEU A 878 -27.56 -3.21 12.68
CA LEU A 878 -27.50 -4.67 12.78
C LEU A 878 -27.74 -5.37 11.44
N ALA A 879 -28.65 -4.86 10.60
CA ALA A 879 -29.04 -5.50 9.34
C ALA A 879 -27.84 -5.65 8.38
N ALA A 880 -27.03 -4.60 8.25
CA ALA A 880 -25.80 -4.62 7.47
C ALA A 880 -24.78 -5.61 8.03
N ALA A 881 -24.59 -5.62 9.36
CA ALA A 881 -23.63 -6.50 10.05
C ALA A 881 -23.96 -7.99 9.84
N VAL A 882 -25.17 -8.44 10.18
CA VAL A 882 -25.55 -9.85 10.08
C VAL A 882 -25.56 -10.35 8.64
N SER A 883 -25.90 -9.47 7.68
CA SER A 883 -25.81 -9.79 6.25
C SER A 883 -24.37 -10.09 5.84
N LYS A 884 -23.42 -9.20 6.19
CA LYS A 884 -21.99 -9.40 5.88
C LYS A 884 -21.42 -10.64 6.56
N MET A 885 -21.78 -10.92 7.82
CA MET A 885 -21.38 -12.15 8.52
C MET A 885 -21.90 -13.41 7.82
N ALA A 886 -23.11 -13.36 7.26
CA ALA A 886 -23.75 -14.49 6.59
C ALA A 886 -23.14 -14.84 5.21
N PHE A 887 -22.73 -13.83 4.44
CA PHE A 887 -22.38 -13.99 3.03
C PHE A 887 -21.21 -14.95 2.77
N GLY A 888 -20.16 -14.92 3.60
CA GLY A 888 -18.93 -15.71 3.38
C GLY A 888 -19.17 -17.22 3.36
N ASN A 889 -20.12 -17.71 4.16
CA ASN A 889 -20.50 -19.12 4.21
C ASN A 889 -21.89 -19.40 3.61
N LYS A 890 -22.58 -18.36 3.13
CA LYS A 890 -23.97 -18.41 2.63
C LYS A 890 -24.93 -19.06 3.63
N LEU A 891 -24.77 -18.78 4.92
CA LEU A 891 -25.71 -19.20 5.96
C LEU A 891 -26.88 -18.23 6.01
N GLY A 892 -28.05 -18.68 6.48
CA GLY A 892 -29.19 -17.79 6.68
C GLY A 892 -29.22 -17.20 8.08
N VAL A 893 -30.02 -16.15 8.26
CA VAL A 893 -30.22 -15.46 9.54
C VAL A 893 -31.71 -15.26 9.74
N THR A 894 -32.22 -15.59 10.92
CA THR A 894 -33.58 -15.23 11.34
C THR A 894 -33.50 -14.25 12.49
N ILE A 895 -34.12 -13.08 12.33
CA ILE A 895 -34.21 -12.03 13.34
C ILE A 895 -35.43 -12.28 14.23
N GLU A 896 -35.32 -12.02 15.53
CA GLU A 896 -36.43 -12.13 16.48
C GLU A 896 -37.46 -11.00 16.30
N ASP A 897 -38.75 -11.30 16.51
CA ASP A 897 -39.87 -10.36 16.31
C ASP A 897 -39.78 -9.10 17.20
N GLU A 898 -39.06 -9.16 18.33
CA GLU A 898 -38.88 -8.02 19.23
C GLU A 898 -37.82 -7.02 18.77
N VAL A 899 -37.03 -7.34 17.73
CA VAL A 899 -35.97 -6.45 17.22
C VAL A 899 -36.59 -5.32 16.40
N THR A 900 -36.36 -4.08 16.81
CA THR A 900 -36.95 -2.90 16.17
C THR A 900 -36.18 -2.46 14.93
N SER A 901 -36.86 -1.71 14.04
CA SER A 901 -36.21 -1.04 12.90
C SER A 901 -35.07 -0.11 13.32
N ASP A 902 -35.17 0.52 14.50
CA ASP A 902 -34.08 1.34 15.06
C ASP A 902 -32.84 0.48 15.35
N THR A 903 -33.03 -0.73 15.88
CA THR A 903 -31.91 -1.66 16.13
C THR A 903 -31.31 -2.17 14.81
N LEU A 904 -32.17 -2.42 13.81
CA LEU A 904 -31.76 -2.94 12.51
C LEU A 904 -30.98 -1.91 11.68
N PHE A 905 -31.40 -0.65 11.68
CA PHE A 905 -30.96 0.34 10.71
C PHE A 905 -30.45 1.66 11.31
N ALA A 906 -30.49 1.88 12.62
CA ALA A 906 -29.84 3.07 13.23
C ALA A 906 -28.36 2.80 13.55
N PRO A 907 -27.53 3.85 13.72
CA PRO A 907 -26.13 3.72 14.12
C PRO A 907 -25.95 2.91 15.41
N GLY A 908 -25.05 1.93 15.36
CA GLY A 908 -24.75 1.03 16.48
C GLY A 908 -23.30 1.11 16.96
N PHE A 909 -22.63 2.25 16.83
CA PHE A 909 -21.20 2.39 17.14
C PHE A 909 -20.86 1.86 18.53
N GLY A 910 -19.88 0.94 18.61
CA GLY A 910 -19.45 0.29 19.84
C GLY A 910 -20.26 -0.94 20.23
N ASN A 911 -21.44 -1.16 19.64
CA ASN A 911 -22.17 -2.41 19.81
C ASN A 911 -21.48 -3.53 19.03
N ILE A 912 -21.58 -4.77 19.52
CA ILE A 912 -21.00 -5.95 18.88
C ILE A 912 -22.09 -7.02 18.76
N VAL A 913 -22.34 -7.51 17.55
CA VAL A 913 -23.14 -8.72 17.35
C VAL A 913 -22.21 -9.92 17.31
N ALA A 914 -22.58 -11.00 18.00
CA ALA A 914 -21.77 -12.20 18.09
C ALA A 914 -22.60 -13.46 17.87
N GLU A 915 -21.98 -14.45 17.22
CA GLU A 915 -22.49 -15.81 17.13
C GLU A 915 -22.09 -16.60 18.38
N VAL A 916 -23.09 -17.11 19.08
CA VAL A 916 -22.95 -17.84 20.34
C VAL A 916 -23.55 -19.24 20.19
N PRO A 917 -22.78 -20.31 20.45
CA PRO A 917 -23.33 -21.66 20.55
C PRO A 917 -24.45 -21.74 21.59
N VAL A 918 -25.53 -22.45 21.26
CA VAL A 918 -26.74 -22.51 22.12
C VAL A 918 -26.42 -22.96 23.55
N ASP A 919 -25.50 -23.90 23.71
CA ASP A 919 -25.04 -24.41 25.00
C ASP A 919 -24.17 -23.40 25.79
N ALA A 920 -23.58 -22.41 25.12
CA ALA A 920 -22.80 -21.35 25.72
C ALA A 920 -23.64 -20.12 26.16
N LEU A 921 -24.90 -20.00 25.76
CA LEU A 921 -25.78 -18.87 26.13
C LEU A 921 -25.89 -18.64 27.64
N SER A 922 -25.99 -19.72 28.41
CA SER A 922 -26.08 -19.65 29.88
C SER A 922 -24.84 -19.00 30.49
N LYS A 923 -23.67 -19.31 29.92
CA LYS A 923 -22.39 -18.73 30.31
C LYS A 923 -22.29 -17.25 29.92
N VAL A 924 -22.78 -16.87 28.74
CA VAL A 924 -22.85 -15.44 28.35
C VAL A 924 -23.65 -14.65 29.39
N ARG A 925 -24.84 -15.14 29.75
CA ARG A 925 -25.68 -14.50 30.78
C ARG A 925 -24.98 -14.42 32.12
N GLU A 926 -24.35 -15.51 32.58
CA GLU A 926 -23.61 -15.53 33.84
C GLU A 926 -22.48 -14.49 33.88
N VAL A 927 -21.69 -14.38 32.80
CA VAL A 927 -20.58 -13.43 32.72
C VAL A 927 -21.08 -11.98 32.71
N ILE A 928 -22.14 -11.69 31.95
CA ILE A 928 -22.71 -10.34 31.83
C ILE A 928 -23.40 -9.91 33.13
N ASP A 929 -24.15 -10.82 33.77
CA ASP A 929 -24.78 -10.59 35.08
C ASP A 929 -23.72 -10.36 36.17
N ALA A 930 -22.66 -11.17 36.18
CA ALA A 930 -21.55 -11.03 37.13
C ALA A 930 -20.78 -9.71 36.94
N ALA A 931 -20.76 -9.17 35.71
CA ALA A 931 -20.18 -7.87 35.40
C ALA A 931 -21.11 -6.68 35.76
N GLY A 932 -22.36 -6.94 36.18
CA GLY A 932 -23.31 -5.91 36.60
C GLY A 932 -23.96 -5.13 35.44
N ILE A 933 -23.94 -5.71 34.24
CA ILE A 933 -24.41 -5.09 32.99
C ILE A 933 -25.45 -5.99 32.29
N SER A 934 -26.37 -6.60 33.04
CA SER A 934 -27.36 -7.58 32.56
C SER A 934 -28.14 -7.17 31.31
N ASP A 935 -28.47 -5.88 31.19
CA ASP A 935 -29.25 -5.35 30.05
C ASP A 935 -28.41 -5.13 28.78
N ALA A 936 -27.08 -5.29 28.87
CA ALA A 936 -26.15 -5.03 27.77
C ALA A 936 -25.99 -6.21 26.79
N ALA A 937 -26.73 -7.31 26.96
CA ALA A 937 -26.68 -8.47 26.07
C ALA A 937 -28.09 -9.02 25.79
N SER A 938 -28.50 -9.04 24.52
CA SER A 938 -29.81 -9.54 24.09
C SER A 938 -29.67 -10.53 22.93
N VAL A 939 -30.51 -11.56 22.91
CA VAL A 939 -30.62 -12.43 21.73
C VAL A 939 -31.46 -11.68 20.70
N VAL A 940 -30.92 -11.49 19.50
CA VAL A 940 -31.56 -10.75 18.40
C VAL A 940 -31.92 -11.64 17.22
N GLY A 941 -31.52 -12.91 17.27
CA GLY A 941 -31.80 -13.86 16.20
C GLY A 941 -31.00 -15.14 16.33
N TYR A 942 -31.01 -15.93 15.26
CA TYR A 942 -30.21 -17.15 15.15
C TYR A 942 -29.81 -17.44 13.70
N VAL A 943 -28.77 -18.26 13.53
CA VAL A 943 -28.30 -18.72 12.23
C VAL A 943 -29.20 -19.86 11.74
N ASN A 944 -29.81 -19.73 10.57
CA ASN A 944 -30.69 -20.74 10.00
C ASN A 944 -30.02 -21.49 8.81
N ASP A 945 -30.57 -22.64 8.45
CA ASP A 945 -30.09 -23.55 7.40
C ASP A 945 -30.77 -23.32 6.03
N LYS A 946 -31.75 -22.41 5.96
CA LYS A 946 -32.58 -22.15 4.78
C LYS A 946 -31.89 -21.25 3.75
N GLN A 947 -30.74 -20.67 4.08
CA GLN A 947 -30.02 -19.67 3.27
C GLN A 947 -30.91 -18.44 2.94
N THR A 948 -31.73 -18.03 3.90
CA THR A 948 -32.60 -16.85 3.83
C THR A 948 -32.31 -15.93 5.01
N ILE A 949 -32.43 -14.62 4.77
CA ILE A 949 -32.57 -13.60 5.79
C ILE A 949 -34.07 -13.44 6.06
N GLU A 950 -34.50 -13.74 7.28
CA GLU A 950 -35.90 -13.70 7.71
C GLU A 950 -36.07 -12.64 8.81
N CYS A 951 -37.02 -11.73 8.66
CA CYS A 951 -37.35 -10.67 9.63
C CYS A 951 -38.84 -10.31 9.48
N ASP A 952 -39.64 -10.43 10.53
CA ASP A 952 -41.10 -10.32 10.46
C ASP A 952 -41.70 -11.26 9.37
N ASP A 953 -42.38 -10.70 8.36
CA ASP A 953 -42.92 -11.40 7.20
C ASP A 953 -41.95 -11.42 5.99
N MET A 954 -40.79 -10.77 6.09
CA MET A 954 -39.77 -10.73 5.07
C MET A 954 -39.02 -12.06 4.97
N VAL A 955 -38.86 -12.56 3.74
CA VAL A 955 -37.92 -13.64 3.40
C VAL A 955 -37.08 -13.19 2.21
N LEU A 956 -35.80 -12.92 2.44
CA LEU A 956 -34.83 -12.51 1.43
C LEU A 956 -33.77 -13.61 1.24
N PRO A 957 -33.71 -14.30 0.09
CA PRO A 957 -32.64 -15.25 -0.20
C PRO A 957 -31.26 -14.61 -0.09
N VAL A 958 -30.31 -15.29 0.56
CA VAL A 958 -28.94 -14.78 0.73
C VAL A 958 -28.26 -14.51 -0.62
N GLU A 959 -28.53 -15.33 -1.64
CA GLU A 959 -28.01 -15.10 -2.99
C GLU A 959 -28.56 -13.82 -3.64
N GLU A 960 -29.82 -13.47 -3.39
CA GLU A 960 -30.43 -12.22 -3.85
C GLU A 960 -29.79 -11.03 -3.13
N ALA A 961 -29.63 -11.11 -1.80
CA ALA A 961 -28.94 -10.11 -1.00
C ALA A 961 -27.49 -9.88 -1.46
N VAL A 962 -26.72 -10.95 -1.70
CA VAL A 962 -25.35 -10.86 -2.23
C VAL A 962 -25.32 -10.17 -3.60
N LYS A 963 -26.30 -10.44 -4.46
CA LYS A 963 -26.38 -9.81 -5.78
C LYS A 963 -26.65 -8.31 -5.67
N VAL A 964 -27.55 -7.89 -4.78
CA VAL A 964 -27.82 -6.46 -4.51
C VAL A 964 -26.55 -5.80 -3.97
N TRP A 965 -25.95 -6.40 -2.94
CA TRP A 965 -24.74 -5.91 -2.28
C TRP A 965 -23.54 -5.77 -3.22
N THR A 966 -23.37 -6.66 -4.20
CA THR A 966 -22.23 -6.62 -5.15
C THR A 966 -22.45 -5.74 -6.37
N ALA A 967 -23.70 -5.42 -6.74
CA ALA A 967 -24.01 -4.77 -8.01
C ALA A 967 -23.53 -3.31 -8.12
N LYS A 968 -23.60 -2.54 -7.03
CA LYS A 968 -23.46 -1.08 -7.06
C LYS A 968 -22.11 -0.60 -7.61
N LEU A 969 -21.02 -1.22 -7.15
CA LEU A 969 -19.64 -0.85 -7.52
C LEU A 969 -19.05 -1.75 -8.61
N GLU A 970 -19.74 -2.79 -9.08
CA GLU A 970 -19.22 -3.69 -10.12
C GLU A 970 -18.89 -2.94 -11.42
N GLY A 971 -19.61 -1.85 -11.75
CA GLY A 971 -19.30 -0.98 -12.89
C GLY A 971 -18.05 -0.09 -12.70
N VAL A 972 -17.52 0.02 -11.48
CA VAL A 972 -16.34 0.80 -11.10
C VAL A 972 -15.16 -0.12 -10.82
N PHE A 973 -15.31 -1.13 -9.99
CA PHE A 973 -14.28 -2.10 -9.65
C PHE A 973 -14.76 -3.50 -10.02
N HIS A 974 -14.47 -3.93 -11.25
CA HIS A 974 -14.89 -5.22 -11.77
C HIS A 974 -14.29 -6.37 -10.96
N THR A 975 -15.09 -7.39 -10.68
CA THR A 975 -14.63 -8.65 -10.06
C THR A 975 -14.33 -9.73 -11.11
N LYS A 976 -14.95 -9.64 -12.29
CA LYS A 976 -14.73 -10.53 -13.44
C LYS A 976 -14.73 -9.76 -14.76
N ALA A 977 -14.07 -10.29 -15.77
CA ALA A 977 -14.04 -9.74 -17.13
C ALA A 977 -15.12 -10.34 -18.03
N THR A 978 -15.52 -11.58 -17.78
CA THR A 978 -16.50 -12.32 -18.60
C THR A 978 -17.47 -13.13 -17.75
N ASP A 979 -18.63 -13.47 -18.32
CA ASP A 979 -19.64 -14.37 -17.73
C ASP A 979 -19.52 -15.81 -18.28
N ASP A 980 -18.39 -16.17 -18.88
CA ASP A 980 -18.20 -17.52 -19.43
C ASP A 980 -18.10 -18.54 -18.29
N THR A 981 -19.05 -19.48 -18.24
CA THR A 981 -19.11 -20.56 -17.24
C THR A 981 -18.91 -21.94 -17.88
N SER A 982 -18.33 -21.97 -19.08
CA SER A 982 -18.16 -23.20 -19.85
C SER A 982 -17.34 -24.24 -19.09
N LYS A 983 -17.84 -25.48 -19.05
CA LYS A 983 -17.15 -26.59 -18.38
C LYS A 983 -15.96 -27.06 -19.20
N VAL A 984 -14.87 -27.36 -18.52
CA VAL A 984 -13.66 -27.93 -19.13
C VAL A 984 -13.56 -29.40 -18.73
N ASN A 985 -13.50 -30.31 -19.71
CA ASN A 985 -13.35 -31.74 -19.44
C ASN A 985 -11.92 -32.19 -19.78
N SER A 986 -11.06 -32.29 -18.77
CA SER A 986 -9.64 -32.63 -18.89
C SER A 986 -9.27 -34.03 -18.38
N GLY A 987 -10.12 -34.68 -17.59
CA GLY A 987 -9.83 -35.98 -16.96
C GLY A 987 -8.70 -35.91 -15.91
N LEU A 988 -8.22 -37.08 -15.46
CA LEU A 988 -7.05 -37.23 -14.59
C LEU A 988 -5.99 -38.07 -15.31
N TYR A 989 -4.73 -37.68 -15.17
CA TYR A 989 -3.59 -38.43 -15.68
C TYR A 989 -2.92 -39.23 -14.55
N ASP A 990 -3.08 -40.55 -14.60
CA ASP A 990 -2.42 -41.48 -13.68
C ASP A 990 -1.15 -42.08 -14.31
N ALA A 991 -0.01 -41.49 -13.96
CA ALA A 991 1.31 -41.87 -14.42
C ALA A 991 1.75 -43.19 -13.79
N LYS A 992 1.97 -44.21 -14.63
CA LYS A 992 2.50 -45.52 -14.19
C LYS A 992 3.97 -45.49 -13.80
N ASN A 993 4.73 -44.54 -14.34
CA ASN A 993 6.16 -44.38 -14.11
C ASN A 993 6.45 -42.91 -13.80
N ILE A 994 7.09 -42.65 -12.66
CA ILE A 994 7.57 -41.34 -12.23
C ILE A 994 9.10 -41.40 -12.24
N TYR A 995 9.77 -40.32 -12.63
CA TYR A 995 11.23 -40.29 -12.60
C TYR A 995 11.75 -40.45 -11.17
N VAL A 996 12.70 -41.36 -10.97
CA VAL A 996 13.31 -41.64 -9.67
C VAL A 996 14.75 -41.15 -9.67
N CYS A 997 15.09 -40.34 -8.67
CA CYS A 997 16.46 -39.82 -8.48
C CYS A 997 17.46 -40.98 -8.36
N LYS A 998 18.57 -40.92 -9.11
CA LYS A 998 19.69 -41.87 -8.98
C LYS A 998 20.79 -41.28 -8.09
N ASN A 999 20.97 -39.96 -8.13
CA ASN A 999 21.91 -39.21 -7.30
C ASN A 999 21.33 -38.85 -5.92
N LYS A 1000 21.29 -39.83 -5.02
CA LYS A 1000 20.70 -39.67 -3.67
C LYS A 1000 21.57 -38.80 -2.75
N VAL A 1001 20.93 -37.95 -1.95
CA VAL A 1001 21.56 -37.16 -0.88
C VAL A 1001 20.68 -37.16 0.37
N ALA A 1002 21.30 -37.20 1.55
CA ALA A 1002 20.56 -37.25 2.81
C ALA A 1002 19.77 -35.96 3.10
N LYS A 1003 20.37 -34.82 2.77
CA LYS A 1003 19.81 -33.47 2.95
C LYS A 1003 20.16 -32.64 1.70
N PRO A 1004 19.18 -32.34 0.82
CA PRO A 1004 19.45 -31.55 -0.38
C PRO A 1004 19.58 -30.06 -0.03
N THR A 1005 20.36 -29.36 -0.85
CA THR A 1005 20.50 -27.90 -0.80
C THR A 1005 19.69 -27.25 -1.93
N VAL A 1006 18.99 -26.17 -1.62
CA VAL A 1006 18.15 -25.38 -2.54
C VAL A 1006 18.80 -24.03 -2.81
N PHE A 1007 19.02 -23.71 -4.07
CA PHE A 1007 19.41 -22.36 -4.48
C PHE A 1007 18.17 -21.52 -4.80
N ILE A 1008 18.07 -20.34 -4.18
CA ILE A 1008 17.00 -19.36 -4.39
C ILE A 1008 17.65 -18.05 -4.89
N PRO A 1009 17.58 -17.76 -6.20
CA PRO A 1009 18.08 -16.50 -6.74
C PRO A 1009 17.14 -15.33 -6.39
N VAL A 1010 17.71 -14.20 -6.01
CA VAL A 1010 17.00 -12.95 -5.71
C VAL A 1010 17.45 -11.87 -6.68
N PHE A 1011 16.49 -11.26 -7.37
CA PHE A 1011 16.72 -10.14 -8.28
C PHE A 1011 16.02 -8.88 -7.76
N PRO A 1012 16.37 -7.67 -8.22
CA PRO A 1012 15.60 -6.47 -7.92
C PRO A 1012 14.09 -6.69 -8.15
N GLY A 1013 13.27 -6.46 -7.12
CA GLY A 1013 11.81 -6.69 -7.16
C GLY A 1013 11.34 -8.11 -6.80
N THR A 1014 12.25 -9.07 -6.57
CA THR A 1014 11.88 -10.36 -5.94
C THR A 1014 11.41 -10.13 -4.51
N ASN A 1015 10.33 -10.82 -4.09
CA ASN A 1015 9.77 -10.63 -2.75
C ASN A 1015 9.29 -11.91 -2.03
N CYS A 1016 9.22 -13.07 -2.69
CA CYS A 1016 8.78 -14.34 -2.08
C CYS A 1016 9.95 -15.24 -1.62
N GLU A 1017 11.18 -14.74 -1.62
CA GLU A 1017 12.39 -15.51 -1.29
C GLU A 1017 12.41 -16.02 0.15
N TYR A 1018 11.90 -15.21 1.10
CA TYR A 1018 11.83 -15.60 2.51
C TYR A 1018 10.78 -16.70 2.73
N ASP A 1019 9.61 -16.58 2.10
CA ASP A 1019 8.54 -17.57 2.19
C ASP A 1019 8.99 -18.91 1.60
N SER A 1020 9.64 -18.85 0.43
CA SER A 1020 10.21 -20.02 -0.25
C SER A 1020 11.29 -20.69 0.61
N ALA A 1021 12.22 -19.91 1.18
CA ALA A 1021 13.29 -20.45 2.02
C ALA A 1021 12.71 -21.15 3.25
N LYS A 1022 11.80 -20.49 3.99
CA LYS A 1022 11.13 -21.07 5.16
C LYS A 1022 10.37 -22.35 4.83
N ALA A 1023 9.71 -22.41 3.66
CA ALA A 1023 8.99 -23.62 3.23
C ALA A 1023 9.93 -24.82 3.00
N PHE A 1024 11.10 -24.60 2.36
CA PHE A 1024 12.10 -25.65 2.14
C PHE A 1024 12.83 -26.06 3.41
N GLU A 1025 13.19 -25.09 4.28
CA GLU A 1025 13.82 -25.38 5.58
C GLU A 1025 12.88 -26.22 6.46
N ARG A 1026 11.58 -25.90 6.49
CA ARG A 1026 10.55 -26.71 7.17
C ARG A 1026 10.42 -28.12 6.60
N ALA A 1027 10.60 -28.28 5.29
CA ALA A 1027 10.64 -29.60 4.64
C ALA A 1027 11.97 -30.37 4.89
N GLY A 1028 12.96 -29.72 5.51
CA GLY A 1028 14.22 -30.32 5.93
C GLY A 1028 15.40 -30.12 4.97
N ALA A 1029 15.32 -29.18 4.02
CA ALA A 1029 16.43 -28.81 3.15
C ALA A 1029 17.32 -27.71 3.76
N ASP A 1030 18.52 -27.54 3.22
CA ASP A 1030 19.31 -26.31 3.41
C ASP A 1030 19.02 -25.33 2.27
N THR A 1031 19.07 -24.02 2.52
CA THR A 1031 18.81 -22.99 1.50
C THR A 1031 19.99 -22.04 1.33
N ILE A 1032 20.31 -21.71 0.08
CA ILE A 1032 21.25 -20.68 -0.32
C ILE A 1032 20.47 -19.58 -1.03
N VAL A 1033 20.32 -18.43 -0.39
CA VAL A 1033 19.65 -17.25 -0.95
C VAL A 1033 20.70 -16.22 -1.36
N LYS A 1034 20.72 -15.78 -2.63
CA LYS A 1034 21.71 -14.82 -3.13
C LYS A 1034 21.09 -13.75 -4.01
N VAL A 1035 21.51 -12.50 -3.78
CA VAL A 1035 21.13 -11.33 -4.57
C VAL A 1035 22.00 -11.25 -5.83
N PHE A 1036 21.36 -11.01 -6.97
CA PHE A 1036 22.04 -10.67 -8.22
C PHE A 1036 22.33 -9.17 -8.26
N LYS A 1037 23.61 -8.81 -8.24
CA LYS A 1037 24.09 -7.43 -8.32
C LYS A 1037 24.29 -7.02 -9.78
N ASN A 1038 23.85 -5.82 -10.14
CA ASN A 1038 23.90 -5.34 -11.53
C ASN A 1038 24.19 -3.83 -11.67
N LEU A 1039 24.69 -3.16 -10.62
CA LEU A 1039 25.06 -1.75 -10.71
C LEU A 1039 26.22 -1.49 -11.68
N THR A 1040 27.16 -2.44 -11.79
CA THR A 1040 28.34 -2.34 -12.65
C THR A 1040 28.56 -3.62 -13.47
N ALA A 1041 29.35 -3.53 -14.54
CA ALA A 1041 29.74 -4.70 -15.33
C ALA A 1041 30.49 -5.76 -14.49
N GLU A 1042 31.31 -5.32 -13.52
CA GLU A 1042 31.99 -6.21 -12.58
C GLU A 1042 30.99 -6.92 -11.65
N ASP A 1043 30.01 -6.19 -11.11
CA ASP A 1043 28.97 -6.78 -10.27
C ASP A 1043 28.14 -7.85 -11.01
N ILE A 1044 27.87 -7.65 -12.30
CA ILE A 1044 27.19 -8.66 -13.14
C ILE A 1044 28.05 -9.92 -13.23
N ARG A 1045 29.36 -9.79 -13.55
CA ARG A 1045 30.27 -10.94 -13.66
C ARG A 1045 30.41 -11.70 -12.34
N ASP A 1046 30.57 -10.98 -11.24
CA ASP A 1046 30.65 -11.56 -9.90
C ASP A 1046 29.36 -12.32 -9.54
N SER A 1047 28.21 -11.75 -9.87
CA SER A 1047 26.91 -12.37 -9.58
C SER A 1047 26.70 -13.64 -10.38
N VAL A 1048 27.10 -13.66 -11.66
CA VAL A 1048 27.11 -14.87 -12.50
C VAL A 1048 27.97 -15.95 -11.86
N ASP A 1049 29.20 -15.63 -11.46
CA ASP A 1049 30.11 -16.60 -10.86
C ASP A 1049 29.61 -17.10 -9.50
N GLU A 1050 29.00 -16.25 -8.68
CA GLU A 1050 28.40 -16.64 -7.39
C GLU A 1050 27.17 -17.55 -7.59
N PHE A 1051 26.32 -17.24 -8.57
CA PHE A 1051 25.14 -18.06 -8.89
C PHE A 1051 25.55 -19.43 -9.42
N VAL A 1052 26.56 -19.51 -10.30
CA VAL A 1052 27.12 -20.79 -10.77
C VAL A 1052 27.61 -21.63 -9.58
N LYS A 1053 28.39 -21.04 -8.67
CA LYS A 1053 28.85 -21.74 -7.45
C LYS A 1053 27.70 -22.23 -6.57
N ALA A 1054 26.63 -21.43 -6.45
CA ALA A 1054 25.45 -21.82 -5.68
C ALA A 1054 24.69 -22.98 -6.34
N ILE A 1055 24.52 -22.95 -7.67
CA ILE A 1055 23.92 -24.03 -8.46
C ILE A 1055 24.75 -25.31 -8.38
N ASP A 1056 26.08 -25.21 -8.44
CA ASP A 1056 27.00 -26.35 -8.33
C ASP A 1056 26.92 -27.03 -6.96
N LYS A 1057 26.60 -26.29 -5.89
CA LYS A 1057 26.41 -26.84 -4.54
C LYS A 1057 25.00 -27.37 -4.27
N SER A 1058 24.04 -27.06 -5.14
CA SER A 1058 22.62 -27.33 -4.91
C SER A 1058 22.11 -28.54 -5.69
N GLN A 1059 21.01 -29.12 -5.21
CA GLN A 1059 20.25 -30.18 -5.89
C GLN A 1059 18.93 -29.65 -6.44
N ILE A 1060 18.47 -28.51 -5.94
CA ILE A 1060 17.23 -27.85 -6.35
C ILE A 1060 17.53 -26.39 -6.69
N ILE A 1061 16.92 -25.87 -7.74
CA ILE A 1061 16.76 -24.42 -7.95
C ILE A 1061 15.29 -24.06 -7.75
N MET A 1062 15.02 -23.10 -6.89
CA MET A 1062 13.68 -22.56 -6.67
C MET A 1062 13.66 -21.11 -7.14
N PHE A 1063 12.92 -20.82 -8.21
CA PHE A 1063 12.63 -19.46 -8.66
C PHE A 1063 11.45 -18.91 -7.84
N PRO A 1064 11.68 -17.90 -6.97
CA PRO A 1064 10.63 -17.33 -6.14
C PRO A 1064 9.69 -16.43 -6.94
N GLY A 1065 8.49 -16.18 -6.38
CA GLY A 1065 7.59 -15.14 -6.87
C GLY A 1065 8.07 -13.71 -6.57
N GLY A 1066 7.38 -12.74 -7.16
CA GLY A 1066 7.64 -11.31 -6.98
C GLY A 1066 7.40 -10.53 -8.27
N PHE A 1067 8.06 -9.38 -8.38
CA PHE A 1067 7.96 -8.47 -9.52
C PHE A 1067 9.38 -8.16 -10.00
N SER A 1068 10.10 -9.14 -10.55
CA SER A 1068 11.49 -8.89 -10.97
C SER A 1068 11.54 -7.72 -11.97
N ALA A 1069 12.34 -6.69 -11.68
CA ALA A 1069 12.37 -5.41 -12.39
C ALA A 1069 10.99 -4.72 -12.51
N GLY A 1070 10.09 -4.94 -11.55
CA GLY A 1070 8.72 -4.43 -11.58
C GLY A 1070 7.85 -5.01 -12.68
N ASP A 1071 8.19 -6.20 -13.18
CA ASP A 1071 7.60 -6.84 -14.37
C ASP A 1071 7.73 -6.03 -15.66
N GLU A 1072 8.71 -5.12 -15.69
CA GLU A 1072 9.11 -4.36 -16.86
C GLU A 1072 10.46 -4.87 -17.44
N PRO A 1073 10.71 -4.68 -18.74
CA PRO A 1073 9.77 -4.28 -19.78
C PRO A 1073 8.64 -5.30 -19.94
N GLU A 1074 7.42 -4.83 -20.18
CA GLU A 1074 6.18 -5.62 -20.34
C GLU A 1074 6.38 -7.11 -20.67
N GLY A 1075 5.95 -8.00 -19.77
CA GLY A 1075 6.23 -9.43 -19.82
C GLY A 1075 7.03 -9.88 -18.62
N SER A 1076 6.34 -10.17 -17.52
CA SER A 1076 6.92 -10.49 -16.20
C SER A 1076 8.07 -11.50 -16.26
N ALA A 1077 9.08 -11.39 -15.38
CA ALA A 1077 10.23 -12.31 -15.29
C ALA A 1077 11.22 -12.30 -16.48
N LYS A 1078 11.16 -11.34 -17.40
CA LYS A 1078 12.20 -11.15 -18.44
C LYS A 1078 13.58 -10.91 -17.87
N PHE A 1079 13.69 -10.23 -16.72
CA PHE A 1079 14.95 -10.01 -16.03
C PHE A 1079 15.62 -11.34 -15.62
N PHE A 1080 14.87 -12.22 -14.97
CA PHE A 1080 15.28 -13.59 -14.63
C PHE A 1080 15.73 -14.35 -15.88
N ALA A 1081 14.86 -14.41 -16.89
CA ALA A 1081 15.12 -15.20 -18.09
C ALA A 1081 16.35 -14.70 -18.84
N THR A 1082 16.57 -13.39 -18.91
CA THR A 1082 17.73 -12.78 -19.56
C THR A 1082 19.02 -13.11 -18.82
N ALA A 1083 19.03 -12.99 -17.49
CA ALA A 1083 20.19 -13.35 -16.69
C ALA A 1083 20.58 -14.82 -16.91
N PHE A 1084 19.66 -15.77 -16.71
CA PHE A 1084 19.93 -17.22 -16.79
C PHE A 1084 20.31 -17.73 -18.19
N ARG A 1085 20.10 -16.93 -19.25
CA ARG A 1085 20.60 -17.20 -20.61
C ARG A 1085 22.11 -16.95 -20.76
N ASN A 1086 22.79 -16.43 -19.75
CA ASN A 1086 24.25 -16.40 -19.73
C ASN A 1086 24.81 -17.83 -19.86
N ALA A 1087 25.81 -18.00 -20.74
CA ALA A 1087 26.34 -19.32 -21.07
C ALA A 1087 26.81 -20.13 -19.85
N LYS A 1088 27.46 -19.49 -18.86
CA LYS A 1088 27.93 -20.19 -17.65
C LYS A 1088 26.78 -20.68 -16.78
N MET A 1089 25.73 -19.85 -16.60
CA MET A 1089 24.57 -20.24 -15.80
C MET A 1089 23.71 -21.28 -16.52
N THR A 1090 23.54 -21.15 -17.84
CA THR A 1090 22.86 -22.16 -18.65
C THR A 1090 23.54 -23.52 -18.50
N GLU A 1091 24.87 -23.58 -18.65
CA GLU A 1091 25.64 -24.81 -18.45
C GLU A 1091 25.48 -25.40 -17.03
N ALA A 1092 25.49 -24.56 -16.00
CA ALA A 1092 25.32 -25.00 -14.62
C ALA A 1092 23.91 -25.59 -14.36
N VAL A 1093 22.86 -24.98 -14.93
CA VAL A 1093 21.48 -25.50 -14.85
C VAL A 1093 21.35 -26.80 -15.63
N GLU A 1094 21.91 -26.89 -16.84
CA GLU A 1094 21.87 -28.12 -17.64
C GLU A 1094 22.57 -29.28 -16.92
N LYS A 1095 23.75 -29.04 -16.31
CA LYS A 1095 24.43 -30.04 -15.48
C LYS A 1095 23.61 -30.45 -14.27
N LEU A 1096 22.96 -29.50 -13.60
CA LEU A 1096 22.06 -29.81 -12.48
C LEU A 1096 20.96 -30.77 -12.91
N ILE A 1097 20.23 -30.44 -13.97
CA ILE A 1097 19.07 -31.22 -14.42
C ILE A 1097 19.53 -32.54 -15.06
N ASN A 1098 20.47 -32.52 -16.01
CA ASN A 1098 20.75 -33.68 -16.86
C ASN A 1098 21.80 -34.65 -16.29
N GLU A 1099 22.74 -34.18 -15.47
CA GLU A 1099 23.82 -35.02 -14.94
C GLU A 1099 23.63 -35.40 -13.47
N ARG A 1100 22.95 -34.54 -12.69
CA ARG A 1100 22.82 -34.68 -11.23
C ARG A 1100 21.41 -35.00 -10.75
N ASP A 1101 20.49 -35.33 -11.67
CA ASP A 1101 19.07 -35.58 -11.39
C ASP A 1101 18.35 -34.46 -10.64
N GLY A 1102 18.82 -33.21 -10.76
CA GLY A 1102 18.29 -32.08 -10.00
C GLY A 1102 16.83 -31.75 -10.32
N LEU A 1103 16.22 -30.98 -9.42
CA LEU A 1103 14.85 -30.49 -9.59
C LEU A 1103 14.83 -28.97 -9.76
N ALA A 1104 13.79 -28.46 -10.41
CA ALA A 1104 13.51 -27.03 -10.44
C ALA A 1104 12.04 -26.73 -10.14
N LEU A 1105 11.80 -25.69 -9.34
CA LEU A 1105 10.47 -25.22 -8.98
C LEU A 1105 10.37 -23.73 -9.31
N GLY A 1106 9.24 -23.30 -9.85
CA GLY A 1106 8.95 -21.90 -10.09
C GLY A 1106 7.52 -21.59 -9.70
N ILE A 1107 7.34 -20.59 -8.83
CA ILE A 1107 6.02 -20.17 -8.35
C ILE A 1107 5.78 -18.71 -8.73
N CYS A 1108 4.61 -18.41 -9.32
CA CYS A 1108 4.23 -17.09 -9.80
C CYS A 1108 5.28 -16.50 -10.77
N ASN A 1109 6.03 -15.47 -10.38
CA ASN A 1109 7.15 -14.92 -11.16
C ASN A 1109 8.22 -15.97 -11.50
N GLY A 1110 8.41 -16.96 -10.64
CA GLY A 1110 9.25 -18.11 -10.94
C GLY A 1110 8.70 -19.01 -12.04
N PHE A 1111 7.37 -19.21 -12.14
CA PHE A 1111 6.77 -19.95 -13.25
C PHE A 1111 6.92 -19.18 -14.56
N GLN A 1112 6.72 -17.86 -14.53
CA GLN A 1112 6.99 -16.96 -15.64
C GLN A 1112 8.46 -17.05 -16.10
N ALA A 1113 9.42 -17.12 -15.17
CA ALA A 1113 10.83 -17.36 -15.51
C ALA A 1113 11.04 -18.74 -16.18
N LEU A 1114 10.51 -19.81 -15.60
CA LEU A 1114 10.67 -21.17 -16.11
C LEU A 1114 10.10 -21.34 -17.53
N ILE A 1115 8.92 -20.76 -17.80
CA ILE A 1115 8.27 -20.87 -19.11
C ILE A 1115 9.01 -20.06 -20.18
N LYS A 1116 9.50 -18.86 -19.83
CA LYS A 1116 10.30 -18.01 -20.74
C LYS A 1116 11.71 -18.56 -20.99
N LEU A 1117 12.25 -19.33 -20.06
CA LEU A 1117 13.50 -20.09 -20.26
C LEU A 1117 13.28 -21.35 -21.11
N GLY A 1118 12.05 -21.82 -21.28
CA GLY A 1118 11.75 -23.08 -21.96
C GLY A 1118 11.89 -24.33 -21.08
N LEU A 1119 12.32 -24.17 -19.82
CA LEU A 1119 12.42 -25.28 -18.85
C LEU A 1119 11.07 -25.98 -18.66
N VAL A 1120 9.97 -25.24 -18.77
CA VAL A 1120 8.66 -25.79 -19.09
C VAL A 1120 8.15 -25.14 -20.38
N PRO A 1121 7.52 -25.89 -21.31
CA PRO A 1121 7.21 -27.31 -21.23
C PRO A 1121 8.32 -28.24 -21.76
N TYR A 1122 9.52 -27.74 -22.11
CA TYR A 1122 10.50 -28.53 -22.87
C TYR A 1122 11.49 -29.33 -22.00
N GLY A 1123 11.83 -28.84 -20.81
CA GLY A 1123 12.82 -29.46 -19.92
C GLY A 1123 14.26 -28.98 -20.14
N GLU A 1124 14.49 -28.02 -21.02
CA GLU A 1124 15.81 -27.47 -21.39
C GLU A 1124 15.73 -25.95 -21.60
N ILE A 1125 16.85 -25.25 -21.45
CA ILE A 1125 16.89 -23.80 -21.71
C ILE A 1125 16.88 -23.57 -23.23
N ARG A 1126 15.87 -22.84 -23.73
CA ARG A 1126 15.77 -22.48 -25.15
C ARG A 1126 15.02 -21.17 -25.38
N GLN A 1127 15.13 -20.63 -26.58
CA GLN A 1127 14.39 -19.43 -26.99
C GLN A 1127 12.92 -19.76 -27.30
N GLN A 1128 12.01 -18.88 -26.91
CA GLN A 1128 10.60 -18.96 -27.31
C GLN A 1128 10.42 -18.55 -28.77
N ASP A 1129 9.47 -19.21 -29.43
CA ASP A 1129 8.99 -18.85 -30.77
C ASP A 1129 7.50 -18.45 -30.71
N ALA A 1130 6.92 -18.08 -31.85
CA ALA A 1130 5.53 -17.63 -31.94
C ALA A 1130 4.48 -18.70 -31.54
N GLN A 1131 4.86 -19.98 -31.44
CA GLN A 1131 3.97 -21.08 -31.07
C GLN A 1131 4.21 -21.57 -29.65
N SER A 1132 5.18 -21.01 -28.94
CA SER A 1132 5.54 -21.44 -27.60
C SER A 1132 4.44 -21.08 -26.60
N PRO A 1133 4.08 -21.98 -25.65
CA PRO A 1133 3.26 -21.61 -24.51
C PRO A 1133 3.90 -20.48 -23.70
N THR A 1134 3.08 -19.59 -23.13
CA THR A 1134 3.55 -18.52 -22.25
C THR A 1134 2.49 -18.12 -21.23
N LEU A 1135 2.85 -17.19 -20.36
CA LEU A 1135 1.97 -16.51 -19.40
C LEU A 1135 1.87 -15.04 -19.80
N THR A 1136 0.68 -14.43 -19.67
CA THR A 1136 0.43 -13.03 -20.01
C THR A 1136 -0.64 -12.42 -19.11
N TYR A 1137 -1.05 -11.17 -19.38
CA TYR A 1137 -2.05 -10.42 -18.62
C TYR A 1137 -3.33 -11.24 -18.38
N ASN A 1138 -3.82 -11.14 -17.14
CA ASN A 1138 -5.15 -11.60 -16.78
C ASN A 1138 -6.20 -10.96 -17.70
N THR A 1139 -7.29 -11.67 -17.98
CA THR A 1139 -8.41 -11.15 -18.78
C THR A 1139 -9.02 -9.86 -18.24
N ILE A 1140 -9.06 -9.70 -16.92
CA ILE A 1140 -9.55 -8.50 -16.22
C ILE A 1140 -8.60 -7.29 -16.30
N ASN A 1141 -7.39 -7.45 -16.85
CA ASN A 1141 -6.39 -6.40 -17.03
C ASN A 1141 -5.90 -5.70 -15.75
N ARG A 1142 -5.96 -6.37 -14.60
CA ARG A 1142 -5.42 -5.88 -13.32
C ARG A 1142 -4.84 -7.02 -12.49
N HIS A 1143 -4.06 -6.64 -11.46
CA HIS A 1143 -3.64 -7.56 -10.42
C HIS A 1143 -4.85 -8.14 -9.67
N ILE A 1144 -4.77 -9.42 -9.32
CA ILE A 1144 -5.75 -10.12 -8.50
C ILE A 1144 -5.02 -10.79 -7.35
N SER A 1145 -5.49 -10.56 -6.12
CA SER A 1145 -5.15 -11.29 -4.91
C SER A 1145 -6.39 -11.98 -4.34
N LYS A 1146 -6.41 -13.32 -4.36
CA LYS A 1146 -7.54 -14.14 -3.87
C LYS A 1146 -7.06 -15.53 -3.48
N MET A 1147 -7.75 -16.18 -2.53
CA MET A 1147 -7.53 -17.61 -2.27
C MET A 1147 -8.22 -18.44 -3.36
N VAL A 1148 -7.45 -19.22 -4.12
CA VAL A 1148 -7.94 -20.01 -5.24
C VAL A 1148 -7.95 -21.50 -4.89
N TYR A 1149 -8.92 -22.21 -5.45
CA TYR A 1149 -8.99 -23.65 -5.35
C TYR A 1149 -8.35 -24.28 -6.60
N THR A 1150 -7.44 -25.21 -6.37
CA THR A 1150 -6.67 -25.87 -7.44
C THR A 1150 -6.71 -27.38 -7.25
N LYS A 1151 -6.93 -28.10 -8.34
CA LYS A 1151 -7.02 -29.56 -8.35
C LYS A 1151 -5.76 -30.16 -8.95
N VAL A 1152 -5.19 -31.15 -8.28
CA VAL A 1152 -4.07 -31.94 -8.82
C VAL A 1152 -4.61 -32.91 -9.86
N VAL A 1153 -4.26 -32.72 -11.13
CA VAL A 1153 -4.80 -33.51 -12.26
C VAL A 1153 -3.78 -34.47 -12.90
N SER A 1154 -2.52 -34.39 -12.48
CA SER A 1154 -1.46 -35.34 -12.86
C SER A 1154 -0.57 -35.67 -11.67
N ASN A 1155 -0.25 -36.95 -11.49
CA ASN A 1155 0.73 -37.43 -10.50
C ASN A 1155 2.11 -37.72 -11.12
N LYS A 1156 2.36 -37.27 -12.36
CA LYS A 1156 3.60 -37.56 -13.10
C LYS A 1156 4.86 -36.95 -12.47
N SER A 1157 4.71 -35.82 -11.77
CA SER A 1157 5.84 -35.07 -11.23
C SER A 1157 6.28 -35.58 -9.85
N PRO A 1158 7.60 -35.75 -9.59
CA PRO A 1158 8.10 -36.00 -8.24
C PRO A 1158 7.71 -34.91 -7.23
N TRP A 1159 7.45 -33.67 -7.67
CA TRP A 1159 6.96 -32.58 -6.82
C TRP A 1159 5.56 -32.85 -6.25
N LEU A 1160 4.78 -33.72 -6.88
CA LEU A 1160 3.41 -34.04 -6.49
C LEU A 1160 3.29 -35.45 -5.89
N ALA A 1161 4.42 -36.10 -5.57
CA ALA A 1161 4.44 -37.48 -5.10
C ALA A 1161 3.67 -37.72 -3.79
N GLN A 1162 3.54 -36.68 -2.95
CA GLN A 1162 2.73 -36.73 -1.72
C GLN A 1162 1.38 -36.02 -1.85
N ALA A 1163 1.11 -35.36 -2.96
CA ALA A 1163 -0.20 -34.82 -3.27
C ALA A 1163 -1.13 -35.95 -3.73
N LYS A 1164 -2.44 -35.82 -3.46
CA LYS A 1164 -3.42 -36.82 -3.89
C LYS A 1164 -3.99 -36.44 -5.26
N LEU A 1165 -3.88 -37.36 -6.22
CA LEU A 1165 -4.47 -37.20 -7.55
C LEU A 1165 -6.00 -36.98 -7.42
N GLY A 1166 -6.50 -35.92 -8.06
CA GLY A 1166 -7.90 -35.51 -8.03
C GLY A 1166 -8.33 -34.72 -6.80
N GLN A 1167 -7.46 -34.49 -5.81
CA GLN A 1167 -7.77 -33.66 -4.65
C GLN A 1167 -7.65 -32.17 -4.98
N THR A 1168 -8.53 -31.39 -4.36
CA THR A 1168 -8.53 -29.92 -4.39
C THR A 1168 -7.78 -29.37 -3.18
N TYR A 1169 -7.02 -28.30 -3.41
CA TYR A 1169 -6.24 -27.56 -2.43
C TYR A 1169 -6.51 -26.05 -2.56
N CYS A 1170 -6.36 -25.29 -1.48
CA CYS A 1170 -6.59 -23.86 -1.43
C CYS A 1170 -5.27 -23.11 -1.21
N ASN A 1171 -4.86 -22.25 -2.16
CA ASN A 1171 -3.65 -21.45 -2.04
C ASN A 1171 -3.91 -20.02 -2.51
N PRO A 1172 -3.17 -19.01 -2.01
CA PRO A 1172 -3.29 -17.66 -2.53
C PRO A 1172 -2.77 -17.55 -3.96
N ALA A 1173 -3.54 -16.90 -4.83
CA ALA A 1173 -3.08 -16.35 -6.10
C ALA A 1173 -2.88 -14.85 -5.94
N SER A 1174 -1.75 -14.32 -6.41
CA SER A 1174 -1.44 -12.90 -6.38
C SER A 1174 -0.61 -12.52 -7.60
N HIS A 1175 -1.26 -12.11 -8.70
CA HIS A 1175 -0.58 -11.80 -9.96
C HIS A 1175 -1.44 -10.94 -10.92
N GLY A 1176 -0.79 -10.10 -11.73
CA GLY A 1176 -1.39 -9.41 -12.88
C GLY A 1176 -1.21 -10.12 -14.23
N GLU A 1177 -0.18 -10.97 -14.33
CA GLU A 1177 0.22 -11.68 -15.57
C GLU A 1177 0.25 -13.21 -15.39
N GLY A 1178 -0.82 -13.80 -14.87
CA GLY A 1178 -0.88 -15.24 -14.57
C GLY A 1178 -1.55 -16.10 -15.64
N ARG A 1179 -2.02 -15.51 -16.74
CA ARG A 1179 -2.88 -16.21 -17.70
C ARG A 1179 -2.08 -17.14 -18.61
N PHE A 1180 -2.28 -18.44 -18.47
CA PHE A 1180 -1.67 -19.44 -19.35
C PHE A 1180 -2.33 -19.42 -20.74
N VAL A 1181 -1.51 -19.24 -21.77
CA VAL A 1181 -1.93 -19.24 -23.18
C VAL A 1181 -1.03 -20.13 -24.02
N ALA A 1182 -1.63 -20.89 -24.93
CA ALA A 1182 -0.92 -21.77 -25.85
C ALA A 1182 -1.78 -22.08 -27.08
N PRO A 1183 -1.17 -22.39 -28.24
CA PRO A 1183 -1.89 -22.97 -29.37
C PRO A 1183 -2.57 -24.29 -29.01
N LYS A 1184 -3.66 -24.63 -29.69
CA LYS A 1184 -4.43 -25.86 -29.42
C LYS A 1184 -3.57 -27.12 -29.45
N GLU A 1185 -2.67 -27.24 -30.43
CA GLU A 1185 -1.76 -28.39 -30.54
C GLU A 1185 -0.89 -28.58 -29.29
N TRP A 1186 -0.47 -27.47 -28.66
CA TRP A 1186 0.26 -27.52 -27.40
C TRP A 1186 -0.62 -27.92 -26.23
N LEU A 1187 -1.85 -27.42 -26.16
CA LEU A 1187 -2.80 -27.82 -25.11
C LEU A 1187 -3.04 -29.33 -25.16
N ASP A 1188 -3.36 -29.86 -26.34
CA ASP A 1188 -3.60 -31.30 -26.56
C ASP A 1188 -2.36 -32.11 -26.14
N LYS A 1189 -1.16 -31.71 -26.60
CA LYS A 1189 0.11 -32.35 -26.25
C LYS A 1189 0.41 -32.35 -24.74
N LEU A 1190 0.13 -31.25 -24.05
CA LEU A 1190 0.38 -31.14 -22.61
C LEU A 1190 -0.51 -32.09 -21.80
N PHE A 1191 -1.79 -32.21 -22.17
CA PHE A 1191 -2.70 -33.17 -21.53
C PHE A 1191 -2.34 -34.63 -21.86
N GLU A 1192 -2.06 -34.94 -23.12
CA GLU A 1192 -1.65 -36.29 -23.55
C GLU A 1192 -0.39 -36.77 -22.83
N ASN A 1193 0.58 -35.87 -22.62
CA ASN A 1193 1.81 -36.17 -21.91
C ASN A 1193 1.67 -36.12 -20.38
N GLY A 1194 0.50 -35.76 -19.83
CA GLY A 1194 0.31 -35.58 -18.39
C GLY A 1194 1.14 -34.44 -17.80
N GLN A 1195 1.49 -33.43 -18.61
CA GLN A 1195 2.30 -32.29 -18.20
C GLN A 1195 1.48 -31.19 -17.52
N VAL A 1196 0.16 -31.16 -17.70
CA VAL A 1196 -0.73 -30.30 -16.91
C VAL A 1196 -0.81 -30.88 -15.49
N ALA A 1197 -0.27 -30.15 -14.53
CA ALA A 1197 -0.13 -30.60 -13.14
C ALA A 1197 -1.37 -30.26 -12.32
N THR A 1198 -1.82 -29.02 -12.45
CA THR A 1198 -2.89 -28.43 -11.64
C THR A 1198 -3.81 -27.56 -12.49
N GLN A 1199 -5.09 -27.53 -12.11
CA GLN A 1199 -6.10 -26.68 -12.73
C GLN A 1199 -6.90 -25.90 -11.68
N TYR A 1200 -7.33 -24.68 -12.01
CA TYR A 1200 -8.31 -23.93 -11.22
C TYR A 1200 -9.67 -24.65 -11.22
N VAL A 1201 -10.32 -24.70 -10.07
CA VAL A 1201 -11.60 -25.39 -9.87
C VAL A 1201 -12.53 -24.64 -8.93
N ASP A 1202 -13.81 -24.97 -8.98
CA ASP A 1202 -14.76 -24.59 -7.95
C ASP A 1202 -14.56 -25.38 -6.64
N LEU A 1203 -15.40 -25.08 -5.65
CA LEU A 1203 -15.39 -25.73 -4.33
C LEU A 1203 -15.64 -27.24 -4.37
N ASP A 1204 -16.30 -27.74 -5.42
CA ASP A 1204 -16.63 -29.15 -5.60
C ASP A 1204 -15.58 -29.87 -6.47
N GLY A 1205 -14.54 -29.14 -6.92
CA GLY A 1205 -13.46 -29.68 -7.73
C GLY A 1205 -13.81 -29.84 -9.21
N ASN A 1206 -14.82 -29.12 -9.71
CA ASN A 1206 -15.15 -29.06 -11.13
C ASN A 1206 -14.31 -27.98 -11.84
N VAL A 1207 -13.86 -28.28 -13.06
CA VAL A 1207 -13.08 -27.35 -13.88
C VAL A 1207 -14.02 -26.60 -14.83
N SER A 1208 -13.93 -25.27 -14.85
CA SER A 1208 -14.68 -24.41 -15.77
C SER A 1208 -13.88 -23.15 -16.14
N MET A 1209 -14.33 -22.44 -17.16
CA MET A 1209 -13.80 -21.13 -17.56
C MET A 1209 -14.36 -19.96 -16.73
N ASP A 1210 -15.18 -20.25 -15.71
CA ASP A 1210 -15.74 -19.25 -14.80
C ASP A 1210 -14.61 -18.49 -14.08
N GLU A 1211 -14.49 -17.19 -14.34
CA GLU A 1211 -13.44 -16.34 -13.78
C GLU A 1211 -13.58 -16.09 -12.27
N GLU A 1212 -14.72 -16.46 -11.66
CA GLU A 1212 -14.82 -16.54 -10.21
C GLU A 1212 -13.79 -17.53 -9.63
N TRP A 1213 -13.50 -18.61 -10.36
CA TRP A 1213 -12.58 -19.68 -9.97
C TRP A 1213 -11.28 -19.66 -10.79
N ASN A 1214 -11.38 -19.48 -12.11
CA ASN A 1214 -10.27 -19.27 -13.04
C ASN A 1214 -9.89 -17.78 -13.11
N VAL A 1215 -9.32 -17.29 -12.01
CA VAL A 1215 -9.14 -15.85 -11.75
C VAL A 1215 -8.39 -15.07 -12.83
N ASN A 1216 -7.57 -15.72 -13.66
CA ASN A 1216 -6.79 -15.05 -14.71
C ASN A 1216 -7.27 -15.37 -16.14
N GLY A 1217 -8.30 -16.21 -16.31
CA GLY A 1217 -8.78 -16.63 -17.62
C GLY A 1217 -7.81 -17.55 -18.37
N SER A 1218 -7.03 -18.36 -17.64
CA SER A 1218 -6.09 -19.33 -18.22
C SER A 1218 -6.81 -20.35 -19.10
N TYR A 1219 -6.21 -20.68 -20.25
CA TYR A 1219 -6.78 -21.66 -21.17
C TYR A 1219 -6.88 -23.03 -20.52
N MET A 1220 -8.05 -23.67 -20.67
CA MET A 1220 -8.38 -24.94 -20.02
C MET A 1220 -8.22 -24.89 -18.49
N SER A 1221 -8.31 -23.69 -17.89
CA SER A 1221 -8.11 -23.43 -16.46
C SER A 1221 -6.78 -23.98 -15.93
N ILE A 1222 -5.74 -24.03 -16.78
CA ILE A 1222 -4.40 -24.51 -16.40
C ILE A 1222 -3.79 -23.54 -15.39
N GLU A 1223 -3.37 -24.07 -14.24
CA GLU A 1223 -2.72 -23.29 -13.19
C GLU A 1223 -1.22 -23.61 -13.07
N GLY A 1224 -0.83 -24.85 -13.38
CA GLY A 1224 0.56 -25.28 -13.35
C GLY A 1224 0.87 -26.39 -14.33
N ILE A 1225 2.09 -26.40 -14.83
CA ILE A 1225 2.61 -27.40 -15.79
C ILE A 1225 4.00 -27.91 -15.39
N THR A 1226 4.43 -28.99 -16.04
CA THR A 1226 5.71 -29.65 -15.76
C THR A 1226 6.56 -29.86 -17.00
N SER A 1227 7.86 -30.13 -16.82
CA SER A 1227 8.73 -30.67 -17.88
C SER A 1227 8.25 -32.06 -18.33
N PRO A 1228 8.68 -32.58 -19.49
CA PRO A 1228 8.21 -33.87 -20.00
C PRO A 1228 8.49 -35.04 -19.06
N ASP A 1229 9.53 -34.96 -18.23
CA ASP A 1229 9.91 -35.95 -17.22
C ASP A 1229 9.39 -35.64 -15.81
N GLY A 1230 8.68 -34.51 -15.62
CA GLY A 1230 8.10 -34.08 -14.37
C GLY A 1230 9.04 -33.36 -13.38
N ARG A 1231 10.36 -33.34 -13.61
CA ARG A 1231 11.36 -32.82 -12.63
C ARG A 1231 11.32 -31.30 -12.44
N ILE A 1232 10.76 -30.59 -13.40
CA ILE A 1232 10.56 -29.15 -13.34
C ILE A 1232 9.06 -28.88 -13.19
N LEU A 1233 8.66 -28.11 -12.18
CA LEU A 1233 7.28 -27.70 -11.93
C LEU A 1233 7.18 -26.18 -11.93
N GLY A 1234 6.27 -25.64 -12.74
CA GLY A 1234 5.86 -24.24 -12.73
C GLY A 1234 4.39 -24.12 -12.35
N LYS A 1235 4.05 -23.22 -11.43
CA LYS A 1235 2.65 -22.95 -11.04
C LYS A 1235 2.43 -21.50 -10.60
N MET A 1236 1.21 -20.98 -10.69
CA MET A 1236 0.91 -19.58 -10.37
C MET A 1236 0.56 -19.31 -8.90
N ALA A 1237 -0.25 -20.17 -8.28
CA ALA A 1237 -0.67 -20.04 -6.89
C ALA A 1237 0.46 -20.39 -5.93
N HIS A 1238 0.56 -19.62 -4.85
CA HIS A 1238 1.67 -19.63 -3.90
C HIS A 1238 1.49 -20.69 -2.82
N SER A 1239 2.07 -21.88 -3.02
CA SER A 1239 2.05 -22.96 -2.04
C SER A 1239 3.01 -22.74 -0.85
N GLU A 1240 3.94 -21.80 -0.96
CA GLU A 1240 4.87 -21.38 0.10
C GLU A 1240 4.22 -20.43 1.11
N ARG A 1241 3.19 -19.67 0.71
CA ARG A 1241 2.50 -18.66 1.54
C ARG A 1241 1.48 -19.30 2.48
N ARG A 1242 1.97 -20.16 3.37
CA ARG A 1242 1.17 -20.88 4.37
C ARG A 1242 1.95 -21.07 5.67
N GLY A 1243 1.21 -21.18 6.76
CA GLY A 1243 1.76 -21.41 8.09
C GLY A 1243 0.67 -21.76 9.09
N GLU A 1244 1.08 -22.02 10.33
CA GLU A 1244 0.17 -22.11 11.46
C GLU A 1244 -0.52 -20.75 11.66
N SER A 1245 -1.85 -20.76 11.77
CA SER A 1245 -2.70 -19.58 11.92
C SER A 1245 -2.63 -18.56 10.78
N VAL A 1246 -2.29 -19.00 9.56
CA VAL A 1246 -2.31 -18.16 8.35
C VAL A 1246 -3.59 -18.39 7.58
N ALA A 1247 -4.27 -17.31 7.20
CA ALA A 1247 -5.57 -17.31 6.51
C ALA A 1247 -6.64 -18.15 7.23
N ILE A 1248 -6.81 -17.94 8.54
CA ILE A 1248 -7.73 -18.74 9.38
C ILE A 1248 -9.21 -18.55 9.01
N ASN A 1249 -9.54 -17.48 8.29
CA ASN A 1249 -10.87 -17.19 7.78
C ASN A 1249 -11.16 -17.87 6.43
N ILE A 1250 -10.29 -18.76 5.95
CA ILE A 1250 -10.40 -19.45 4.66
C ILE A 1250 -10.50 -20.96 4.86
N TYR A 1251 -11.38 -21.60 4.12
CA TYR A 1251 -11.69 -23.02 4.26
C TYR A 1251 -11.04 -23.83 3.13
N GLY A 1252 -10.27 -24.86 3.47
CA GLY A 1252 -9.68 -25.80 2.50
C GLY A 1252 -8.33 -26.34 2.94
N GLU A 1253 -7.91 -27.45 2.35
CA GLU A 1253 -6.56 -28.00 2.56
C GLU A 1253 -5.54 -27.14 1.82
N GLN A 1254 -4.59 -26.53 2.53
CA GLN A 1254 -3.60 -25.63 1.92
C GLN A 1254 -2.31 -26.37 1.50
N ASP A 1255 -2.04 -27.54 2.06
CA ASP A 1255 -0.74 -28.21 1.93
C ASP A 1255 -0.73 -29.32 0.88
N MET A 1256 -0.30 -28.99 -0.33
CA MET A 1256 -0.02 -29.96 -1.39
C MET A 1256 1.23 -30.82 -1.15
N LYS A 1257 2.03 -30.55 -0.10
CA LYS A 1257 3.30 -31.23 0.21
C LYS A 1257 4.34 -31.14 -0.91
N ILE A 1258 4.34 -30.05 -1.69
CA ILE A 1258 5.27 -29.84 -2.81
C ILE A 1258 6.72 -29.83 -2.33
N PHE A 1259 7.01 -29.06 -1.28
CA PHE A 1259 8.37 -28.90 -0.74
C PHE A 1259 8.88 -30.21 -0.13
N GLU A 1260 8.04 -30.88 0.67
CA GLU A 1260 8.34 -32.18 1.26
C GLU A 1260 8.59 -33.25 0.21
N SER A 1261 7.80 -33.26 -0.87
CA SER A 1261 7.98 -34.18 -2.01
C SER A 1261 9.31 -33.94 -2.73
N GLY A 1262 9.64 -32.67 -3.01
CA GLY A 1262 10.92 -32.30 -3.64
C GLY A 1262 12.14 -32.68 -2.80
N VAL A 1263 12.07 -32.50 -1.48
CA VAL A 1263 13.15 -32.93 -0.57
C VAL A 1263 13.25 -34.45 -0.50
N LYS A 1264 12.11 -35.14 -0.44
CA LYS A 1264 12.06 -36.61 -0.34
C LYS A 1264 12.54 -37.31 -1.61
N TYR A 1265 12.43 -36.70 -2.78
CA TYR A 1265 12.90 -37.26 -4.06
C TYR A 1265 14.38 -37.69 -4.02
N PHE A 1266 15.22 -36.94 -3.29
CA PHE A 1266 16.66 -37.23 -3.15
C PHE A 1266 17.00 -38.30 -2.11
N LYS A 1267 16.02 -38.80 -1.36
CA LYS A 1267 16.16 -39.92 -0.40
C LYS A 1267 15.74 -41.22 -1.08
#